data_AF-Q8JFV4-F1
#
_entry.id   AF-Q8JFV4-F1
#
_cell.length_a   1.000
_cell.length_b   1.000
_cell.length_c   1.000
_cell.angle_alpha   90.00
_cell.angle_beta   90.00
_cell.angle_gamma   90.00
#
_symmetry.space_group_name_H-M   'P 1'
#
loop_
_entity.id
_entity.type
_entity.pdbx_description
1 polymer ?
#
loop_
_entity_poly.entity_id
_entity_poly.type
_entity_poly.pdbx_seq_one_letter_code
_entity_poly.pdbx_strand_id
1 'polypeptide(L)'
;MEQAHSLLLNEEACSQLPEHQRAEFVFEWLRFLKKLLPATDRADVKQKQKRLVEQLTTVLTSSPGPPTRLLLAQCLALVYRVGDSLTSSLTVDRCNDIIRSKDDSPSFLPTRLAAVACLGALYEQLGRLLINSFKETTTNLLKAMRSAESQGRCEIMLCVERILRGLGVSAVSCHRDIYKAARTGLTDRSMAVRCAAAKCLLELQREAVFLWSTELDNVATLCFRALEGSNYDVRVSISKLLGTLLASALEPRQAIAPRPGSKRSSLEEVMELLSSGFLRGGAGFLRASGDMLKGTSSVSRDVRVGITQTCVVFVSILGGVWLETHFSRLLSLLMEWASHTRATQYPADAVSCRCCVSFILRATLGTLLGEKAQIAAAKEICQVISKQKRVVDASLHEGNMETRVSPADVAASQHVLVCALLELGSLVQDLSSTAAPLLQDTGIGMLDTVISVLLHPSASARLASAWCLRCIAVGMPAQVAVLLDRCVERLNALKSCPEAVAGYSAAIAALLGAVQLSPLGISHSKGKMVMTLAEDLLRSAAQNSRISIQRTQGGWLLLGALSTLGPTVMEHHLPRLLLLWKCAFPLSVKDVEMELRRGDSFTWQVTLEGRAGALCAIKSLVVHCKELLTDDVICRFVPLLSCAVALLTQLPSIIKSYGNQIKNAATVFKLRLYEILKLLQPKIYEESFGTVLKQLLNDLTGPEITACAERNLLPSLCYSQDLALLGPGLQDMDQRYIEEQLHGGGSGGGTLEYDSFTIFEKSQEVLEQFCEFVRQLKGARQQTVQIHVTAAFFCTLKSLASSRRELGPEEVQRPALSLLLGALEGSNPLLRCMAAEGLARLVQVLIDPGFTVSLTLMSFDKLKTARDAITRTGHALALGTVYRYLGGISSPQYLSACVGVLFTLSQDNTSPEVQMWALHALSTVVDLAGPLYHSHLEASFTLVLRLLLSTPHTHVEVQQSLGRCLNALITSVGPDLQGEGPGVCAVRTSCLVGCAVMQDSQDCLVQALAISCLQQLHMFAPRFVNLSSLVPSLCINLCSSYLSLRRAVVACLRQLAQREAVEVSEHAVALVKELPRRDNTQLDVTIKEVGLEGALFSLLDRESDPRLCRDIQETLVHMMSSAAESKLAHWLKLCKDVLSASADSAAAASVETQQEEDGDRYDDSSAFHAKSESSGPFNNLRWSTRVFSMECVCRIIAQCENRDSAHFNMALAQEQRLHESTDFLVLHLADLIRMAFMASTDHSDQLRLAGLQTLLVIIRKFSNVPEPEFPGHVILEQYQANVGAALRPAFHVDAPPNVTAKACQVCSAWIASGVISDLRDLRRVHQLLASSLAKVQVGRDVPSQLYNESTFTMESLAVLKAWAEVYITAVQGSRQRDSPVSHQQQQSEEAGTAGQAGAGLLKLVQTDLATLSRLWLAALQDHALLTLPPHYSSHLPSTGGSFYTAETVEQARPHYYSAWATILHATALWLNSTGFIVVDEGPANLSRPVTPTSMGQSTSLSNVKSPEDINSDRLHLILGISVEFLCSPHSGDQMENIHSCLQALQALLEVPWPRSKVGNDQALSVELLSILHRLIVTRESPSIQLAVLELVQQIICAAQEHVREKRHSAEVDDGAAEKETVPEFGEGRDTGGLVPGRSLVFGALELCLCTLVRKLPQLSPKLTGSPTGRGGQTCSLSATDCRLVTSALAILSELPSICSPEGSVSVLPTVLYLLLGVLKEAVKGSVGTESGQLVSGILQALRTLLTSPMSRAEKSRGAWTQLLQCALHTLLESWSTDKVEPGVDEVTMLTSLTIFLLYASAEVTSVEPLQTRCIQTFRASLDSKDPVVLSRSYQLLLSLFQGPAPVARPFILALGGRLVSQLEEAEKSRPQGPAELQAVQDAIRALEALVFAADETHRPQLVAVLLPILISLLLDENALASAPAASRSLHESALRDLMRIGPQHSAVLKALMASAPHMKARLEAAVKGNQESVNSKAQAPPAISKNTPSIQLKINFL
;
A
#
# COMPACT_ATOMS: atom_id res chain seq x y z
N MET A 1 -34.30 -33.10 14.80
CA MET A 1 -32.84 -33.18 14.60
C MET A 1 -32.09 -33.54 15.88
N GLU A 2 -32.31 -32.87 17.03
CA GLU A 2 -31.68 -33.27 18.31
C GLU A 2 -31.88 -34.75 18.68
N GLN A 3 -33.03 -35.34 18.31
CA GLN A 3 -33.31 -36.77 18.48
C GLN A 3 -32.42 -37.71 17.65
N ALA A 4 -31.69 -37.20 16.66
CA ALA A 4 -30.67 -37.93 15.90
C ALA A 4 -29.32 -37.97 16.64
N HIS A 5 -29.12 -37.15 17.69
CA HIS A 5 -27.85 -37.00 18.40
C HIS A 5 -27.66 -38.08 19.46
N SER A 6 -27.63 -39.34 19.02
CA SER A 6 -27.57 -40.52 19.87
C SER A 6 -26.67 -41.58 19.24
N LEU A 7 -26.00 -42.40 20.07
CA LEU A 7 -25.22 -43.56 19.60
C LEU A 7 -26.06 -44.52 18.76
N LEU A 8 -27.34 -44.71 19.11
CA LEU A 8 -28.28 -45.54 18.38
C LEU A 8 -29.28 -44.68 17.59
N LEU A 9 -29.65 -45.12 16.41
CA LEU A 9 -30.70 -44.45 15.62
C LEU A 9 -32.03 -44.56 16.38
N ASN A 10 -32.71 -43.43 16.56
CA ASN A 10 -34.07 -43.41 17.10
C ASN A 10 -35.06 -43.83 16.00
N GLU A 11 -35.30 -45.13 15.88
CA GLU A 11 -36.17 -45.74 14.85
C GLU A 11 -37.61 -45.23 14.95
N GLU A 12 -38.12 -44.99 16.16
CA GLU A 12 -39.48 -44.45 16.36
C GLU A 12 -39.60 -43.05 15.77
N ALA A 13 -38.68 -42.14 16.14
CA ALA A 13 -38.62 -40.79 15.58
C ALA A 13 -38.45 -40.82 14.05
N CYS A 14 -37.58 -41.69 13.54
CA CYS A 14 -37.36 -41.83 12.10
C CYS A 14 -38.61 -42.34 11.36
N SER A 15 -39.39 -43.26 11.96
CA SER A 15 -40.59 -43.83 11.34
C SER A 15 -41.72 -42.81 11.16
N GLN A 16 -41.80 -41.82 12.07
CA GLN A 16 -42.81 -40.75 12.04
C GLN A 16 -42.53 -39.70 10.96
N LEU A 17 -41.30 -39.62 10.45
CA LEU A 17 -40.93 -38.64 9.42
C LEU A 17 -41.42 -39.07 8.03
N PRO A 18 -41.81 -38.10 7.17
CA PRO A 18 -42.02 -38.31 5.74
C PRO A 18 -40.79 -38.92 5.06
N GLU A 19 -40.99 -39.72 4.01
CA GLU A 19 -39.93 -40.49 3.35
C GLU A 19 -38.69 -39.67 2.95
N HIS A 20 -38.87 -38.41 2.50
CA HIS A 20 -37.77 -37.52 2.16
C HIS A 20 -36.98 -37.03 3.39
N GLN A 21 -37.66 -36.73 4.50
CA GLN A 21 -37.02 -36.31 5.75
C GLN A 21 -36.29 -37.47 6.44
N ARG A 22 -36.69 -38.73 6.17
CA ARG A 22 -35.97 -39.91 6.69
C ARG A 22 -34.54 -39.98 6.18
N ALA A 23 -34.31 -39.70 4.89
CA ALA A 23 -32.98 -39.72 4.30
C ALA A 23 -32.05 -38.67 4.95
N GLU A 24 -32.57 -37.46 5.17
CA GLU A 24 -31.88 -36.38 5.88
C GLU A 24 -31.59 -36.74 7.34
N PHE A 25 -32.57 -37.32 8.05
CA PHE A 25 -32.42 -37.75 9.44
C PHE A 25 -31.36 -38.84 9.59
N VAL A 26 -31.35 -39.83 8.70
CA VAL A 26 -30.33 -40.90 8.69
C VAL A 26 -28.96 -40.33 8.36
N PHE A 27 -28.86 -39.41 7.40
CA PHE A 27 -27.59 -38.77 7.05
C PHE A 27 -27.01 -38.00 8.25
N GLU A 28 -27.82 -37.21 8.94
CA GLU A 28 -27.37 -36.43 10.10
C GLU A 28 -27.02 -37.32 11.29
N TRP A 29 -27.77 -38.39 11.54
CA TRP A 29 -27.40 -39.40 12.52
C TRP A 29 -26.02 -40.00 12.22
N LEU A 30 -25.76 -40.41 10.98
CA LEU A 30 -24.44 -40.95 10.58
C LEU A 30 -23.33 -39.91 10.75
N ARG A 31 -23.59 -38.64 10.42
CA ARG A 31 -22.63 -37.55 10.59
C ARG A 31 -22.28 -37.34 12.07
N PHE A 32 -23.31 -37.28 12.93
CA PHE A 32 -23.12 -37.17 14.37
C PHE A 32 -22.37 -38.38 14.92
N LEU A 33 -22.76 -39.59 14.50
CA LEU A 33 -22.12 -40.84 14.89
C LEU A 33 -20.62 -40.88 14.53
N LYS A 34 -20.25 -40.43 13.32
CA LYS A 34 -18.84 -40.31 12.90
C LYS A 34 -18.01 -39.45 13.85
N LYS A 35 -18.59 -38.35 14.35
CA LYS A 35 -17.94 -37.44 15.33
C LYS A 35 -17.92 -38.02 16.74
N LEU A 36 -18.99 -38.69 17.15
CA LEU A 36 -19.17 -39.18 18.51
C LEU A 36 -18.33 -40.44 18.81
N LEU A 37 -18.19 -41.35 17.84
CA LEU A 37 -17.52 -42.64 18.04
C LEU A 37 -16.07 -42.52 18.55
N PRO A 38 -15.21 -41.62 18.05
CA PRO A 38 -13.86 -41.45 18.58
C PRO A 38 -13.81 -40.85 20.00
N ALA A 39 -14.84 -40.09 20.38
CA ALA A 39 -14.91 -39.37 21.65
C ALA A 39 -15.62 -40.14 22.77
N THR A 40 -16.35 -41.22 22.43
CA THR A 40 -17.09 -42.04 23.39
C THR A 40 -16.20 -43.11 24.01
N ASP A 41 -16.47 -43.46 25.28
CA ASP A 41 -15.72 -44.52 25.95
C ASP A 41 -15.92 -45.85 25.22
N ARG A 42 -14.81 -46.59 25.04
CA ARG A 42 -14.79 -47.88 24.34
C ARG A 42 -15.73 -48.89 25.00
N ALA A 43 -15.91 -48.82 26.31
CA ALA A 43 -16.84 -49.69 27.04
C ALA A 43 -18.29 -49.48 26.57
N ASP A 44 -18.72 -48.22 26.45
CA ASP A 44 -20.07 -47.86 26.00
C ASP A 44 -20.31 -48.26 24.54
N VAL A 45 -19.30 -48.04 23.68
CA VAL A 45 -19.37 -48.45 22.27
C VAL A 45 -19.55 -49.96 22.19
N LYS A 46 -18.74 -50.75 22.91
CA LYS A 46 -18.83 -52.22 22.92
C LYS A 46 -20.18 -52.73 23.42
N GLN A 47 -20.75 -52.12 24.47
CA GLN A 47 -22.05 -52.52 25.01
C GLN A 47 -23.18 -52.35 23.98
N LYS A 48 -23.15 -51.28 23.18
CA LYS A 48 -24.19 -50.95 22.19
C LYS A 48 -23.87 -51.43 20.78
N GLN A 49 -22.64 -51.91 20.54
CA GLN A 49 -22.12 -52.21 19.20
C GLN A 49 -23.00 -53.18 18.41
N LYS A 50 -23.49 -54.26 19.03
CA LYS A 50 -24.32 -55.25 18.33
C LYS A 50 -25.56 -54.59 17.69
N ARG A 51 -26.30 -53.79 18.48
CA ARG A 51 -27.48 -53.08 18.00
C ARG A 51 -27.11 -52.00 16.97
N LEU A 52 -26.02 -51.30 17.19
CA LEU A 52 -25.53 -50.28 16.26
C LEU A 52 -25.18 -50.87 14.90
N VAL A 53 -24.47 -52.00 14.87
CA VAL A 53 -24.13 -52.72 13.63
C VAL A 53 -25.38 -53.24 12.93
N GLU A 54 -26.38 -53.75 13.67
CA GLU A 54 -27.69 -54.13 13.10
C GLU A 54 -28.34 -52.92 12.40
N GLN A 55 -28.41 -51.76 13.06
CA GLN A 55 -28.98 -50.53 12.48
C GLN A 55 -28.21 -50.07 11.24
N LEU A 56 -26.88 -50.02 11.29
CA LEU A 56 -26.06 -49.66 10.13
C LEU A 56 -26.27 -50.65 8.97
N THR A 57 -26.46 -51.95 9.27
CA THR A 57 -26.75 -52.97 8.25
C THR A 57 -28.15 -52.81 7.65
N THR A 58 -29.14 -52.33 8.41
CA THR A 58 -30.46 -51.99 7.84
C THR A 58 -30.36 -50.81 6.86
N VAL A 59 -29.59 -49.77 7.21
CA VAL A 59 -29.33 -48.61 6.35
C VAL A 59 -28.56 -49.03 5.09
N LEU A 60 -27.65 -50.00 5.19
CA LEU A 60 -26.94 -50.56 4.03
C LEU A 60 -27.91 -51.13 2.99
N THR A 61 -28.97 -51.81 3.43
CA THR A 61 -29.96 -52.45 2.56
C THR A 61 -31.14 -51.56 2.15
N SER A 62 -31.22 -50.34 2.68
CA SER A 62 -32.30 -49.39 2.38
C SER A 62 -31.99 -48.47 1.19
N SER A 63 -31.18 -48.94 0.23
CA SER A 63 -30.75 -48.20 -0.96
C SER A 63 -30.25 -46.77 -0.68
N PRO A 64 -29.20 -46.60 0.16
CA PRO A 64 -28.73 -45.29 0.55
C PRO A 64 -28.11 -44.52 -0.63
N GLY A 65 -28.37 -43.21 -0.67
CA GLY A 65 -27.81 -42.30 -1.66
C GLY A 65 -26.28 -42.13 -1.54
N PRO A 66 -25.62 -41.52 -2.54
CA PRO A 66 -24.15 -41.46 -2.63
C PRO A 66 -23.40 -40.91 -1.41
N PRO A 67 -23.77 -39.75 -0.83
CA PRO A 67 -23.08 -39.25 0.35
C PRO A 67 -23.41 -40.07 1.61
N THR A 68 -24.66 -40.54 1.74
CA THR A 68 -25.10 -41.40 2.86
C THR A 68 -24.34 -42.73 2.88
N ARG A 69 -24.09 -43.36 1.71
CA ARG A 69 -23.31 -44.62 1.66
C ARG A 69 -21.86 -44.43 2.08
N LEU A 70 -21.24 -43.28 1.76
CA LEU A 70 -19.86 -42.99 2.16
C LEU A 70 -19.76 -42.79 3.68
N LEU A 71 -20.67 -42.01 4.26
CA LEU A 71 -20.74 -41.84 5.72
C LEU A 71 -21.06 -43.15 6.43
N LEU A 72 -22.00 -43.93 5.89
CA LEU A 72 -22.33 -45.26 6.41
C LEU A 72 -21.09 -46.15 6.44
N ALA A 73 -20.36 -46.23 5.33
CA ALA A 73 -19.13 -47.01 5.21
C ALA A 73 -18.07 -46.59 6.24
N GLN A 74 -17.86 -45.28 6.41
CA GLN A 74 -16.94 -44.72 7.39
C GLN A 74 -17.37 -45.03 8.83
N CYS A 75 -18.65 -44.84 9.17
CA CYS A 75 -19.17 -45.15 10.49
C CYS A 75 -19.02 -46.64 10.81
N LEU A 76 -19.35 -47.52 9.87
CA LEU A 76 -19.22 -48.96 10.04
C LEU A 76 -17.76 -49.36 10.31
N ALA A 77 -16.82 -48.80 9.54
CA ALA A 77 -15.39 -49.00 9.79
C ALA A 77 -14.91 -48.43 11.14
N LEU A 78 -15.40 -47.24 11.53
CA LEU A 78 -15.08 -46.61 12.82
C LEU A 78 -15.60 -47.40 14.02
N VAL A 79 -16.82 -47.92 13.95
CA VAL A 79 -17.41 -48.77 15.00
C VAL A 79 -16.52 -49.96 15.28
N TYR A 80 -16.05 -50.65 14.23
CA TYR A 80 -15.14 -51.79 14.39
C TYR A 80 -13.72 -51.41 14.80
N ARG A 81 -13.27 -50.20 14.50
CA ARG A 81 -11.95 -49.69 14.92
C ARG A 81 -11.92 -49.32 16.40
N VAL A 82 -12.99 -48.74 16.93
CA VAL A 82 -13.09 -48.27 18.32
C VAL A 82 -13.63 -49.37 19.24
N GLY A 83 -14.60 -50.16 18.76
CA GLY A 83 -15.26 -51.24 19.49
C GLY A 83 -14.54 -52.58 19.38
N ASP A 84 -15.32 -53.66 19.30
CA ASP A 84 -14.87 -55.03 19.07
C ASP A 84 -14.76 -55.34 17.57
N SER A 85 -13.57 -55.70 17.09
CA SER A 85 -13.34 -56.03 15.69
C SER A 85 -13.74 -57.47 15.32
N LEU A 86 -14.09 -58.34 16.28
CA LEU A 86 -14.24 -59.78 16.03
C LEU A 86 -15.31 -60.13 14.98
N THR A 87 -16.39 -59.36 14.92
CA THR A 87 -17.51 -59.61 13.99
C THR A 87 -17.36 -58.88 12.64
N SER A 88 -16.25 -58.17 12.39
CA SER A 88 -16.08 -57.42 11.15
C SER A 88 -16.06 -58.30 9.91
N SER A 89 -15.58 -59.55 10.02
CA SER A 89 -15.60 -60.53 8.93
C SER A 89 -17.02 -60.87 8.47
N LEU A 90 -17.98 -60.96 9.40
CA LEU A 90 -19.38 -61.23 9.06
C LEU A 90 -20.01 -60.11 8.23
N THR A 91 -19.64 -58.85 8.51
CA THR A 91 -20.08 -57.72 7.68
C THR A 91 -19.44 -57.76 6.30
N VAL A 92 -18.16 -58.12 6.21
CA VAL A 92 -17.47 -58.31 4.92
C VAL A 92 -18.14 -59.40 4.09
N ASP A 93 -18.49 -60.53 4.69
CA ASP A 93 -19.19 -61.64 4.04
C ASP A 93 -20.57 -61.20 3.54
N ARG A 94 -21.30 -60.45 4.37
CA ARG A 94 -22.59 -59.87 3.98
C ARG A 94 -22.48 -58.90 2.80
N CYS A 95 -21.48 -58.03 2.78
CA CYS A 95 -21.24 -57.14 1.64
C CYS A 95 -20.87 -57.93 0.38
N ASN A 96 -20.08 -58.99 0.50
CA ASN A 96 -19.75 -59.88 -0.60
C ASN A 96 -21.01 -60.59 -1.16
N ASP A 97 -21.93 -61.03 -0.31
CA ASP A 97 -23.22 -61.60 -0.74
C ASP A 97 -24.05 -60.61 -1.56
N ILE A 98 -24.12 -59.35 -1.12
CA ILE A 98 -24.84 -58.28 -1.85
C ILE A 98 -24.22 -58.07 -3.23
N ILE A 99 -22.89 -58.07 -3.34
CA ILE A 99 -22.18 -57.89 -4.61
C ILE A 99 -22.37 -59.09 -5.54
N ARG A 100 -22.51 -60.31 -5.00
CA ARG A 100 -22.77 -61.53 -5.75
C ARG A 100 -24.23 -61.68 -6.21
N SER A 101 -25.14 -60.85 -5.70
CA SER A 101 -26.56 -60.87 -6.07
C SER A 101 -26.73 -60.69 -7.59
N LYS A 102 -27.64 -61.48 -8.18
CA LYS A 102 -28.01 -61.41 -9.60
C LYS A 102 -29.11 -60.38 -9.90
N ASP A 103 -29.52 -59.60 -8.91
CA ASP A 103 -30.55 -58.56 -9.08
C ASP A 103 -29.96 -57.33 -9.79
N ASP A 104 -30.17 -57.25 -11.10
CA ASP A 104 -29.72 -56.14 -11.94
C ASP A 104 -30.78 -55.03 -12.10
N SER A 105 -31.78 -54.98 -11.22
CA SER A 105 -32.75 -53.89 -11.23
C SER A 105 -32.08 -52.55 -10.88
N PRO A 106 -32.48 -51.43 -11.52
CA PRO A 106 -31.98 -50.09 -11.17
C PRO A 106 -32.19 -49.74 -9.68
N SER A 107 -33.24 -50.30 -9.07
CA SER A 107 -33.55 -50.17 -7.64
C SER A 107 -32.54 -50.84 -6.71
N PHE A 108 -31.85 -51.89 -7.18
CA PHE A 108 -30.86 -52.62 -6.38
C PHE A 108 -29.46 -52.00 -6.44
N LEU A 109 -29.16 -51.24 -7.50
CA LEU A 109 -27.85 -50.62 -7.71
C LEU A 109 -27.34 -49.80 -6.49
N PRO A 110 -28.13 -48.90 -5.86
CA PRO A 110 -27.64 -48.14 -4.71
C PRO A 110 -27.18 -49.02 -3.55
N THR A 111 -27.92 -50.10 -3.27
CA THR A 111 -27.57 -51.09 -2.23
C THR A 111 -26.27 -51.82 -2.60
N ARG A 112 -26.10 -52.21 -3.87
CA ARG A 112 -24.86 -52.83 -4.37
C ARG A 112 -23.67 -51.88 -4.22
N LEU A 113 -23.82 -50.61 -4.57
CA LEU A 113 -22.77 -49.59 -4.43
C LEU A 113 -22.46 -49.27 -2.96
N ALA A 114 -23.46 -49.31 -2.09
CA ALA A 114 -23.26 -49.14 -0.65
C ALA A 114 -22.41 -50.26 -0.06
N ALA A 115 -22.64 -51.51 -0.47
CA ALA A 115 -21.79 -52.64 -0.10
C ALA A 115 -20.35 -52.47 -0.60
N VAL A 116 -20.16 -52.01 -1.84
CA VAL A 116 -18.83 -51.69 -2.40
C VAL A 116 -18.12 -50.61 -1.57
N ALA A 117 -18.80 -49.52 -1.23
CA ALA A 117 -18.24 -48.45 -0.42
C ALA A 117 -17.86 -48.92 1.00
N CYS A 118 -18.72 -49.73 1.63
CA CYS A 118 -18.47 -50.31 2.95
C CYS A 118 -17.23 -51.20 2.97
N LEU A 119 -17.07 -52.06 1.97
CA LEU A 119 -15.85 -52.87 1.84
C LEU A 119 -14.61 -52.00 1.73
N GLY A 120 -14.64 -50.96 0.89
CA GLY A 120 -13.52 -50.04 0.73
C GLY A 120 -13.09 -49.40 2.06
N ALA A 121 -14.05 -48.83 2.81
CA ALA A 121 -13.77 -48.20 4.10
C ALA A 121 -13.31 -49.20 5.18
N LEU A 122 -13.90 -50.41 5.22
CA LEU A 122 -13.52 -51.46 6.16
C LEU A 122 -12.07 -51.90 5.92
N TYR A 123 -11.70 -52.18 4.67
CA TYR A 123 -10.32 -52.57 4.36
C TYR A 123 -9.32 -51.42 4.55
N GLU A 124 -9.70 -50.18 4.27
CA GLU A 124 -8.86 -49.00 4.51
C GLU A 124 -8.47 -48.84 5.99
N GLN A 125 -9.44 -48.99 6.90
CA GLN A 125 -9.22 -48.81 8.35
C GLN A 125 -8.76 -50.08 9.07
N LEU A 126 -9.18 -51.27 8.62
CA LEU A 126 -8.99 -52.55 9.32
C LEU A 126 -8.17 -53.56 8.51
N GLY A 127 -7.46 -53.12 7.46
CA GLY A 127 -6.80 -54.00 6.49
C GLY A 127 -6.01 -55.16 7.11
N ARG A 128 -5.20 -54.90 8.13
CA ARG A 128 -4.40 -55.94 8.83
C ARG A 128 -5.23 -57.02 9.52
N LEU A 129 -6.44 -56.69 9.98
CA LEU A 129 -7.36 -57.64 10.64
C LEU A 129 -8.15 -58.47 9.63
N LEU A 130 -8.34 -57.95 8.42
CA LEU A 130 -9.16 -58.56 7.36
C LEU A 130 -8.33 -59.29 6.28
N ILE A 131 -7.05 -59.61 6.56
CA ILE A 131 -6.13 -60.22 5.58
C ILE A 131 -6.65 -61.59 5.07
N ASN A 132 -7.45 -62.32 5.84
CA ASN A 132 -7.91 -63.64 5.40
C ASN A 132 -9.01 -63.57 4.33
N SER A 133 -9.79 -62.48 4.26
CA SER A 133 -10.95 -62.32 3.36
C SER A 133 -10.69 -61.42 2.14
N PHE A 134 -9.58 -60.66 2.12
CA PHE A 134 -9.38 -59.65 1.06
C PHE A 134 -9.30 -60.27 -0.33
N LYS A 135 -8.62 -61.42 -0.48
CA LYS A 135 -8.42 -62.05 -1.79
C LYS A 135 -9.75 -62.43 -2.43
N GLU A 136 -10.66 -63.03 -1.67
CA GLU A 136 -12.01 -63.32 -2.14
C GLU A 136 -12.76 -62.03 -2.51
N THR A 137 -12.71 -61.04 -1.62
CA THR A 137 -13.39 -59.75 -1.82
C THR A 137 -12.93 -59.04 -3.09
N THR A 138 -11.61 -58.95 -3.30
CA THR A 138 -11.03 -58.38 -4.52
C THR A 138 -11.47 -59.17 -5.75
N THR A 139 -11.48 -60.50 -5.71
CA THR A 139 -11.96 -61.29 -6.86
C THR A 139 -13.44 -61.06 -7.19
N ASN A 140 -14.30 -60.89 -6.19
CA ASN A 140 -15.71 -60.60 -6.37
C ASN A 140 -15.91 -59.20 -6.99
N LEU A 141 -15.22 -58.19 -6.45
CA LEU A 141 -15.23 -56.83 -6.98
C LEU A 141 -14.79 -56.77 -8.45
N LEU A 142 -13.67 -57.43 -8.78
CA LEU A 142 -13.15 -57.45 -10.15
C LEU A 142 -14.06 -58.22 -11.13
N LYS A 143 -14.82 -59.21 -10.67
CA LYS A 143 -15.87 -59.87 -11.48
C LYS A 143 -17.05 -58.94 -11.70
N ALA A 144 -17.55 -58.29 -10.64
CA ALA A 144 -18.68 -57.35 -10.72
C ALA A 144 -18.37 -56.15 -11.63
N MET A 145 -17.11 -55.70 -11.67
CA MET A 145 -16.67 -54.62 -12.55
C MET A 145 -16.89 -54.91 -14.04
N ARG A 146 -16.86 -56.18 -14.47
CA ARG A 146 -16.99 -56.54 -15.90
C ARG A 146 -18.41 -56.36 -16.44
N SER A 147 -19.42 -56.54 -15.59
CA SER A 147 -20.83 -56.40 -15.96
C SER A 147 -21.45 -55.07 -15.50
N ALA A 148 -20.72 -54.28 -14.70
CA ALA A 148 -21.20 -53.01 -14.19
C ALA A 148 -21.21 -51.89 -15.25
N GLU A 149 -22.18 -51.00 -15.14
CA GLU A 149 -22.21 -49.71 -15.86
C GLU A 149 -21.09 -48.77 -15.39
N SER A 150 -20.94 -47.59 -16.02
CA SER A 150 -19.86 -46.63 -15.73
C SER A 150 -19.75 -46.25 -14.25
N GLN A 151 -20.87 -45.96 -13.58
CA GLN A 151 -20.87 -45.60 -12.16
C GLN A 151 -20.38 -46.76 -11.28
N GLY A 152 -20.90 -47.97 -11.49
CA GLY A 152 -20.46 -49.14 -10.75
C GLY A 152 -18.99 -49.46 -10.96
N ARG A 153 -18.48 -49.32 -12.18
CA ARG A 153 -17.04 -49.51 -12.49
C ARG A 153 -16.16 -48.48 -11.80
N CYS A 154 -16.60 -47.22 -11.74
CA CYS A 154 -15.90 -46.14 -11.05
C CYS A 154 -15.80 -46.43 -9.54
N GLU A 155 -16.92 -46.70 -8.89
CA GLU A 155 -17.00 -46.95 -7.43
C GLU A 155 -16.24 -48.23 -7.03
N ILE A 156 -16.30 -49.29 -7.85
CA ILE A 156 -15.50 -50.50 -7.61
C ILE A 156 -14.00 -50.18 -7.68
N MET A 157 -13.57 -49.38 -8.65
CA MET A 157 -12.15 -49.01 -8.79
C MET A 157 -11.66 -48.18 -7.59
N LEU A 158 -12.46 -47.24 -7.10
CA LEU A 158 -12.19 -46.46 -5.89
C LEU A 158 -12.20 -47.33 -4.62
N CYS A 159 -13.06 -48.34 -4.56
CA CYS A 159 -13.03 -49.33 -3.49
C CYS A 159 -11.72 -50.12 -3.50
N VAL A 160 -11.26 -50.57 -4.67
CA VAL A 160 -9.97 -51.26 -4.82
C VAL A 160 -8.80 -50.35 -4.42
N GLU A 161 -8.84 -49.07 -4.77
CA GLU A 161 -7.87 -48.06 -4.30
C GLU A 161 -7.80 -48.02 -2.77
N ARG A 162 -8.96 -47.92 -2.09
CA ARG A 162 -9.03 -47.90 -0.62
C ARG A 162 -8.53 -49.21 0.02
N ILE A 163 -8.84 -50.36 -0.59
CA ILE A 163 -8.32 -51.66 -0.17
C ILE A 163 -6.79 -51.67 -0.22
N LEU A 164 -6.20 -51.15 -1.30
CA LEU A 164 -4.74 -51.04 -1.43
C LEU A 164 -4.14 -50.13 -0.37
N ARG A 165 -4.76 -48.97 -0.10
CA ARG A 165 -4.29 -48.02 0.92
C ARG A 165 -4.23 -48.65 2.32
N GLY A 166 -5.23 -49.47 2.68
CA GLY A 166 -5.30 -50.14 3.98
C GLY A 166 -4.38 -51.37 4.13
N LEU A 167 -4.23 -52.19 3.09
CA LEU A 167 -3.42 -53.42 3.14
C LEU A 167 -1.93 -53.19 2.82
N GLY A 168 -1.61 -52.21 1.99
CA GLY A 168 -0.25 -51.98 1.49
C GLY A 168 0.39 -53.25 0.92
N VAL A 169 1.62 -53.56 1.33
CA VAL A 169 2.38 -54.77 0.95
C VAL A 169 1.65 -56.09 1.20
N SER A 170 0.65 -56.18 2.08
CA SER A 170 -0.09 -57.43 2.29
C SER A 170 -0.96 -57.82 1.08
N ALA A 171 -1.28 -56.88 0.18
CA ALA A 171 -2.11 -57.12 -1.01
C ALA A 171 -1.35 -57.71 -2.22
N VAL A 172 -0.06 -58.05 -2.08
CA VAL A 172 0.83 -58.47 -3.18
C VAL A 172 0.25 -59.59 -4.06
N SER A 173 -0.50 -60.53 -3.49
CA SER A 173 -1.12 -61.63 -4.25
C SER A 173 -2.16 -61.18 -5.28
N CYS A 174 -2.70 -59.97 -5.16
CA CYS A 174 -3.75 -59.43 -6.03
C CYS A 174 -3.27 -58.28 -6.93
N HIS A 175 -2.04 -57.77 -6.74
CA HIS A 175 -1.55 -56.60 -7.49
C HIS A 175 -1.64 -56.78 -9.01
N ARG A 176 -1.32 -57.99 -9.53
CA ARG A 176 -1.38 -58.29 -10.97
C ARG A 176 -2.81 -58.33 -11.51
N ASP A 177 -3.76 -58.81 -10.73
CA ASP A 177 -5.17 -58.87 -11.13
C ASP A 177 -5.82 -57.48 -11.10
N ILE A 178 -5.50 -56.68 -10.08
CA ILE A 178 -5.90 -55.28 -9.98
C ILE A 178 -5.33 -54.48 -11.16
N TYR A 179 -4.05 -54.66 -11.46
CA TYR A 179 -3.42 -54.02 -12.62
C TYR A 179 -4.15 -54.34 -13.93
N LYS A 180 -4.48 -55.61 -14.19
CA LYS A 180 -5.23 -56.00 -15.40
C LYS A 180 -6.59 -55.30 -15.51
N ALA A 181 -7.30 -55.13 -14.39
CA ALA A 181 -8.59 -54.43 -14.38
C ALA A 181 -8.44 -52.91 -14.52
N ALA A 182 -7.43 -52.31 -13.90
CA ALA A 182 -7.17 -50.88 -14.05
C ALA A 182 -6.77 -50.53 -15.49
N ARG A 183 -6.03 -51.41 -16.20
CA ARG A 183 -5.72 -51.24 -17.62
C ARG A 183 -6.96 -51.07 -18.50
N THR A 184 -8.01 -51.86 -18.26
CA THR A 184 -9.25 -51.74 -19.04
C THR A 184 -10.02 -50.47 -18.67
N GLY A 185 -9.93 -50.03 -17.41
CA GLY A 185 -10.52 -48.77 -16.94
C GLY A 185 -9.85 -47.51 -17.51
N LEU A 186 -8.53 -47.51 -17.71
CA LEU A 186 -7.79 -46.36 -18.25
C LEU A 186 -8.23 -45.95 -19.67
N THR A 187 -8.70 -46.89 -20.48
CA THR A 187 -9.18 -46.64 -21.84
C THR A 187 -10.71 -46.66 -21.94
N ASP A 188 -11.41 -46.46 -20.82
CA ASP A 188 -12.87 -46.51 -20.82
C ASP A 188 -13.51 -45.34 -21.59
N ARG A 189 -14.77 -45.48 -22.02
CA ARG A 189 -15.52 -44.37 -22.61
C ARG A 189 -15.89 -43.30 -21.58
N SER A 190 -16.10 -43.69 -20.32
CA SER A 190 -16.43 -42.75 -19.24
C SER A 190 -15.16 -42.13 -18.66
N MET A 191 -15.08 -40.80 -18.65
CA MET A 191 -13.94 -40.06 -18.08
C MET A 191 -13.80 -40.30 -16.57
N ALA A 192 -14.91 -40.47 -15.85
CA ALA A 192 -14.90 -40.81 -14.42
C ALA A 192 -14.20 -42.15 -14.15
N VAL A 193 -14.45 -43.17 -14.99
CA VAL A 193 -13.80 -44.48 -14.88
C VAL A 193 -12.31 -44.38 -15.18
N ARG A 194 -11.90 -43.56 -16.17
CA ARG A 194 -10.48 -43.30 -16.45
C ARG A 194 -9.78 -42.67 -15.24
N CYS A 195 -10.40 -41.66 -14.62
CA CYS A 195 -9.87 -41.00 -13.42
C CYS A 195 -9.72 -41.98 -12.26
N ALA A 196 -10.75 -42.77 -11.97
CA ALA A 196 -10.71 -43.77 -10.90
C ALA A 196 -9.63 -44.84 -11.16
N ALA A 197 -9.48 -45.30 -12.41
CA ALA A 197 -8.42 -46.24 -12.78
C ALA A 197 -7.02 -45.64 -12.58
N ALA A 198 -6.84 -44.36 -12.91
CA ALA A 198 -5.58 -43.65 -12.69
C ALA A 198 -5.25 -43.51 -11.20
N LYS A 199 -6.23 -43.13 -10.36
CA LYS A 199 -6.08 -43.05 -8.88
C LYS A 199 -5.73 -44.40 -8.27
N CYS A 200 -6.41 -45.47 -8.69
CA CYS A 200 -6.13 -46.83 -8.24
C CYS A 200 -4.70 -47.27 -8.59
N LEU A 201 -4.21 -46.98 -9.80
CA LEU A 201 -2.82 -47.26 -10.18
C LEU A 201 -1.81 -46.39 -9.42
N LEU A 202 -2.16 -45.15 -9.09
CA LEU A 202 -1.31 -44.24 -8.33
C LEU A 202 -1.12 -44.70 -6.87
N GLU A 203 -2.13 -45.35 -6.29
CA GLU A 203 -1.96 -46.04 -5.00
C GLU A 203 -1.23 -47.37 -5.16
N LEU A 204 -1.54 -48.16 -6.19
CA LEU A 204 -0.90 -49.46 -6.44
C LEU A 204 0.62 -49.33 -6.62
N GLN A 205 1.10 -48.29 -7.32
CA GLN A 205 2.53 -48.11 -7.60
C GLN A 205 3.40 -47.94 -6.36
N ARG A 206 2.81 -47.51 -5.23
CA ARG A 206 3.53 -47.37 -3.96
C ARG A 206 4.17 -48.69 -3.51
N GLU A 207 3.51 -49.83 -3.75
CA GLU A 207 3.96 -51.15 -3.29
C GLU A 207 4.22 -52.13 -4.46
N ALA A 208 3.63 -51.90 -5.63
CA ALA A 208 3.78 -52.75 -6.80
C ALA A 208 4.97 -52.34 -7.68
N VAL A 209 6.18 -52.68 -7.23
CA VAL A 209 7.47 -52.41 -7.91
C VAL A 209 7.48 -52.74 -9.41
N PHE A 210 6.72 -53.77 -9.85
CA PHE A 210 6.67 -54.16 -11.25
C PHE A 210 6.10 -53.07 -12.20
N LEU A 211 5.33 -52.11 -11.68
CA LEU A 211 4.68 -51.06 -12.48
C LEU A 211 5.69 -50.10 -13.10
N TRP A 212 6.71 -49.69 -12.33
CA TRP A 212 7.74 -48.77 -12.78
C TRP A 212 9.05 -49.48 -13.17
N SER A 213 9.15 -50.80 -13.01
CA SER A 213 10.29 -51.60 -13.48
C SER A 213 9.97 -52.38 -14.77
N THR A 214 9.19 -53.46 -14.70
CA THR A 214 8.94 -54.35 -15.86
C THR A 214 7.79 -53.93 -16.76
N GLU A 215 6.82 -53.14 -16.26
CA GLU A 215 5.61 -52.75 -17.01
C GLU A 215 5.58 -51.27 -17.39
N LEU A 216 6.67 -50.51 -17.17
CA LEU A 216 6.67 -49.06 -17.31
C LEU A 216 6.23 -48.61 -18.73
N ASP A 217 6.80 -49.21 -19.77
CA ASP A 217 6.44 -48.93 -21.17
C ASP A 217 4.98 -49.24 -21.47
N ASN A 218 4.46 -50.35 -20.93
CA ASN A 218 3.06 -50.76 -21.12
C ASN A 218 2.11 -49.79 -20.42
N VAL A 219 2.45 -49.32 -19.21
CA VAL A 219 1.64 -48.34 -18.48
C VAL A 219 1.70 -46.97 -19.16
N ALA A 220 2.87 -46.53 -19.60
CA ALA A 220 3.04 -45.27 -20.31
C ALA A 220 2.25 -45.24 -21.63
N THR A 221 2.34 -46.30 -22.44
CA THR A 221 1.56 -46.40 -23.69
C THR A 221 0.05 -46.41 -23.44
N LEU A 222 -0.42 -47.00 -22.34
CA LEU A 222 -1.83 -46.91 -21.94
C LEU A 222 -2.22 -45.52 -21.45
N CYS A 223 -1.33 -44.83 -20.74
CA CYS A 223 -1.55 -43.43 -20.34
C CYS A 223 -1.69 -42.53 -21.57
N PHE A 224 -0.85 -42.70 -22.60
CA PHE A 224 -0.97 -41.94 -23.85
C PHE A 224 -2.33 -42.16 -24.53
N ARG A 225 -2.82 -43.41 -24.56
CA ARG A 225 -4.17 -43.70 -25.08
C ARG A 225 -5.28 -43.11 -24.20
N ALA A 226 -5.10 -43.09 -22.89
CA ALA A 226 -6.07 -42.51 -21.96
C ALA A 226 -6.21 -40.99 -22.12
N LEU A 227 -5.15 -40.32 -22.58
CA LEU A 227 -5.14 -38.88 -22.89
C LEU A 227 -5.89 -38.54 -24.19
N GLU A 228 -6.09 -39.49 -25.10
CA GLU A 228 -6.85 -39.23 -26.33
C GLU A 228 -8.31 -38.87 -26.04
N GLY A 229 -8.72 -37.67 -26.48
CA GLY A 229 -10.06 -37.11 -26.23
C GLY A 229 -10.39 -36.93 -24.75
N SER A 230 -9.37 -36.87 -23.89
CA SER A 230 -9.53 -36.68 -22.45
C SER A 230 -10.10 -35.30 -22.12
N ASN A 231 -10.74 -35.17 -20.97
CA ASN A 231 -11.01 -33.89 -20.34
C ASN A 231 -9.85 -33.53 -19.38
N TYR A 232 -9.92 -32.34 -18.78
CA TYR A 232 -8.88 -31.85 -17.87
C TYR A 232 -8.62 -32.79 -16.68
N ASP A 233 -9.67 -33.31 -16.02
CA ASP A 233 -9.51 -34.17 -14.83
C ASP A 233 -8.76 -35.47 -15.13
N VAL A 234 -9.02 -36.05 -16.30
CA VAL A 234 -8.28 -37.22 -16.79
C VAL A 234 -6.83 -36.83 -17.06
N ARG A 235 -6.55 -35.68 -17.71
CA ARG A 235 -5.16 -35.24 -17.94
C ARG A 235 -4.38 -35.03 -16.65
N VAL A 236 -4.98 -34.38 -15.65
CA VAL A 236 -4.35 -34.20 -14.32
C VAL A 236 -4.14 -35.54 -13.62
N SER A 237 -5.12 -36.44 -13.65
CA SER A 237 -5.01 -37.76 -13.00
C SER A 237 -3.96 -38.65 -13.67
N ILE A 238 -3.91 -38.65 -15.00
CA ILE A 238 -2.94 -39.43 -15.79
C ILE A 238 -1.54 -38.84 -15.67
N SER A 239 -1.39 -37.52 -15.71
CA SER A 239 -0.08 -36.87 -15.52
C SER A 239 0.47 -37.11 -14.12
N LYS A 240 -0.37 -37.06 -13.07
CA LYS A 240 -0.02 -37.50 -11.71
C LYS A 240 0.48 -38.94 -11.66
N LEU A 241 -0.25 -39.87 -12.28
CA LEU A 241 0.12 -41.28 -12.33
C LEU A 241 1.46 -41.48 -13.05
N LEU A 242 1.55 -41.02 -14.30
CA LEU A 242 2.71 -41.27 -15.15
C LEU A 242 3.94 -40.53 -14.61
N GLY A 243 3.79 -39.29 -14.13
CA GLY A 243 4.90 -38.52 -13.55
C GLY A 243 5.45 -39.17 -12.29
N THR A 244 4.58 -39.71 -11.42
CA THR A 244 4.99 -40.44 -10.21
C THR A 244 5.70 -41.75 -10.54
N LEU A 245 5.21 -42.49 -11.55
CA LEU A 245 5.85 -43.73 -12.01
C LEU A 245 7.24 -43.48 -12.57
N LEU A 246 7.40 -42.45 -13.40
CA LEU A 246 8.69 -42.06 -13.97
C LEU A 246 9.68 -41.59 -12.89
N ALA A 247 9.21 -40.79 -11.93
CA ALA A 247 10.03 -40.37 -10.79
C ALA A 247 10.46 -41.57 -9.95
N SER A 248 9.57 -42.55 -9.73
CA SER A 248 9.88 -43.77 -8.98
C SER A 248 10.82 -44.72 -9.72
N ALA A 249 10.76 -44.76 -11.05
CA ALA A 249 11.68 -45.54 -11.90
C ALA A 249 13.11 -44.98 -11.87
N LEU A 250 13.24 -43.65 -11.77
CA LEU A 250 14.51 -42.94 -11.68
C LEU A 250 15.09 -42.98 -10.26
N GLU A 251 14.28 -42.58 -9.26
CA GLU A 251 14.68 -42.48 -7.85
C GLU A 251 13.65 -43.17 -6.94
N PRO A 252 13.79 -44.49 -6.69
CA PRO A 252 12.83 -45.25 -5.91
C PRO A 252 12.80 -44.78 -4.43
N ARG A 253 11.62 -44.40 -3.94
CA ARG A 253 11.42 -43.97 -2.53
C ARG A 253 11.59 -45.10 -1.50
N GLN A 254 11.56 -46.37 -1.93
CA GLN A 254 11.71 -47.53 -1.04
C GLN A 254 13.10 -48.17 -1.20
N ALA A 255 13.73 -48.52 -0.08
CA ALA A 255 14.96 -49.32 -0.05
C ALA A 255 14.68 -50.74 -0.55
N ILE A 256 14.82 -50.95 -1.85
CA ILE A 256 14.69 -52.29 -2.46
C ILE A 256 15.98 -53.05 -2.15
N ALA A 257 15.87 -54.19 -1.48
CA ALA A 257 16.98 -55.13 -1.36
C ALA A 257 17.50 -55.45 -2.79
N PRO A 258 18.81 -55.38 -3.06
CA PRO A 258 19.35 -55.52 -4.40
C PRO A 258 18.99 -56.90 -4.96
N ARG A 259 18.00 -56.96 -5.83
CA ARG A 259 17.65 -58.16 -6.59
C ARG A 259 18.34 -58.09 -7.96
N PRO A 260 18.96 -59.18 -8.44
CA PRO A 260 19.54 -59.22 -9.78
C PRO A 260 18.42 -59.01 -10.81
N GLY A 261 18.47 -57.92 -11.58
CA GLY A 261 17.51 -57.58 -12.64
C GLY A 261 16.75 -56.27 -12.47
N SER A 262 16.77 -55.63 -11.30
CA SER A 262 16.17 -54.30 -11.11
C SER A 262 17.17 -53.20 -11.49
N LYS A 263 17.35 -52.93 -12.79
CA LYS A 263 18.08 -51.73 -13.22
C LYS A 263 17.22 -50.50 -12.94
N ARG A 264 17.81 -49.46 -12.34
CA ARG A 264 17.21 -48.12 -12.29
C ARG A 264 17.18 -47.57 -13.71
N SER A 265 16.08 -46.95 -14.10
CA SER A 265 15.99 -46.30 -15.41
C SER A 265 16.86 -45.05 -15.43
N SER A 266 17.53 -44.78 -16.53
CA SER A 266 18.26 -43.52 -16.69
C SER A 266 17.31 -42.37 -17.03
N LEU A 267 17.76 -41.12 -16.88
CA LEU A 267 16.97 -39.95 -17.28
C LEU A 267 16.68 -39.98 -18.80
N GLU A 268 17.63 -40.44 -19.59
CA GLU A 268 17.50 -40.59 -21.05
C GLU A 268 16.43 -41.62 -21.41
N GLU A 269 16.41 -42.78 -20.76
CA GLU A 269 15.37 -43.80 -20.99
C GLU A 269 13.97 -43.28 -20.65
N VAL A 270 13.82 -42.57 -19.53
CA VAL A 270 12.56 -41.96 -19.09
C VAL A 270 12.08 -40.88 -20.08
N MET A 271 12.99 -40.02 -20.53
CA MET A 271 12.67 -38.95 -21.48
C MET A 271 12.44 -39.48 -22.89
N GLU A 272 13.10 -40.56 -23.31
CA GLU A 272 12.84 -41.24 -24.59
C GLU A 272 11.42 -41.83 -24.60
N LEU A 273 10.96 -42.39 -23.47
CA LEU A 273 9.59 -42.87 -23.33
C LEU A 273 8.57 -41.73 -23.48
N LEU A 274 8.78 -40.60 -22.81
CA LEU A 274 7.93 -39.41 -22.97
C LEU A 274 7.97 -38.85 -24.40
N SER A 275 9.16 -38.79 -25.00
CA SER A 275 9.40 -38.37 -26.38
C SER A 275 8.63 -39.25 -27.38
N SER A 276 8.63 -40.57 -27.17
CA SER A 276 7.87 -41.52 -27.98
C SER A 276 6.36 -41.25 -27.95
N GLY A 277 5.82 -40.86 -26.79
CA GLY A 277 4.43 -40.44 -26.64
C GLY A 277 4.17 -39.10 -27.33
N PHE A 278 5.04 -38.11 -27.10
CA PHE A 278 4.87 -36.74 -27.56
C PHE A 278 4.95 -36.62 -29.09
N LEU A 279 5.89 -37.36 -29.70
CA LEU A 279 6.18 -37.30 -31.14
C LEU A 279 5.48 -38.39 -31.96
N ARG A 280 5.10 -39.53 -31.36
CA ARG A 280 4.52 -40.67 -32.08
C ARG A 280 3.14 -41.11 -31.58
N GLY A 281 2.68 -40.62 -30.42
CA GLY A 281 1.43 -41.07 -29.81
C GLY A 281 1.50 -42.48 -29.20
N GLY A 282 2.72 -43.01 -28.99
CA GLY A 282 2.97 -44.34 -28.43
C GLY A 282 3.11 -45.47 -29.46
N ALA A 283 3.53 -46.65 -28.98
CA ALA A 283 3.77 -47.84 -29.81
C ALA A 283 2.45 -48.53 -30.21
N GLY A 284 1.99 -48.29 -31.45
CA GLY A 284 0.86 -48.99 -32.05
C GLY A 284 1.05 -49.16 -33.55
N PHE A 285 1.59 -50.32 -33.96
CA PHE A 285 1.94 -50.65 -35.36
C PHE A 285 0.77 -50.49 -36.35
N LEU A 286 -0.49 -50.65 -35.91
CA LEU A 286 -1.67 -50.67 -36.77
C LEU A 286 -2.26 -49.30 -37.14
N ARG A 287 -1.87 -48.18 -36.50
CA ARG A 287 -2.32 -46.84 -36.94
C ARG A 287 -1.53 -46.32 -38.15
N ALA A 288 -0.32 -46.84 -38.39
CA ALA A 288 0.52 -46.36 -39.48
C ALA A 288 -0.10 -46.57 -40.87
N SER A 289 -0.87 -47.65 -41.09
CA SER A 289 -1.38 -47.96 -42.43
C SER A 289 -2.61 -47.16 -42.86
N GLY A 290 -3.46 -46.72 -41.92
CA GLY A 290 -4.70 -46.01 -42.24
C GLY A 290 -4.51 -44.52 -42.49
N ASP A 291 -3.75 -43.84 -41.61
CA ASP A 291 -3.56 -42.39 -41.66
C ASP A 291 -2.41 -41.95 -42.58
N MET A 292 -1.42 -42.82 -42.88
CA MET A 292 -0.44 -42.53 -43.93
C MET A 292 -1.11 -42.35 -45.30
N LEU A 293 -2.20 -43.08 -45.60
CA LEU A 293 -2.94 -42.93 -46.85
C LEU A 293 -3.67 -41.58 -46.95
N LYS A 294 -3.95 -40.92 -45.81
CA LYS A 294 -4.55 -39.58 -45.76
C LYS A 294 -3.52 -38.46 -45.53
N GLY A 295 -2.25 -38.79 -45.31
CA GLY A 295 -1.19 -37.81 -45.04
C GLY A 295 -1.34 -37.07 -43.70
N THR A 296 -2.15 -37.57 -42.76
CA THR A 296 -2.47 -36.90 -41.49
C THR A 296 -1.91 -37.67 -40.30
N SER A 297 -0.58 -37.77 -40.17
CA SER A 297 0.06 -38.46 -39.03
C SER A 297 0.31 -37.54 -37.84
N SER A 298 -0.62 -36.66 -37.47
CA SER A 298 -0.46 -35.75 -36.33
C SER A 298 -0.94 -36.40 -35.03
N VAL A 299 -0.06 -36.50 -34.03
CA VAL A 299 -0.42 -36.85 -32.64
C VAL A 299 -1.47 -35.85 -32.14
N SER A 300 -2.50 -36.33 -31.42
CA SER A 300 -3.53 -35.42 -30.91
C SER A 300 -2.93 -34.42 -29.92
N ARG A 301 -3.48 -33.21 -29.89
CA ARG A 301 -3.00 -32.17 -28.97
C ARG A 301 -3.24 -32.54 -27.52
N ASP A 302 -4.32 -33.26 -27.20
CA ASP A 302 -4.61 -33.74 -25.84
C ASP A 302 -3.45 -34.60 -25.29
N VAL A 303 -2.86 -35.44 -26.14
CA VAL A 303 -1.72 -36.29 -25.77
C VAL A 303 -0.48 -35.44 -25.52
N ARG A 304 -0.17 -34.46 -26.39
CA ARG A 304 0.96 -33.55 -26.17
C ARG A 304 0.79 -32.76 -24.87
N VAL A 305 -0.37 -32.15 -24.64
CA VAL A 305 -0.67 -31.39 -23.42
C VAL A 305 -0.58 -32.28 -22.18
N GLY A 306 -1.14 -33.49 -22.20
CA GLY A 306 -1.05 -34.42 -21.07
C GLY A 306 0.38 -34.90 -20.78
N ILE A 307 1.21 -35.10 -21.80
CA ILE A 307 2.63 -35.43 -21.64
C ILE A 307 3.42 -34.24 -21.09
N THR A 308 3.11 -33.03 -21.55
CA THR A 308 3.69 -31.79 -20.99
C THR A 308 3.40 -31.67 -19.49
N GLN A 309 2.14 -31.87 -19.08
CA GLN A 309 1.75 -31.90 -17.66
C GLN A 309 2.47 -33.01 -16.89
N THR A 310 2.62 -34.19 -17.51
CA THR A 310 3.36 -35.33 -16.93
C THR A 310 4.81 -34.94 -16.61
N CYS A 311 5.48 -34.23 -17.53
CA CYS A 311 6.86 -33.80 -17.35
C CYS A 311 6.99 -32.83 -16.15
N VAL A 312 6.07 -31.87 -16.02
CA VAL A 312 6.04 -30.94 -14.88
C VAL A 312 5.82 -31.69 -13.56
N VAL A 313 4.86 -32.62 -13.52
CA VAL A 313 4.61 -33.45 -12.33
C VAL A 313 5.85 -34.29 -11.98
N PHE A 314 6.45 -34.94 -12.97
CA PHE A 314 7.65 -35.77 -12.81
C PHE A 314 8.78 -34.98 -12.13
N VAL A 315 9.10 -33.78 -12.63
CA VAL A 315 10.13 -32.91 -12.05
C VAL A 315 9.71 -32.40 -10.66
N SER A 316 8.45 -32.04 -10.48
CA SER A 316 7.92 -31.56 -9.19
C SER A 316 8.02 -32.61 -8.08
N ILE A 317 7.87 -33.89 -8.41
CA ILE A 317 7.98 -35.00 -7.46
C ILE A 317 9.44 -35.27 -7.05
N LEU A 318 10.39 -35.05 -7.96
CA LEU A 318 11.83 -35.18 -7.71
C LEU A 318 12.38 -33.98 -6.92
N GLY A 319 11.76 -32.81 -7.07
CA GLY A 319 12.04 -31.61 -6.29
C GLY A 319 13.17 -30.73 -6.84
N GLY A 320 13.30 -29.53 -6.26
CA GLY A 320 14.21 -28.48 -6.75
C GLY A 320 15.69 -28.88 -6.72
N VAL A 321 16.14 -29.58 -5.67
CA VAL A 321 17.54 -30.03 -5.53
C VAL A 321 17.94 -31.03 -6.63
N TRP A 322 17.03 -31.94 -6.97
CA TRP A 322 17.24 -32.87 -8.09
C TRP A 322 17.30 -32.12 -9.42
N LEU A 323 16.40 -31.14 -9.62
CA LEU A 323 16.36 -30.35 -10.83
C LEU A 323 17.65 -29.55 -11.01
N GLU A 324 18.15 -28.88 -9.98
CA GLU A 324 19.40 -28.13 -10.01
C GLU A 324 20.59 -29.00 -10.45
N THR A 325 20.68 -30.23 -9.93
CA THR A 325 21.78 -31.15 -10.24
C THR A 325 21.72 -31.76 -11.64
N HIS A 326 20.53 -31.91 -12.23
CA HIS A 326 20.33 -32.59 -13.52
C HIS A 326 19.82 -31.66 -14.64
N PHE A 327 19.73 -30.36 -14.39
CA PHE A 327 19.10 -29.40 -15.30
C PHE A 327 19.70 -29.39 -16.70
N SER A 328 21.04 -29.40 -16.83
CA SER A 328 21.73 -29.34 -18.13
C SER A 328 21.34 -30.52 -19.04
N ARG A 329 21.23 -31.73 -18.47
CA ARG A 329 20.79 -32.93 -19.20
C ARG A 329 19.31 -32.84 -19.56
N LEU A 330 18.45 -32.47 -18.60
CA LEU A 330 17.01 -32.31 -18.85
C LEU A 330 16.75 -31.28 -19.96
N LEU A 331 17.44 -30.14 -19.92
CA LEU A 331 17.36 -29.08 -20.91
C LEU A 331 17.73 -29.61 -22.31
N SER A 332 18.82 -30.37 -22.43
CA SER A 332 19.22 -30.95 -23.72
C SER A 332 18.15 -31.86 -24.33
N LEU A 333 17.55 -32.73 -23.52
CA LEU A 333 16.48 -33.65 -23.93
C LEU A 333 15.19 -32.92 -24.31
N LEU A 334 14.84 -31.84 -23.62
CA LEU A 334 13.69 -31.00 -23.98
C LEU A 334 13.91 -30.23 -25.30
N MET A 335 15.13 -29.77 -25.56
CA MET A 335 15.45 -29.06 -26.80
C MET A 335 15.42 -29.98 -28.02
N GLU A 336 15.71 -31.27 -27.85
CA GLU A 336 15.51 -32.26 -28.91
C GLU A 336 14.05 -32.33 -29.36
N TRP A 337 13.07 -32.18 -28.44
CA TRP A 337 11.65 -32.17 -28.80
C TRP A 337 11.29 -30.96 -29.67
N ALA A 338 11.81 -29.78 -29.34
CA ALA A 338 11.55 -28.55 -30.09
C ALA A 338 12.15 -28.60 -31.51
N SER A 339 13.28 -29.28 -31.69
CA SER A 339 13.97 -29.41 -32.98
C SER A 339 13.51 -30.60 -33.83
N HIS A 340 12.74 -31.53 -33.26
CA HIS A 340 12.43 -32.79 -33.93
C HIS A 340 11.57 -32.58 -35.19
N THR A 341 11.97 -33.18 -36.32
CA THR A 341 11.32 -32.98 -37.64
C THR A 341 9.81 -33.20 -37.63
N ARG A 342 9.31 -34.23 -36.93
CA ARG A 342 7.86 -34.48 -36.78
C ARG A 342 7.10 -33.39 -36.00
N ALA A 343 7.76 -32.69 -35.08
CA ALA A 343 7.17 -31.57 -34.37
C ALA A 343 7.19 -30.29 -35.22
N THR A 344 8.10 -30.19 -36.19
CA THR A 344 8.29 -28.99 -37.02
C THR A 344 7.70 -29.09 -38.43
N GLN A 345 7.15 -30.26 -38.81
CA GLN A 345 6.56 -30.52 -40.14
C GLN A 345 5.51 -29.49 -40.56
N TYR A 346 4.66 -29.07 -39.63
CA TYR A 346 3.63 -28.07 -39.85
C TYR A 346 3.84 -26.88 -38.91
N PRO A 347 3.68 -25.63 -39.36
CA PRO A 347 3.89 -24.45 -38.51
C PRO A 347 3.07 -24.47 -37.21
N ALA A 348 1.81 -24.92 -37.27
CA ALA A 348 0.95 -25.03 -36.11
C ALA A 348 1.44 -26.08 -35.09
N ASP A 349 1.99 -27.20 -35.56
CA ASP A 349 2.61 -28.21 -34.69
C ASP A 349 3.88 -27.69 -34.04
N ALA A 350 4.68 -26.91 -34.79
CA ALA A 350 5.90 -26.31 -34.30
C ALA A 350 5.61 -25.28 -33.20
N VAL A 351 4.59 -24.43 -33.39
CA VAL A 351 4.10 -23.50 -32.36
C VAL A 351 3.64 -24.26 -31.11
N SER A 352 2.79 -25.27 -31.28
CA SER A 352 2.29 -26.10 -30.17
C SER A 352 3.42 -26.77 -29.40
N CYS A 353 4.45 -27.28 -30.10
CA CYS A 353 5.64 -27.86 -29.49
C CYS A 353 6.42 -26.82 -28.67
N ARG A 354 6.66 -25.62 -29.22
CA ARG A 354 7.30 -24.50 -28.49
C ARG A 354 6.52 -24.17 -27.21
N CYS A 355 5.19 -24.03 -27.29
CA CYS A 355 4.35 -23.77 -26.12
C CYS A 355 4.47 -24.86 -25.06
N CYS A 356 4.54 -26.14 -25.45
CA CYS A 356 4.75 -27.26 -24.53
C CYS A 356 6.09 -27.15 -23.80
N VAL A 357 7.18 -26.95 -24.54
CA VAL A 357 8.53 -26.87 -23.97
C VAL A 357 8.67 -25.63 -23.07
N SER A 358 8.21 -24.47 -23.53
CA SER A 358 8.17 -23.24 -22.72
C SER A 358 7.37 -23.41 -21.44
N PHE A 359 6.22 -24.11 -21.48
CA PHE A 359 5.45 -24.37 -20.27
C PHE A 359 6.20 -25.27 -19.28
N ILE A 360 6.89 -26.32 -19.75
CA ILE A 360 7.68 -27.20 -18.87
C ILE A 360 8.79 -26.40 -18.18
N LEU A 361 9.56 -25.64 -18.95
CA LEU A 361 10.65 -24.82 -18.41
C LEU A 361 10.11 -23.82 -17.39
N ARG A 362 9.07 -23.04 -17.76
CA ARG A 362 8.50 -22.01 -16.89
C ARG A 362 7.91 -22.60 -15.61
N ALA A 363 7.14 -23.67 -15.72
CA ALA A 363 6.48 -24.29 -14.58
C ALA A 363 7.44 -25.00 -13.62
N THR A 364 8.63 -25.42 -14.09
CA THR A 364 9.64 -26.09 -13.26
C THR A 364 10.68 -25.12 -12.71
N LEU A 365 11.29 -24.29 -13.55
CA LEU A 365 12.34 -23.35 -13.15
C LEU A 365 11.79 -22.18 -12.33
N GLY A 366 10.62 -21.68 -12.69
CA GLY A 366 10.00 -20.55 -12.01
C GLY A 366 9.44 -20.88 -10.62
N THR A 367 9.13 -22.15 -10.33
CA THR A 367 8.44 -22.56 -9.09
C THR A 367 9.27 -23.45 -8.15
N LEU A 368 10.25 -24.20 -8.66
CA LEU A 368 11.03 -25.17 -7.87
C LEU A 368 12.46 -24.70 -7.55
N LEU A 369 13.02 -23.76 -8.32
CA LEU A 369 14.38 -23.28 -8.14
C LEU A 369 14.38 -21.92 -7.42
N GLY A 370 15.25 -21.80 -6.42
CA GLY A 370 15.59 -20.51 -5.82
C GLY A 370 16.52 -19.69 -6.71
N GLU A 371 16.74 -18.42 -6.34
CA GLU A 371 17.44 -17.43 -7.19
C GLU A 371 18.82 -17.89 -7.67
N LYS A 372 19.65 -18.44 -6.78
CA LYS A 372 20.99 -18.95 -7.12
C LYS A 372 20.94 -20.08 -8.16
N ALA A 373 20.00 -21.01 -7.99
CA ALA A 373 19.81 -22.11 -8.92
C ALA A 373 19.22 -21.63 -10.26
N GLN A 374 18.35 -20.61 -10.24
CA GLN A 374 17.86 -19.96 -11.45
C GLN A 374 18.97 -19.23 -12.22
N ILE A 375 19.90 -18.57 -11.52
CA ILE A 375 21.10 -17.97 -12.12
C ILE A 375 21.92 -19.07 -12.80
N ALA A 376 22.20 -20.18 -12.12
CA ALA A 376 22.92 -21.31 -12.71
C ALA A 376 22.19 -21.89 -13.95
N ALA A 377 20.87 -22.05 -13.87
CA ALA A 377 20.05 -22.50 -14.99
C ALA A 377 20.11 -21.51 -16.18
N ALA A 378 20.10 -20.20 -15.93
CA ALA A 378 20.26 -19.18 -16.96
C ALA A 378 21.63 -19.29 -17.67
N LYS A 379 22.72 -19.61 -16.95
CA LYS A 379 24.04 -19.87 -17.55
C LYS A 379 23.98 -21.04 -18.54
N GLU A 380 23.34 -22.14 -18.16
CA GLU A 380 23.16 -23.31 -19.02
C GLU A 380 22.29 -23.02 -20.25
N ILE A 381 21.21 -22.25 -20.10
CA ILE A 381 20.37 -21.81 -21.22
C ILE A 381 21.17 -20.93 -22.18
N CYS A 382 22.00 -20.01 -21.68
CA CYS A 382 22.91 -19.21 -22.50
C CYS A 382 23.89 -20.07 -23.30
N GLN A 383 24.44 -21.12 -22.71
CA GLN A 383 25.32 -22.06 -23.43
C GLN A 383 24.58 -22.73 -24.59
N VAL A 384 23.32 -23.16 -24.39
CA VAL A 384 22.49 -23.73 -25.46
C VAL A 384 22.27 -22.73 -26.60
N ILE A 385 21.95 -21.47 -26.30
CA ILE A 385 21.78 -20.42 -27.31
C ILE A 385 23.07 -20.20 -28.10
N SER A 386 24.21 -20.10 -27.39
CA SER A 386 25.52 -19.91 -28.02
C SER A 386 25.89 -21.06 -28.96
N LYS A 387 25.64 -22.31 -28.54
CA LYS A 387 25.86 -23.51 -29.34
C LYS A 387 25.02 -23.47 -30.61
N GLN A 388 23.73 -23.15 -30.47
CA GLN A 388 22.81 -23.16 -31.60
C GLN A 388 23.07 -22.04 -32.60
N LYS A 389 23.49 -20.87 -32.12
CA LYS A 389 23.94 -19.78 -32.98
C LYS A 389 25.18 -20.16 -33.80
N ARG A 390 26.19 -20.80 -33.19
CA ARG A 390 27.41 -21.25 -33.89
C ARG A 390 27.12 -22.23 -35.03
N VAL A 391 26.17 -23.15 -34.82
CA VAL A 391 25.71 -24.09 -35.86
C VAL A 391 25.14 -23.34 -37.06
N VAL A 392 24.32 -22.31 -36.81
CA VAL A 392 23.74 -21.49 -37.88
C VAL A 392 24.82 -20.66 -38.58
N ASP A 393 25.76 -20.06 -37.85
CA ASP A 393 26.83 -19.25 -38.46
C ASP A 393 27.78 -20.06 -39.33
N ALA A 394 28.14 -21.28 -38.90
CA ALA A 394 28.91 -22.20 -39.72
C ALA A 394 28.19 -22.51 -41.05
N SER A 395 26.87 -22.70 -41.01
CA SER A 395 26.06 -22.96 -42.21
C SER A 395 25.96 -21.77 -43.16
N LEU A 396 26.10 -20.53 -42.67
CA LEU A 396 26.02 -19.31 -43.48
C LEU A 396 27.37 -18.91 -44.11
N HIS A 397 28.49 -19.25 -43.47
CA HIS A 397 29.83 -18.89 -43.93
C HIS A 397 30.46 -19.89 -44.92
N GLU A 398 30.06 -21.16 -44.92
CA GLU A 398 30.62 -22.18 -45.81
C GLU A 398 30.08 -22.08 -47.25
N GLY A 399 30.75 -21.27 -48.07
CA GLY A 399 30.62 -21.30 -49.54
C GLY A 399 31.34 -22.48 -50.22
N ASN A 400 31.96 -23.40 -49.48
CA ASN A 400 32.71 -24.54 -50.02
C ASN A 400 31.92 -25.85 -49.87
N MET A 401 31.90 -26.64 -50.95
CA MET A 401 30.83 -27.57 -51.32
C MET A 401 30.65 -28.87 -50.49
N GLU A 402 31.38 -29.12 -49.41
CA GLU A 402 31.48 -30.50 -48.88
C GLU A 402 30.68 -30.81 -47.59
N THR A 403 30.19 -29.82 -46.85
CA THR A 403 29.38 -30.03 -45.62
C THR A 403 28.08 -29.25 -45.65
N ARG A 404 27.11 -29.67 -46.49
CA ARG A 404 25.76 -29.11 -46.45
C ARG A 404 25.08 -29.44 -45.11
N VAL A 405 25.20 -28.56 -44.11
CA VAL A 405 24.17 -28.45 -43.05
C VAL A 405 22.85 -28.22 -43.77
N SER A 406 21.86 -29.07 -43.52
CA SER A 406 20.64 -29.05 -44.31
C SER A 406 19.85 -27.77 -43.99
N PRO A 407 19.15 -27.15 -44.95
CA PRO A 407 18.25 -26.03 -44.66
C PRO A 407 17.15 -26.44 -43.64
N ALA A 408 16.87 -27.73 -43.51
CA ALA A 408 16.01 -28.27 -42.47
C ALA A 408 16.59 -28.12 -41.06
N ASP A 409 17.92 -28.23 -40.88
CA ASP A 409 18.59 -28.06 -39.58
C ASP A 409 18.52 -26.60 -39.12
N VAL A 410 18.74 -25.64 -40.03
CA VAL A 410 18.57 -24.21 -39.74
C VAL A 410 17.10 -23.91 -39.39
N ALA A 411 16.15 -24.50 -40.12
CA ALA A 411 14.73 -24.36 -39.80
C ALA A 411 14.35 -25.01 -38.46
N ALA A 412 14.97 -26.12 -38.07
CA ALA A 412 14.74 -26.73 -36.75
C ALA A 412 15.36 -25.90 -35.61
N SER A 413 16.53 -25.32 -35.85
CA SER A 413 17.29 -24.53 -34.86
C SER A 413 16.52 -23.33 -34.31
N GLN A 414 15.65 -22.71 -35.13
CA GLN A 414 14.87 -21.54 -34.72
C GLN A 414 13.93 -21.85 -33.55
N HIS A 415 13.39 -23.07 -33.46
CA HIS A 415 12.43 -23.44 -32.42
C HIS A 415 13.11 -23.61 -31.05
N VAL A 416 14.32 -24.18 -31.05
CA VAL A 416 15.20 -24.27 -29.88
C VAL A 416 15.55 -22.87 -29.38
N LEU A 417 16.00 -21.99 -30.29
CA LEU A 417 16.34 -20.61 -29.96
C LEU A 417 15.15 -19.85 -29.36
N VAL A 418 13.95 -20.00 -29.91
CA VAL A 418 12.74 -19.35 -29.37
C VAL A 418 12.45 -19.83 -27.94
N CYS A 419 12.44 -21.14 -27.68
CA CYS A 419 12.17 -21.66 -26.33
C CYS A 419 13.21 -21.18 -25.32
N ALA A 420 14.50 -21.26 -25.69
CA ALA A 420 15.62 -20.88 -24.83
C ALA A 420 15.65 -19.36 -24.53
N LEU A 421 15.43 -18.51 -25.54
CA LEU A 421 15.42 -17.05 -25.37
C LEU A 421 14.22 -16.57 -24.56
N LEU A 422 13.04 -17.17 -24.77
CA LEU A 422 11.85 -16.83 -23.98
C LEU A 422 12.03 -17.25 -22.52
N GLU A 423 12.57 -18.44 -22.24
CA GLU A 423 12.81 -18.85 -20.85
C GLU A 423 13.92 -17.99 -20.19
N LEU A 424 15.01 -17.73 -20.90
CA LEU A 424 16.09 -16.88 -20.41
C LEU A 424 15.58 -15.48 -20.06
N GLY A 425 14.76 -14.88 -20.94
CA GLY A 425 14.14 -13.59 -20.67
C GLY A 425 13.24 -13.62 -19.44
N SER A 426 12.36 -14.62 -19.33
CA SER A 426 11.50 -14.79 -18.15
C SER A 426 12.29 -14.94 -16.84
N LEU A 427 13.35 -15.74 -16.81
CA LEU A 427 14.18 -15.92 -15.61
C LEU A 427 14.87 -14.62 -15.19
N VAL A 428 15.47 -13.89 -16.14
CA VAL A 428 16.12 -12.61 -15.81
C VAL A 428 15.12 -11.57 -15.32
N GLN A 429 13.91 -11.54 -15.90
CA GLN A 429 12.87 -10.63 -15.45
C GLN A 429 12.43 -10.93 -14.01
N ASP A 430 12.28 -12.21 -13.64
CA ASP A 430 11.91 -12.61 -12.28
C ASP A 430 13.03 -12.33 -11.26
N LEU A 431 14.29 -12.57 -11.65
CA LEU A 431 15.47 -12.31 -10.82
C LEU A 431 15.72 -10.80 -10.63
N SER A 432 15.32 -9.96 -11.59
CA SER A 432 15.56 -8.51 -11.58
C SER A 432 17.04 -8.18 -11.34
N SER A 433 17.37 -7.28 -10.42
CA SER A 433 18.75 -6.84 -10.11
C SER A 433 19.66 -7.97 -9.61
N THR A 434 19.11 -9.06 -9.06
CA THR A 434 19.91 -10.22 -8.64
C THR A 434 20.54 -10.97 -9.83
N ALA A 435 20.05 -10.74 -11.06
CA ALA A 435 20.64 -11.28 -12.28
C ALA A 435 21.90 -10.54 -12.74
N ALA A 436 22.30 -9.44 -12.09
CA ALA A 436 23.47 -8.63 -12.49
C ALA A 436 24.77 -9.44 -12.72
N PRO A 437 25.11 -10.48 -11.92
CA PRO A 437 26.28 -11.30 -12.17
C PRO A 437 26.26 -12.01 -13.53
N LEU A 438 25.08 -12.33 -14.09
CA LEU A 438 24.96 -12.96 -15.41
C LEU A 438 25.42 -12.03 -16.55
N LEU A 439 25.27 -10.72 -16.36
CA LEU A 439 25.69 -9.72 -17.35
C LEU A 439 27.16 -9.33 -17.21
N GLN A 440 27.68 -9.37 -15.98
CA GLN A 440 29.08 -9.02 -15.68
C GLN A 440 30.06 -10.15 -16.02
N ASP A 441 29.61 -11.40 -16.00
CA ASP A 441 30.41 -12.58 -16.32
C ASP A 441 30.74 -12.64 -17.83
N THR A 442 31.90 -12.08 -18.19
CA THR A 442 32.42 -12.07 -19.56
C THR A 442 32.68 -13.48 -20.12
N GLY A 443 32.83 -14.49 -19.26
CA GLY A 443 33.01 -15.88 -19.67
C GLY A 443 31.75 -16.48 -20.32
N ILE A 444 30.57 -16.04 -19.88
CA ILE A 444 29.28 -16.45 -20.47
C ILE A 444 28.98 -15.62 -21.72
N GLY A 445 29.30 -14.33 -21.68
CA GLY A 445 28.99 -13.41 -22.77
C GLY A 445 27.50 -13.40 -23.11
N MET A 446 26.63 -13.43 -22.10
CA MET A 446 25.18 -13.57 -22.27
C MET A 446 24.61 -12.53 -23.24
N LEU A 447 24.93 -11.25 -23.01
CA LEU A 447 24.43 -10.13 -23.80
C LEU A 447 24.88 -10.22 -25.26
N ASP A 448 26.15 -10.54 -25.48
CA ASP A 448 26.74 -10.70 -26.82
C ASP A 448 26.08 -11.87 -27.57
N THR A 449 25.84 -12.97 -26.84
CA THR A 449 25.16 -14.15 -27.36
C THR A 449 23.74 -13.81 -27.79
N VAL A 450 22.95 -13.15 -26.94
CA VAL A 450 21.56 -12.77 -27.25
C VAL A 450 21.52 -11.78 -28.43
N ILE A 451 22.36 -10.74 -28.41
CA ILE A 451 22.44 -9.73 -29.49
C ILE A 451 22.83 -10.37 -30.82
N SER A 452 23.73 -11.36 -30.82
CA SER A 452 24.14 -12.03 -32.06
C SER A 452 22.96 -12.70 -32.79
N VAL A 453 21.94 -13.18 -32.05
CA VAL A 453 20.74 -13.82 -32.61
C VAL A 453 19.84 -12.81 -33.35
N LEU A 454 20.00 -11.50 -33.12
CA LEU A 454 19.28 -10.47 -33.90
C LEU A 454 19.65 -10.49 -35.40
N LEU A 455 20.76 -11.13 -35.78
CA LEU A 455 21.17 -11.33 -37.17
C LEU A 455 20.69 -12.67 -37.76
N HIS A 456 19.90 -13.44 -37.01
CA HIS A 456 19.43 -14.74 -37.46
C HIS A 456 18.42 -14.63 -38.62
N PRO A 457 18.46 -15.52 -39.63
CA PRO A 457 17.56 -15.44 -40.79
C PRO A 457 16.07 -15.56 -40.43
N SER A 458 15.72 -16.42 -39.46
CA SER A 458 14.34 -16.54 -38.95
C SER A 458 13.88 -15.30 -38.18
N ALA A 459 12.72 -14.75 -38.56
CA ALA A 459 12.06 -13.65 -37.85
C ALA A 459 11.69 -14.04 -36.40
N SER A 460 11.26 -15.27 -36.17
CA SER A 460 10.86 -15.77 -34.85
C SER A 460 12.01 -15.74 -33.85
N ALA A 461 13.20 -16.17 -34.29
CA ALA A 461 14.41 -16.12 -33.47
C ALA A 461 14.86 -14.68 -33.16
N ARG A 462 14.79 -13.78 -34.16
CA ARG A 462 15.10 -12.35 -33.97
C ARG A 462 14.16 -11.69 -32.98
N LEU A 463 12.86 -11.96 -33.08
CA LEU A 463 11.84 -11.40 -32.19
C LEU A 463 11.94 -11.98 -30.77
N ALA A 464 12.24 -13.26 -30.61
CA ALA A 464 12.50 -13.86 -29.30
C ALA A 464 13.75 -13.25 -28.64
N SER A 465 14.80 -12.97 -29.42
CA SER A 465 15.99 -12.27 -28.91
C SER A 465 15.65 -10.84 -28.48
N ALA A 466 14.92 -10.09 -29.30
CA ALA A 466 14.46 -8.75 -28.95
C ALA A 466 13.55 -8.73 -27.70
N TRP A 467 12.68 -9.73 -27.54
CA TRP A 467 11.87 -9.91 -26.32
C TRP A 467 12.73 -10.26 -25.10
N CYS A 468 13.75 -11.10 -25.26
CA CYS A 468 14.70 -11.41 -24.19
C CYS A 468 15.44 -10.14 -23.73
N LEU A 469 15.89 -9.29 -24.66
CA LEU A 469 16.47 -7.98 -24.36
C LEU A 469 15.49 -7.06 -23.63
N ARG A 470 14.20 -7.07 -24.01
CA ARG A 470 13.15 -6.35 -23.26
C ARG A 470 13.05 -6.85 -21.82
N CYS A 471 13.05 -8.16 -21.60
CA CYS A 471 12.98 -8.73 -20.27
C CYS A 471 14.19 -8.35 -19.40
N ILE A 472 15.40 -8.39 -19.98
CA ILE A 472 16.63 -7.90 -19.34
C ILE A 472 16.48 -6.42 -18.96
N ALA A 473 15.99 -5.59 -19.88
CA ALA A 473 15.73 -4.17 -19.64
C ALA A 473 14.68 -3.89 -18.56
N VAL A 474 13.61 -4.70 -18.48
CA VAL A 474 12.59 -4.60 -17.43
C VAL A 474 13.14 -5.01 -16.07
N GLY A 475 13.88 -6.12 -16.01
CA GLY A 475 14.48 -6.62 -14.77
C GLY A 475 15.62 -5.73 -14.26
N MET A 476 16.37 -5.11 -15.18
CA MET A 476 17.53 -4.26 -14.89
C MET A 476 17.47 -2.96 -15.70
N PRO A 477 16.73 -1.93 -15.22
CA PRO A 477 16.54 -0.67 -15.94
C PRO A 477 17.82 0.04 -16.38
N ALA A 478 18.93 -0.13 -15.64
CA ALA A 478 20.24 0.43 -15.99
C ALA A 478 20.73 -0.01 -17.38
N GLN A 479 20.33 -1.21 -17.84
CA GLN A 479 20.77 -1.78 -19.10
C GLN A 479 20.04 -1.19 -20.31
N VAL A 480 18.90 -0.50 -20.12
CA VAL A 480 18.07 0.00 -21.22
C VAL A 480 18.87 0.93 -22.12
N ALA A 481 19.49 1.97 -21.57
CA ALA A 481 20.23 2.96 -22.35
C ALA A 481 21.45 2.35 -23.05
N VAL A 482 22.22 1.52 -22.34
CA VAL A 482 23.42 0.84 -22.86
C VAL A 482 23.05 -0.07 -24.03
N LEU A 483 21.99 -0.87 -23.88
CA LEU A 483 21.49 -1.74 -24.93
C LEU A 483 20.92 -0.95 -26.11
N LEU A 484 20.22 0.15 -25.83
CA LEU A 484 19.64 0.99 -26.86
C LEU A 484 20.73 1.59 -27.75
N ASP A 485 21.75 2.21 -27.15
CA ASP A 485 22.89 2.78 -27.87
C ASP A 485 23.60 1.73 -28.71
N ARG A 486 23.91 0.58 -28.09
CA ARG A 486 24.55 -0.54 -28.77
C ARG A 486 23.73 -1.04 -29.97
N CYS A 487 22.40 -1.12 -29.85
CA CYS A 487 21.53 -1.53 -30.94
C CYS A 487 21.44 -0.48 -32.04
N VAL A 488 21.38 0.81 -31.69
CA VAL A 488 21.33 1.93 -32.64
C VAL A 488 22.63 2.02 -33.44
N GLU A 489 23.79 1.93 -32.78
CA GLU A 489 25.10 1.92 -33.44
C GLU A 489 25.22 0.76 -34.43
N ARG A 490 24.83 -0.45 -34.01
CA ARG A 490 24.86 -1.64 -34.87
C ARG A 490 23.90 -1.55 -36.04
N LEU A 491 22.70 -1.01 -35.83
CA LEU A 491 21.74 -0.76 -36.90
C LEU A 491 22.29 0.26 -37.90
N ASN A 492 22.95 1.32 -37.42
CA ASN A 492 23.59 2.32 -38.27
C ASN A 492 24.75 1.74 -39.09
N ALA A 493 25.58 0.88 -38.49
CA ALA A 493 26.68 0.22 -39.18
C ALA A 493 26.22 -0.82 -40.22
N LEU A 494 25.06 -1.44 -40.02
CA LEU A 494 24.55 -2.55 -40.83
C LEU A 494 23.26 -2.20 -41.62
N LYS A 495 23.06 -0.93 -41.99
CA LYS A 495 21.88 -0.44 -42.74
C LYS A 495 21.63 -1.11 -44.10
N SER A 496 22.59 -1.87 -44.63
CA SER A 496 22.50 -2.62 -45.89
C SER A 496 22.07 -4.09 -45.72
N CYS A 497 22.09 -4.62 -44.48
CA CYS A 497 21.72 -6.00 -44.18
C CYS A 497 20.24 -6.06 -43.74
N PRO A 498 19.37 -6.78 -44.45
CA PRO A 498 17.93 -6.84 -44.14
C PRO A 498 17.65 -7.49 -42.79
N GLU A 499 18.40 -8.54 -42.42
CA GLU A 499 18.29 -9.22 -41.13
C GLU A 499 18.66 -8.27 -39.98
N ALA A 500 19.73 -7.49 -40.16
CA ALA A 500 20.16 -6.48 -39.19
C ALA A 500 19.11 -5.38 -39.01
N VAL A 501 18.57 -4.83 -40.10
CA VAL A 501 17.53 -3.78 -40.03
C VAL A 501 16.31 -4.28 -39.27
N ALA A 502 15.82 -5.47 -39.59
CA ALA A 502 14.63 -6.02 -38.95
C ALA A 502 14.88 -6.51 -37.51
N GLY A 503 16.06 -7.07 -37.21
CA GLY A 503 16.42 -7.52 -35.86
C GLY A 503 16.66 -6.36 -34.89
N TYR A 504 17.53 -5.41 -35.23
CA TYR A 504 17.86 -4.29 -34.34
C TYR A 504 16.70 -3.30 -34.19
N SER A 505 15.87 -3.08 -35.23
CA SER A 505 14.67 -2.25 -35.05
C SER A 505 13.67 -2.88 -34.08
N ALA A 506 13.50 -4.21 -34.13
CA ALA A 506 12.68 -4.94 -33.15
C ALA A 506 13.27 -4.86 -31.74
N ALA A 507 14.60 -5.00 -31.58
CA ALA A 507 15.26 -4.85 -30.29
C ALA A 507 15.10 -3.45 -29.70
N ILE A 508 15.33 -2.40 -30.50
CA ILE A 508 15.12 -1.01 -30.09
C ILE A 508 13.66 -0.77 -29.69
N ALA A 509 12.69 -1.26 -30.48
CA ALA A 509 11.28 -1.15 -30.15
C ALA A 509 10.93 -1.86 -28.84
N ALA A 510 11.47 -3.06 -28.62
CA ALA A 510 11.27 -3.83 -27.42
C ALA A 510 11.86 -3.13 -26.18
N LEU A 511 13.06 -2.55 -26.30
CA LEU A 511 13.71 -1.76 -25.24
C LEU A 511 12.91 -0.49 -24.90
N LEU A 512 12.38 0.23 -25.90
CA LEU A 512 11.49 1.37 -25.67
C LEU A 512 10.21 0.97 -24.95
N GLY A 513 9.60 -0.15 -25.36
CA GLY A 513 8.43 -0.72 -24.66
C GLY A 513 8.73 -1.26 -23.26
N ALA A 514 10.01 -1.44 -22.87
CA ALA A 514 10.40 -1.74 -21.49
C ALA A 514 10.41 -0.48 -20.61
N VAL A 515 10.67 0.69 -21.18
CA VAL A 515 10.77 1.96 -20.45
C VAL A 515 9.47 2.28 -19.71
N GLN A 516 8.32 1.94 -20.28
CA GLN A 516 7.01 2.13 -19.65
C GLN A 516 6.88 1.39 -18.30
N LEU A 517 7.69 0.35 -18.06
CA LEU A 517 7.70 -0.43 -16.82
C LEU A 517 8.81 0.01 -15.86
N SER A 518 9.74 0.87 -16.29
CA SER A 518 10.80 1.41 -15.46
C SER A 518 10.39 2.78 -14.90
N PRO A 519 10.23 2.95 -13.58
CA PRO A 519 9.90 4.24 -12.99
C PRO A 519 11.00 5.30 -13.21
N LEU A 520 12.23 4.87 -13.54
CA LEU A 520 13.38 5.76 -13.77
C LEU A 520 13.44 6.31 -15.21
N GLY A 521 12.67 5.75 -16.15
CA GLY A 521 12.65 6.20 -17.56
C GLY A 521 13.99 6.16 -18.30
N ILE A 522 14.07 6.82 -19.46
CA ILE A 522 15.31 7.07 -20.23
C ILE A 522 15.43 8.56 -20.59
N SER A 523 16.64 9.02 -20.92
CA SER A 523 16.86 10.41 -21.34
C SER A 523 16.15 10.75 -22.66
N HIS A 524 15.66 11.98 -22.79
CA HIS A 524 14.90 12.45 -23.95
C HIS A 524 15.74 12.47 -25.23
N SER A 525 17.05 12.67 -25.08
CA SER A 525 18.04 12.56 -26.17
C SER A 525 17.94 11.23 -26.93
N LYS A 526 17.63 10.13 -26.22
CA LYS A 526 17.46 8.79 -26.80
C LYS A 526 16.17 8.70 -27.62
N GLY A 527 15.08 9.34 -27.17
CA GLY A 527 13.84 9.46 -27.94
C GLY A 527 14.05 10.18 -29.28
N LYS A 528 14.77 11.31 -29.25
CA LYS A 528 15.13 12.07 -30.46
C LYS A 528 16.05 11.28 -31.40
N MET A 529 16.99 10.50 -30.85
CA MET A 529 17.87 9.62 -31.61
C MET A 529 17.06 8.56 -32.37
N VAL A 530 16.13 7.89 -31.69
CA VAL A 530 15.24 6.89 -32.31
C VAL A 530 14.32 7.52 -33.35
N MET A 531 13.74 8.69 -33.07
CA MET A 531 12.90 9.42 -34.04
C MET A 531 13.64 9.70 -35.34
N THR A 532 14.88 10.17 -35.24
CA THR A 532 15.74 10.45 -36.40
C THR A 532 16.09 9.17 -37.16
N LEU A 533 16.42 8.10 -36.44
CA LEU A 533 16.70 6.79 -37.04
C LEU A 533 15.49 6.22 -37.78
N ALA A 534 14.30 6.31 -37.20
CA ALA A 534 13.05 5.87 -37.82
C ALA A 534 12.73 6.67 -39.09
N GLU A 535 12.90 7.98 -39.04
CA GLU A 535 12.71 8.88 -40.18
C GLU A 535 13.71 8.57 -41.32
N ASP A 536 14.98 8.31 -41.00
CA ASP A 536 16.01 7.90 -41.97
C ASP A 536 15.67 6.57 -42.64
N LEU A 537 15.19 5.58 -41.88
CA LEU A 537 14.76 4.30 -42.42
C LEU A 537 13.60 4.47 -43.40
N LEU A 538 12.58 5.25 -43.03
CA LEU A 538 11.41 5.51 -43.88
C LEU A 538 11.80 6.27 -45.16
N ARG A 539 12.63 7.32 -45.05
CA ARG A 539 13.09 8.09 -46.22
C ARG A 539 13.98 7.28 -47.16
N SER A 540 14.82 6.41 -46.61
CA SER A 540 15.74 5.57 -47.39
C SER A 540 15.10 4.27 -47.90
N ALA A 541 13.86 3.95 -47.53
CA ALA A 541 13.17 2.73 -47.95
C ALA A 541 12.97 2.65 -49.48
N ALA A 542 12.79 3.78 -50.16
CA ALA A 542 12.62 3.84 -51.60
C ALA A 542 13.92 3.68 -52.41
N GLN A 543 15.09 3.76 -51.75
CA GLN A 543 16.39 3.80 -52.43
C GLN A 543 16.92 2.41 -52.84
N ASN A 544 16.46 1.34 -52.20
CA ASN A 544 16.94 -0.02 -52.45
C ASN A 544 15.80 -1.04 -52.28
N SER A 545 15.39 -1.66 -53.39
CA SER A 545 14.28 -2.61 -53.42
C SER A 545 14.51 -3.83 -52.51
N ARG A 546 15.75 -4.35 -52.40
CA ARG A 546 16.04 -5.58 -51.63
C ARG A 546 15.77 -5.43 -50.13
N ILE A 547 15.85 -4.22 -49.58
CA ILE A 547 15.71 -3.93 -48.15
C ILE A 547 14.51 -3.00 -47.84
N SER A 548 13.73 -2.68 -48.87
CA SER A 548 12.64 -1.69 -48.79
C SER A 548 11.58 -2.09 -47.75
N ILE A 549 11.19 -3.37 -47.70
CA ILE A 549 10.22 -3.90 -46.74
C ILE A 549 10.75 -3.74 -45.30
N GLN A 550 11.98 -4.18 -45.03
CA GLN A 550 12.55 -4.17 -43.69
C GLN A 550 12.77 -2.75 -43.17
N ARG A 551 13.20 -1.81 -44.04
CA ARG A 551 13.31 -0.39 -43.67
C ARG A 551 11.95 0.22 -43.35
N THR A 552 10.93 -0.11 -44.14
CA THR A 552 9.57 0.38 -43.93
C THR A 552 8.97 -0.14 -42.64
N GLN A 553 9.05 -1.46 -42.41
CA GLN A 553 8.56 -2.10 -41.18
C GLN A 553 9.33 -1.59 -39.96
N GLY A 554 10.67 -1.55 -40.03
CA GLY A 554 11.52 -1.07 -38.95
C GLY A 554 11.22 0.39 -38.60
N GLY A 555 11.10 1.27 -39.60
CA GLY A 555 10.76 2.67 -39.39
C GLY A 555 9.44 2.87 -38.63
N TRP A 556 8.35 2.23 -39.07
CA TRP A 556 7.06 2.34 -38.38
C TRP A 556 7.01 1.65 -37.03
N LEU A 557 7.70 0.52 -36.87
CA LEU A 557 7.81 -0.17 -35.58
C LEU A 557 8.47 0.73 -34.54
N LEU A 558 9.54 1.43 -34.90
CA LEU A 558 10.23 2.38 -34.03
C LEU A 558 9.34 3.57 -33.66
N LEU A 559 8.59 4.14 -34.61
CA LEU A 559 7.65 5.23 -34.32
C LEU A 559 6.49 4.78 -33.41
N GLY A 560 5.99 3.56 -33.61
CA GLY A 560 5.02 2.93 -32.72
C GLY A 560 5.57 2.79 -31.31
N ALA A 561 6.75 2.20 -31.17
CA ALA A 561 7.40 2.02 -29.87
C ALA A 561 7.72 3.36 -29.18
N LEU A 562 8.12 4.39 -29.91
CA LEU A 562 8.42 5.71 -29.36
C LEU A 562 7.22 6.33 -28.63
N SER A 563 6.00 6.08 -29.13
CA SER A 563 4.78 6.58 -28.48
C SER A 563 4.49 5.97 -27.11
N THR A 564 5.11 4.84 -26.75
CA THR A 564 5.00 4.25 -25.42
C THR A 564 5.69 5.06 -24.33
N LEU A 565 6.58 5.99 -24.70
CA LEU A 565 7.24 6.91 -23.76
C LEU A 565 6.31 8.00 -23.19
N GLY A 566 5.08 8.11 -23.72
CA GLY A 566 4.05 9.00 -23.21
C GLY A 566 3.97 10.35 -23.91
N PRO A 567 3.00 11.20 -23.53
CA PRO A 567 2.66 12.43 -24.24
C PRO A 567 3.79 13.47 -24.20
N THR A 568 4.54 13.56 -23.10
CA THR A 568 5.61 14.55 -22.93
C THR A 568 6.71 14.42 -24.00
N VAL A 569 7.11 13.19 -24.32
CA VAL A 569 8.12 12.94 -25.38
C VAL A 569 7.52 13.14 -26.77
N MET A 570 6.26 12.75 -26.96
CA MET A 570 5.61 12.71 -28.26
C MET A 570 5.17 14.08 -28.76
N GLU A 571 4.88 15.04 -27.87
CA GLU A 571 4.46 16.40 -28.23
C GLU A 571 5.48 17.09 -29.14
N HIS A 572 6.78 17.00 -28.80
CA HIS A 572 7.88 17.58 -29.60
C HIS A 572 8.09 16.92 -30.95
N HIS A 573 7.63 15.68 -31.14
CA HIS A 573 7.78 14.92 -32.38
C HIS A 573 6.50 14.91 -33.23
N LEU A 574 5.37 15.34 -32.67
CA LEU A 574 4.06 15.31 -33.32
C LEU A 574 4.03 16.02 -34.69
N PRO A 575 4.64 17.21 -34.90
CA PRO A 575 4.65 17.84 -36.22
C PRO A 575 5.38 16.99 -37.28
N ARG A 576 6.48 16.36 -36.90
CA ARG A 576 7.26 15.45 -37.77
C ARG A 576 6.47 14.17 -38.07
N LEU A 577 5.79 13.62 -37.08
CA LEU A 577 4.93 12.43 -37.24
C LEU A 577 3.76 12.69 -38.19
N LEU A 578 3.08 13.83 -38.04
CA LEU A 578 1.99 14.25 -38.93
C LEU A 578 2.46 14.37 -40.39
N LEU A 579 3.69 14.84 -40.62
CA LEU A 579 4.31 14.85 -41.96
C LEU A 579 4.56 13.43 -42.48
N LEU A 580 5.13 12.54 -41.66
CA LEU A 580 5.39 11.15 -42.07
C LEU A 580 4.10 10.38 -42.38
N TRP A 581 3.06 10.56 -41.57
CA TRP A 581 1.75 9.96 -41.84
C TRP A 581 1.11 10.52 -43.11
N LYS A 582 1.22 11.82 -43.35
CA LYS A 582 0.78 12.45 -44.61
C LYS A 582 1.52 11.90 -45.83
N CYS A 583 2.76 11.43 -45.69
CA CYS A 583 3.51 10.77 -46.76
C CYS A 583 3.11 9.30 -47.00
N ALA A 584 2.52 8.62 -46.01
CA ALA A 584 2.15 7.20 -46.10
C ALA A 584 0.83 6.95 -46.83
N PHE A 585 -0.06 7.96 -46.84
CA PHE A 585 -1.38 7.91 -47.46
C PHE A 585 -1.53 8.99 -48.53
N PRO A 586 -2.31 8.74 -49.60
CA PRO A 586 -2.67 9.77 -50.56
C PRO A 586 -3.50 10.89 -49.90
N LEU A 587 -3.50 12.10 -50.50
CA LEU A 587 -4.17 13.27 -49.93
C LEU A 587 -5.67 13.30 -50.21
N SER A 588 -6.13 12.56 -51.21
CA SER A 588 -7.53 12.44 -51.58
C SER A 588 -7.86 11.03 -52.05
N VAL A 589 -9.14 10.67 -52.01
CA VAL A 589 -9.65 9.40 -52.55
C VAL A 589 -9.36 9.27 -54.05
N LYS A 590 -9.37 10.38 -54.81
CA LYS A 590 -9.00 10.38 -56.24
C LYS A 590 -7.54 9.96 -56.48
N ASP A 591 -6.64 10.32 -55.57
CA ASP A 591 -5.23 9.93 -55.66
C ASP A 591 -5.03 8.43 -55.43
N VAL A 592 -5.87 7.80 -54.59
CA VAL A 592 -5.90 6.34 -54.41
C VAL A 592 -6.29 5.65 -55.72
N GLU A 593 -7.28 6.18 -56.45
CA GLU A 593 -7.71 5.63 -57.75
C GLU A 593 -6.62 5.74 -58.82
N MET A 594 -5.87 6.85 -58.83
CA MET A 594 -4.72 6.99 -59.72
C MET A 594 -3.58 6.04 -59.34
N GLU A 595 -3.37 5.79 -58.05
CA GLU A 595 -2.35 4.87 -57.56
C GLU A 595 -2.64 3.41 -57.92
N LEU A 596 -3.90 3.00 -57.94
CA LEU A 596 -4.33 1.65 -58.38
C LEU A 596 -3.94 1.30 -59.81
N ARG A 597 -3.65 2.30 -60.66
CA ARG A 597 -3.25 2.09 -62.06
C ARG A 597 -1.74 1.87 -62.23
N ARG A 598 -0.94 1.96 -61.16
CA ARG A 598 0.54 1.89 -61.19
C ARG A 598 1.08 0.91 -60.13
N GLY A 599 2.26 0.36 -60.37
CA GLY A 599 3.00 -0.51 -59.44
C GLY A 599 2.99 -2.01 -59.80
N ASP A 600 3.98 -2.73 -59.29
CA ASP A 600 4.09 -4.19 -59.38
C ASP A 600 3.71 -4.86 -58.04
N SER A 601 3.77 -6.19 -57.97
CA SER A 601 3.41 -6.96 -56.78
C SER A 601 4.22 -6.54 -55.54
N PHE A 602 5.53 -6.36 -55.74
CA PHE A 602 6.46 -5.98 -54.68
C PHE A 602 6.19 -4.56 -54.16
N THR A 603 5.95 -3.61 -55.06
CA THR A 603 5.60 -2.23 -54.71
C THR A 603 4.35 -2.21 -53.83
N TRP A 604 3.30 -2.96 -54.19
CA TRP A 604 2.09 -3.05 -53.39
C TRP A 604 2.28 -3.76 -52.05
N GLN A 605 3.15 -4.77 -51.98
CA GLN A 605 3.53 -5.39 -50.72
C GLN A 605 4.18 -4.37 -49.78
N VAL A 606 5.19 -3.62 -50.26
CA VAL A 606 5.85 -2.55 -49.49
C VAL A 606 4.85 -1.48 -49.06
N THR A 607 3.97 -1.04 -49.97
CA THR A 607 2.95 -0.01 -49.69
C THR A 607 1.95 -0.46 -48.63
N LEU A 608 1.45 -1.71 -48.70
CA LEU A 608 0.50 -2.24 -47.71
C LEU A 608 1.15 -2.44 -46.35
N GLU A 609 2.38 -2.95 -46.30
CA GLU A 609 3.17 -3.05 -45.07
C GLU A 609 3.45 -1.67 -44.46
N GLY A 610 3.81 -0.68 -45.28
CA GLY A 610 4.03 0.70 -44.84
C GLY A 610 2.78 1.37 -44.31
N ARG A 611 1.64 1.16 -44.95
CA ARG A 611 0.34 1.66 -44.46
C ARG A 611 -0.08 0.95 -43.18
N ALA A 612 0.09 -0.37 -43.08
CA ALA A 612 -0.20 -1.11 -41.87
C ALA A 612 0.67 -0.65 -40.68
N GLY A 613 1.96 -0.39 -40.92
CA GLY A 613 2.87 0.18 -39.93
C GLY A 613 2.47 1.59 -39.51
N ALA A 614 2.12 2.47 -40.46
CA ALA A 614 1.63 3.81 -40.18
C ALA A 614 0.38 3.77 -39.30
N LEU A 615 -0.57 2.88 -39.61
CA LEU A 615 -1.76 2.64 -38.81
C LEU A 615 -1.41 2.15 -37.40
N CYS A 616 -0.48 1.22 -37.26
CA CYS A 616 -0.06 0.77 -35.94
C CYS A 616 0.60 1.88 -35.10
N ALA A 617 1.39 2.76 -35.72
CA ALA A 617 1.95 3.92 -35.04
C ALA A 617 0.86 4.92 -34.58
N ILE A 618 -0.19 5.13 -35.39
CA ILE A 618 -1.36 5.94 -34.98
C ILE A 618 -2.08 5.28 -33.79
N LYS A 619 -2.33 3.95 -33.86
CA LYS A 619 -2.94 3.19 -32.75
C LYS A 619 -2.15 3.40 -31.46
N SER A 620 -0.84 3.25 -31.52
CA SER A 620 0.01 3.39 -30.33
C SER A 620 0.01 4.81 -29.77
N LEU A 621 0.00 5.85 -30.62
CA LEU A 621 -0.22 7.24 -30.18
C LEU A 621 -1.58 7.39 -29.48
N VAL A 622 -2.64 6.80 -30.04
CA VAL A 622 -3.99 6.91 -29.47
C VAL A 622 -4.11 6.20 -28.12
N VAL A 623 -3.42 5.07 -27.93
CA VAL A 623 -3.44 4.31 -26.66
C VAL A 623 -2.64 5.02 -25.56
N HIS A 624 -1.41 5.45 -25.87
CA HIS A 624 -0.45 5.93 -24.86
C HIS A 624 -0.43 7.45 -24.69
N CYS A 625 -0.91 8.22 -25.68
CA CYS A 625 -0.85 9.68 -25.71
C CYS A 625 -2.23 10.31 -25.95
N LYS A 626 -3.26 9.85 -25.24
CA LYS A 626 -4.65 10.34 -25.40
C LYS A 626 -4.78 11.86 -25.24
N GLU A 627 -3.95 12.46 -24.39
CA GLU A 627 -3.94 13.90 -24.10
C GLU A 627 -3.52 14.75 -25.33
N LEU A 628 -2.74 14.18 -26.26
CA LEU A 628 -2.31 14.88 -27.48
C LEU A 628 -3.37 14.84 -28.60
N LEU A 629 -4.47 14.10 -28.43
CA LEU A 629 -5.53 13.97 -29.43
C LEU A 629 -6.51 15.15 -29.38
N THR A 630 -6.02 16.36 -29.65
CA THR A 630 -6.87 17.53 -29.81
C THR A 630 -7.72 17.43 -31.08
N ASP A 631 -8.82 18.21 -31.16
CA ASP A 631 -9.69 18.25 -32.34
C ASP A 631 -8.89 18.55 -33.62
N ASP A 632 -7.86 19.38 -33.55
CA ASP A 632 -6.96 19.66 -34.68
C ASP A 632 -6.18 18.43 -35.16
N VAL A 633 -5.66 17.61 -34.23
CA VAL A 633 -4.93 16.38 -34.56
C VAL A 633 -5.89 15.34 -35.13
N ILE A 634 -7.09 15.23 -34.55
CA ILE A 634 -8.15 14.35 -35.04
C ILE A 634 -8.56 14.76 -36.47
N CYS A 635 -8.75 16.06 -36.74
CA CYS A 635 -9.05 16.59 -38.07
C CYS A 635 -7.96 16.23 -39.10
N ARG A 636 -6.69 16.11 -38.69
CA ARG A 636 -5.60 15.67 -39.58
C ARG A 636 -5.60 14.17 -39.86
N PHE A 637 -6.19 13.34 -38.98
CA PHE A 637 -6.33 11.90 -39.20
C PHE A 637 -7.49 11.56 -40.13
N VAL A 638 -8.56 12.36 -40.14
CA VAL A 638 -9.76 12.10 -40.97
C VAL A 638 -9.42 11.83 -42.45
N PRO A 639 -8.62 12.66 -43.15
CA PRO A 639 -8.26 12.38 -44.54
C PRO A 639 -7.48 11.06 -44.71
N LEU A 640 -6.53 10.77 -43.82
CA LEU A 640 -5.72 9.55 -43.87
C LEU A 640 -6.58 8.30 -43.71
N LEU A 641 -7.50 8.32 -42.75
CA LEU A 641 -8.45 7.24 -42.49
C LEU A 641 -9.42 7.09 -43.66
N SER A 642 -9.91 8.19 -44.24
CA SER A 642 -10.78 8.14 -45.42
C SER A 642 -10.10 7.46 -46.61
N CYS A 643 -8.81 7.75 -46.85
CA CYS A 643 -8.01 7.10 -47.89
C CYS A 643 -7.70 5.63 -47.54
N ALA A 644 -7.47 5.30 -46.27
CA ALA A 644 -7.28 3.92 -45.83
C ALA A 644 -8.55 3.07 -46.02
N VAL A 645 -9.74 3.64 -45.74
CA VAL A 645 -11.03 3.01 -46.00
C VAL A 645 -11.31 2.89 -47.51
N ALA A 646 -10.94 3.90 -48.31
CA ALA A 646 -11.03 3.79 -49.76
C ALA A 646 -10.15 2.65 -50.29
N LEU A 647 -8.90 2.54 -49.83
CA LEU A 647 -8.00 1.44 -50.19
C LEU A 647 -8.55 0.07 -49.76
N LEU A 648 -9.15 0.00 -48.58
CA LEU A 648 -9.80 -1.21 -48.05
C LEU A 648 -10.82 -1.78 -49.04
N THR A 649 -11.57 -0.93 -49.75
CA THR A 649 -12.55 -1.39 -50.78
C THR A 649 -11.90 -1.94 -52.05
N GLN A 650 -10.65 -1.56 -52.32
CA GLN A 650 -9.90 -1.88 -53.54
C GLN A 650 -8.91 -3.04 -53.32
N LEU A 651 -8.75 -3.51 -52.08
CA LEU A 651 -7.92 -4.67 -51.75
C LEU A 651 -8.27 -5.93 -52.56
N PRO A 652 -9.55 -6.31 -52.74
CA PRO A 652 -9.90 -7.49 -53.53
C PRO A 652 -9.40 -7.43 -54.98
N SER A 653 -9.43 -6.25 -55.60
CA SER A 653 -8.87 -6.04 -56.94
C SER A 653 -7.35 -6.19 -56.95
N ILE A 654 -6.65 -5.64 -55.95
CA ILE A 654 -5.18 -5.75 -55.82
C ILE A 654 -4.77 -7.22 -55.62
N ILE A 655 -5.48 -7.95 -54.76
CA ILE A 655 -5.22 -9.38 -54.53
C ILE A 655 -5.48 -10.18 -55.81
N LYS A 656 -6.52 -9.82 -56.57
CA LYS A 656 -6.83 -10.46 -57.86
C LYS A 656 -5.75 -10.18 -58.92
N SER A 657 -5.14 -8.99 -58.95
CA SER A 657 -4.13 -8.63 -59.94
C SER A 657 -2.74 -9.23 -59.65
N TYR A 658 -2.36 -9.38 -58.38
CA TYR A 658 -0.99 -9.81 -58.01
C TYR A 658 -0.92 -11.16 -57.28
N GLY A 659 -2.06 -11.76 -56.92
CA GLY A 659 -2.13 -13.09 -56.33
C GLY A 659 -1.76 -13.17 -54.85
N ASN A 660 -1.43 -14.39 -54.39
CA ASN A 660 -1.27 -14.72 -52.97
C ASN A 660 -0.07 -14.04 -52.26
N GLN A 661 0.90 -13.49 -53.00
CA GLN A 661 2.09 -12.86 -52.41
C GLN A 661 1.74 -11.63 -51.54
N ILE A 662 0.70 -10.89 -51.93
CA ILE A 662 0.28 -9.66 -51.23
C ILE A 662 -0.73 -9.95 -50.11
N LYS A 663 -1.34 -11.13 -50.13
CA LYS A 663 -2.48 -11.48 -49.27
C LYS A 663 -2.18 -11.31 -47.78
N ASN A 664 -0.98 -11.66 -47.33
CA ASN A 664 -0.58 -11.50 -45.92
C ASN A 664 -0.49 -10.02 -45.53
N ALA A 665 0.22 -9.20 -46.32
CA ALA A 665 0.33 -7.76 -46.10
C ALA A 665 -1.04 -7.06 -46.12
N ALA A 666 -1.90 -7.48 -47.06
CA ALA A 666 -3.30 -7.06 -47.13
C ALA A 666 -4.08 -7.40 -45.85
N THR A 667 -3.91 -8.60 -45.30
CA THR A 667 -4.61 -9.04 -44.08
C THR A 667 -4.15 -8.25 -42.86
N VAL A 668 -2.84 -8.01 -42.73
CA VAL A 668 -2.27 -7.17 -41.66
C VAL A 668 -2.78 -5.73 -41.75
N PHE A 669 -2.80 -5.14 -42.95
CA PHE A 669 -3.36 -3.80 -43.17
C PHE A 669 -4.82 -3.71 -42.70
N LYS A 670 -5.66 -4.68 -43.08
CA LYS A 670 -7.07 -4.72 -42.67
C LYS A 670 -7.22 -4.80 -41.15
N LEU A 671 -6.49 -5.70 -40.50
CA LEU A 671 -6.47 -5.82 -39.04
C LEU A 671 -6.11 -4.50 -38.35
N ARG A 672 -5.06 -3.81 -38.81
CA ARG A 672 -4.62 -2.54 -38.24
C ARG A 672 -5.62 -1.40 -38.45
N LEU A 673 -6.28 -1.36 -39.59
CA LEU A 673 -7.33 -0.38 -39.84
C LEU A 673 -8.51 -0.59 -38.89
N TYR A 674 -8.95 -1.83 -38.70
CA TYR A 674 -10.01 -2.14 -37.74
C TYR A 674 -9.63 -1.84 -36.29
N GLU A 675 -8.36 -2.06 -35.90
CA GLU A 675 -7.86 -1.71 -34.57
C GLU A 675 -7.91 -0.21 -34.28
N ILE A 676 -7.53 0.66 -35.23
CA ILE A 676 -7.63 2.11 -35.03
C ILE A 676 -9.09 2.57 -35.00
N LEU A 677 -9.91 2.10 -35.95
CA LEU A 677 -11.32 2.49 -36.02
C LEU A 677 -12.06 2.14 -34.74
N LYS A 678 -11.66 1.05 -34.05
CA LYS A 678 -12.16 0.70 -32.71
C LYS A 678 -11.82 1.74 -31.64
N LEU A 679 -10.63 2.33 -31.68
CA LEU A 679 -10.13 3.25 -30.65
C LEU A 679 -10.66 4.68 -30.81
N LEU A 680 -11.05 5.06 -32.03
CA LEU A 680 -11.58 6.38 -32.35
C LEU A 680 -13.09 6.46 -32.15
N GLN A 681 -13.61 7.64 -31.81
CA GLN A 681 -15.05 7.83 -31.70
C GLN A 681 -15.72 7.67 -33.09
N PRO A 682 -16.83 6.92 -33.20
CA PRO A 682 -17.51 6.66 -34.48
C PRO A 682 -17.88 7.91 -35.30
N LYS A 683 -18.14 9.04 -34.63
CA LYS A 683 -18.43 10.34 -35.26
C LYS A 683 -17.35 10.80 -36.24
N ILE A 684 -16.09 10.39 -36.04
CA ILE A 684 -14.93 10.81 -36.84
C ILE A 684 -14.97 10.21 -38.26
N TYR A 685 -15.60 9.05 -38.43
CA TYR A 685 -15.61 8.31 -39.70
C TYR A 685 -17.02 7.94 -40.16
N GLU A 686 -18.04 8.67 -39.68
CA GLU A 686 -19.47 8.44 -39.92
C GLU A 686 -19.80 8.31 -41.41
N GLU A 687 -19.22 9.16 -42.27
CA GLU A 687 -19.40 9.10 -43.73
C GLU A 687 -18.91 7.78 -44.36
N SER A 688 -17.87 7.19 -43.77
CA SER A 688 -17.23 5.97 -44.27
C SER A 688 -17.77 4.69 -43.60
N PHE A 689 -18.61 4.83 -42.58
CA PHE A 689 -19.10 3.73 -41.74
C PHE A 689 -19.74 2.62 -42.57
N GLY A 690 -20.65 2.97 -43.50
CA GLY A 690 -21.30 2.00 -44.38
C GLY A 690 -20.33 1.22 -45.28
N THR A 691 -19.22 1.85 -45.68
CA THR A 691 -18.17 1.23 -46.50
C THR A 691 -17.32 0.25 -45.69
N VAL A 692 -16.89 0.66 -44.49
CA VAL A 692 -16.17 -0.21 -43.54
C VAL A 692 -17.00 -1.44 -43.23
N LEU A 693 -18.28 -1.23 -42.93
CA LEU A 693 -19.24 -2.27 -42.62
C LEU A 693 -19.37 -3.29 -43.76
N LYS A 694 -19.52 -2.80 -45.00
CA LYS A 694 -19.59 -3.65 -46.19
C LYS A 694 -18.34 -4.51 -46.39
N GLN A 695 -17.15 -3.96 -46.14
CA GLN A 695 -15.92 -4.75 -46.29
C GLN A 695 -15.72 -5.75 -45.16
N LEU A 696 -16.05 -5.34 -43.93
CA LEU A 696 -16.01 -6.22 -42.77
C LEU A 696 -16.95 -7.42 -42.96
N LEU A 697 -18.10 -7.21 -43.61
CA LEU A 697 -18.98 -8.27 -44.13
C LEU A 697 -18.26 -9.20 -45.12
N ASN A 698 -17.64 -8.67 -46.17
CA ASN A 698 -16.95 -9.51 -47.17
C ASN A 698 -15.88 -10.39 -46.50
N ASP A 699 -15.13 -9.83 -45.55
CA ASP A 699 -14.09 -10.52 -44.81
C ASP A 699 -14.63 -11.62 -43.89
N LEU A 700 -15.78 -11.39 -43.24
CA LEU A 700 -16.48 -12.34 -42.37
C LEU A 700 -17.19 -13.49 -43.11
N THR A 701 -17.28 -13.43 -44.43
CA THR A 701 -17.92 -14.48 -45.23
C THR A 701 -17.04 -15.16 -46.25
N GLY A 702 -15.80 -14.69 -46.36
CA GLY A 702 -14.79 -15.32 -47.17
C GLY A 702 -14.48 -16.76 -46.74
N PRO A 703 -14.04 -17.62 -47.68
CA PRO A 703 -13.66 -19.01 -47.40
C PRO A 703 -12.45 -19.17 -46.45
N GLU A 704 -11.79 -18.07 -46.08
CA GLU A 704 -10.44 -18.03 -45.48
C GLU A 704 -10.45 -17.95 -43.94
N ILE A 705 -11.63 -17.86 -43.32
CA ILE A 705 -11.82 -17.62 -41.86
C ILE A 705 -11.46 -18.83 -40.99
N THR A 706 -11.05 -19.97 -41.55
CA THR A 706 -10.59 -21.11 -40.76
C THR A 706 -9.49 -20.76 -39.75
N ALA A 707 -8.73 -19.68 -39.97
CA ALA A 707 -7.69 -19.17 -39.06
C ALA A 707 -8.16 -18.11 -38.03
N CYS A 708 -9.37 -17.55 -38.12
CA CYS A 708 -9.83 -16.48 -37.22
C CYS A 708 -10.74 -16.98 -36.08
N ALA A 709 -11.06 -18.29 -36.06
CA ALA A 709 -11.82 -18.93 -34.98
C ALA A 709 -11.13 -18.85 -33.60
N GLU A 710 -9.88 -18.41 -33.56
CA GLU A 710 -9.04 -18.25 -32.36
C GLU A 710 -9.55 -17.21 -31.37
N ARG A 711 -10.46 -16.34 -31.81
CA ARG A 711 -11.12 -15.37 -30.95
C ARG A 711 -12.60 -15.70 -30.83
N ASN A 712 -12.91 -16.90 -30.31
CA ASN A 712 -14.25 -17.17 -29.82
C ASN A 712 -14.59 -16.08 -28.80
N LEU A 713 -15.30 -15.03 -29.21
CA LEU A 713 -15.79 -13.95 -28.35
C LEU A 713 -16.77 -14.50 -27.30
N LEU A 714 -17.35 -15.66 -27.64
CA LEU A 714 -18.34 -16.37 -26.88
C LEU A 714 -18.03 -16.43 -25.37
N PRO A 715 -16.85 -16.88 -24.87
CA PRO A 715 -16.60 -16.89 -23.45
C PRO A 715 -16.69 -15.49 -22.82
N SER A 716 -16.03 -14.48 -23.40
CA SER A 716 -16.07 -13.10 -22.88
C SER A 716 -17.46 -12.45 -22.90
N LEU A 717 -18.35 -12.91 -23.77
CA LEU A 717 -19.72 -12.41 -23.92
C LEU A 717 -20.74 -13.16 -23.05
N CYS A 718 -20.42 -14.39 -22.64
CA CYS A 718 -21.25 -15.13 -21.70
C CYS A 718 -21.06 -14.58 -20.30
N TYR A 719 -22.09 -14.73 -19.47
CA TYR A 719 -21.97 -14.42 -18.05
C TYR A 719 -20.97 -15.39 -17.39
N SER A 720 -20.05 -14.87 -16.58
CA SER A 720 -18.92 -15.65 -16.03
C SER A 720 -19.35 -16.90 -15.25
N GLN A 721 -20.51 -16.86 -14.57
CA GLN A 721 -21.04 -18.00 -13.85
C GLN A 721 -21.58 -19.10 -14.78
N ASP A 722 -22.06 -18.74 -15.97
CA ASP A 722 -22.54 -19.71 -16.98
C ASP A 722 -21.35 -20.49 -17.57
N LEU A 723 -20.22 -19.81 -17.79
CA LEU A 723 -18.98 -20.45 -18.28
C LEU A 723 -18.46 -21.53 -17.35
N ALA A 724 -18.64 -21.34 -16.05
CA ALA A 724 -18.17 -22.28 -15.05
C ALA A 724 -18.90 -23.65 -15.14
N LEU A 725 -20.04 -23.75 -15.83
CA LEU A 725 -20.75 -25.00 -16.11
C LEU A 725 -20.33 -25.70 -17.40
N LEU A 726 -19.66 -24.98 -18.30
CA LEU A 726 -19.28 -25.48 -19.62
C LEU A 726 -17.98 -26.30 -19.61
N GLY A 727 -17.35 -26.40 -18.44
CA GLY A 727 -16.19 -27.25 -18.19
C GLY A 727 -15.01 -26.47 -17.59
N PRO A 728 -14.09 -27.18 -16.89
CA PRO A 728 -12.95 -26.56 -16.22
C PRO A 728 -12.04 -25.78 -17.18
N GLY A 729 -11.93 -26.20 -18.45
CA GLY A 729 -11.07 -25.55 -19.46
C GLY A 729 -11.41 -24.09 -19.79
N LEU A 730 -12.60 -23.61 -19.40
CA LEU A 730 -13.02 -22.20 -19.52
C LEU A 730 -12.86 -21.42 -18.21
N GLN A 731 -12.41 -22.08 -17.13
CA GLN A 731 -12.11 -21.47 -15.84
C GLN A 731 -10.61 -21.15 -15.73
N ASP A 732 -10.22 -20.34 -14.74
CA ASP A 732 -8.81 -20.09 -14.45
C ASP A 732 -8.15 -21.34 -13.88
N MET A 733 -7.06 -21.78 -14.51
CA MET A 733 -6.30 -23.00 -14.17
C MET A 733 -4.80 -22.73 -14.24
N ASP A 734 -3.99 -23.46 -13.47
CA ASP A 734 -2.52 -23.34 -13.55
C ASP A 734 -1.99 -23.74 -14.92
N GLN A 735 -2.63 -24.72 -15.55
CA GLN A 735 -2.30 -25.21 -16.88
C GLN A 735 -3.00 -24.41 -18.00
N ARG A 736 -3.64 -23.27 -17.71
CA ARG A 736 -4.43 -22.50 -18.70
C ARG A 736 -3.64 -22.20 -19.98
N TYR A 737 -2.38 -21.76 -19.85
CA TYR A 737 -1.50 -21.48 -20.99
C TYR A 737 -1.36 -22.67 -21.96
N ILE A 738 -1.28 -23.90 -21.43
CA ILE A 738 -1.16 -25.11 -22.25
C ILE A 738 -2.51 -25.68 -22.68
N GLU A 739 -3.57 -25.50 -21.87
CA GLU A 739 -4.95 -25.91 -22.17
C GLU A 739 -5.60 -25.05 -23.26
N GLU A 740 -5.21 -23.79 -23.39
CA GLU A 740 -5.62 -22.91 -24.49
C GLU A 740 -5.17 -23.47 -25.86
N GLN A 741 -4.11 -24.29 -25.91
CA GLN A 741 -3.65 -24.95 -27.14
C GLN A 741 -4.63 -26.03 -27.66
N LEU A 742 -5.53 -26.53 -26.81
CA LEU A 742 -6.58 -27.49 -27.20
C LEU A 742 -7.76 -26.81 -27.90
N HIS A 743 -8.05 -25.56 -27.55
CA HIS A 743 -9.19 -24.81 -28.05
C HIS A 743 -8.88 -23.99 -29.33
N GLY A 744 -7.60 -23.61 -29.54
CA GLY A 744 -7.19 -22.72 -30.64
C GLY A 744 -6.97 -23.41 -31.98
N GLY A 745 -7.76 -23.05 -33.01
CA GLY A 745 -7.60 -23.54 -34.38
C GLY A 745 -6.42 -22.92 -35.15
N GLY A 746 -5.20 -23.42 -34.93
CA GLY A 746 -4.16 -23.54 -35.97
C GLY A 746 -3.31 -22.33 -36.39
N SER A 747 -3.50 -21.15 -35.83
CA SER A 747 -2.64 -19.98 -36.05
C SER A 747 -2.00 -19.54 -34.73
N GLY A 748 -0.77 -19.06 -34.76
CA GLY A 748 -0.02 -18.71 -33.55
C GLY A 748 -0.50 -17.40 -32.92
N GLY A 749 -1.81 -17.19 -32.73
CA GLY A 749 -2.38 -15.99 -32.14
C GLY A 749 -1.75 -15.67 -30.78
N GLY A 750 -0.84 -14.69 -30.74
CA GLY A 750 -0.07 -14.31 -29.55
C GLY A 750 1.44 -14.57 -29.66
N THR A 751 1.91 -15.34 -30.64
CA THR A 751 3.34 -15.46 -30.92
C THR A 751 3.83 -14.24 -31.70
N LEU A 752 5.00 -13.73 -31.30
CA LEU A 752 5.58 -12.47 -31.82
C LEU A 752 5.74 -12.47 -33.36
N GLU A 753 5.88 -13.64 -33.99
CA GLU A 753 6.10 -13.78 -35.43
C GLU A 753 4.90 -13.38 -36.30
N TYR A 754 3.67 -13.45 -35.77
CA TYR A 754 2.45 -13.02 -36.49
C TYR A 754 2.11 -11.54 -36.26
N ASP A 755 2.56 -10.98 -35.14
CA ASP A 755 2.39 -9.57 -34.81
C ASP A 755 3.66 -9.03 -34.12
N SER A 756 4.61 -8.55 -34.92
CA SER A 756 5.86 -7.98 -34.38
C SER A 756 5.65 -6.68 -33.59
N PHE A 757 4.50 -6.01 -33.72
CA PHE A 757 4.21 -4.77 -32.97
C PHE A 757 3.84 -5.06 -31.50
N THR A 758 3.38 -6.28 -31.19
CA THR A 758 3.18 -6.72 -29.80
C THR A 758 4.47 -6.70 -28.96
N ILE A 759 5.64 -6.58 -29.59
CA ILE A 759 6.93 -6.56 -28.90
C ILE A 759 7.07 -5.36 -27.95
N PHE A 760 6.41 -4.23 -28.23
CA PHE A 760 6.39 -3.06 -27.34
C PHE A 760 5.05 -2.86 -26.63
N GLU A 761 3.93 -3.38 -27.17
CA GLU A 761 2.62 -3.28 -26.51
C GLU A 761 2.55 -4.18 -25.24
N LYS A 762 1.77 -3.73 -24.24
CA LYS A 762 1.25 -4.61 -23.17
C LYS A 762 0.02 -5.30 -23.76
N SER A 763 0.00 -6.64 -23.77
CA SER A 763 -1.11 -7.43 -24.29
C SER A 763 -2.46 -6.94 -23.74
N GLN A 764 -3.26 -6.31 -24.59
CA GLN A 764 -4.62 -5.83 -24.32
C GLN A 764 -5.61 -6.45 -25.32
N GLU A 765 -6.81 -6.73 -24.80
CA GLU A 765 -7.85 -7.59 -25.40
C GLU A 765 -8.47 -7.00 -26.69
N VAL A 766 -8.54 -7.84 -27.71
CA VAL A 766 -8.95 -7.51 -29.07
C VAL A 766 -10.34 -8.11 -29.35
N LEU A 767 -11.29 -7.39 -29.98
CA LEU A 767 -12.50 -8.09 -30.49
C LEU A 767 -13.94 -7.50 -30.54
N GLU A 768 -14.30 -6.33 -30.01
CA GLU A 768 -15.72 -6.08 -29.63
C GLU A 768 -16.75 -5.74 -30.73
N GLN A 769 -16.40 -5.47 -32.00
CA GLN A 769 -17.43 -5.04 -32.98
C GLN A 769 -17.19 -5.49 -34.43
N PHE A 770 -17.05 -6.80 -34.66
CA PHE A 770 -17.26 -7.37 -36.01
C PHE A 770 -18.76 -7.45 -36.36
N CYS A 771 -19.46 -6.33 -36.09
CA CYS A 771 -20.79 -6.31 -35.46
C CYS A 771 -21.99 -6.21 -36.39
N GLU A 772 -21.82 -6.20 -37.69
CA GLU A 772 -22.99 -6.05 -38.55
C GLU A 772 -22.69 -6.67 -39.88
N PHE A 773 -23.72 -7.33 -40.43
CA PHE A 773 -23.75 -7.87 -41.78
C PHE A 773 -22.82 -9.10 -41.91
N VAL A 774 -23.32 -10.35 -42.01
CA VAL A 774 -23.58 -10.98 -43.32
C VAL A 774 -24.64 -12.07 -43.29
N ARG A 775 -25.53 -11.99 -44.28
CA ARG A 775 -26.92 -12.50 -44.22
C ARG A 775 -27.22 -13.65 -45.21
N GLN A 776 -26.26 -14.37 -45.80
CA GLN A 776 -26.59 -15.33 -46.89
C GLN A 776 -25.70 -16.61 -47.06
N LEU A 777 -25.26 -17.32 -46.01
CA LEU A 777 -24.41 -18.53 -46.18
C LEU A 777 -24.86 -19.79 -45.42
N LYS A 778 -24.49 -20.96 -45.96
CA LYS A 778 -24.88 -22.33 -45.53
C LYS A 778 -23.66 -23.18 -45.09
N GLY A 779 -23.87 -24.16 -44.20
CA GLY A 779 -22.89 -25.20 -43.79
C GLY A 779 -22.18 -24.92 -42.45
N ALA A 780 -20.95 -25.45 -42.23
CA ALA A 780 -20.15 -25.12 -41.02
C ALA A 780 -19.89 -23.61 -40.87
N ARG A 781 -19.83 -22.90 -42.02
CA ARG A 781 -19.83 -21.43 -42.07
C ARG A 781 -21.10 -20.82 -41.48
N GLN A 782 -22.25 -21.46 -41.60
CA GLN A 782 -23.51 -21.00 -40.99
C GLN A 782 -23.41 -21.00 -39.47
N GLN A 783 -22.83 -22.02 -38.85
CA GLN A 783 -22.64 -22.04 -37.39
C GLN A 783 -21.70 -20.92 -36.93
N THR A 784 -20.58 -20.72 -37.62
CA THR A 784 -19.62 -19.65 -37.31
C THR A 784 -20.25 -18.26 -37.49
N VAL A 785 -20.97 -18.03 -38.59
CA VAL A 785 -21.68 -16.77 -38.83
C VAL A 785 -22.80 -16.57 -37.81
N GLN A 786 -23.56 -17.62 -37.47
CA GLN A 786 -24.59 -17.56 -36.45
C GLN A 786 -24.00 -17.13 -35.10
N ILE A 787 -22.85 -17.69 -34.72
CA ILE A 787 -22.11 -17.29 -33.50
C ILE A 787 -21.75 -15.81 -33.56
N HIS A 788 -21.10 -15.35 -34.63
CA HIS A 788 -20.65 -13.96 -34.74
C HIS A 788 -21.81 -12.96 -34.81
N VAL A 789 -22.88 -13.26 -35.57
CA VAL A 789 -24.05 -12.38 -35.70
C VAL A 789 -24.82 -12.29 -34.38
N THR A 790 -24.97 -13.41 -33.68
CA THR A 790 -25.63 -13.42 -32.37
C THR A 790 -24.78 -12.68 -31.33
N ALA A 791 -23.46 -12.85 -31.36
CA ALA A 791 -22.50 -12.11 -30.51
C ALA A 791 -22.54 -10.61 -30.75
N ALA A 792 -22.55 -10.24 -32.02
CA ALA A 792 -22.65 -8.86 -32.44
C ALA A 792 -23.94 -8.19 -31.97
N PHE A 793 -25.08 -8.84 -32.23
CA PHE A 793 -26.38 -8.34 -31.81
C PHE A 793 -26.51 -8.29 -30.28
N PHE A 794 -25.94 -9.26 -29.57
CA PHE A 794 -25.85 -9.20 -28.12
C PHE A 794 -25.06 -7.96 -27.64
N CYS A 795 -23.91 -7.66 -28.26
CA CYS A 795 -23.11 -6.48 -27.91
C CYS A 795 -23.86 -5.17 -28.20
N THR A 796 -24.60 -5.08 -29.31
CA THR A 796 -25.42 -3.89 -29.61
C THR A 796 -26.53 -3.74 -28.58
N LEU A 797 -27.21 -4.81 -28.18
CA LEU A 797 -28.18 -4.78 -27.09
C LEU A 797 -27.56 -4.37 -25.76
N LYS A 798 -26.36 -4.86 -25.43
CA LYS A 798 -25.60 -4.46 -24.23
C LYS A 798 -25.27 -2.95 -24.26
N SER A 799 -24.84 -2.44 -25.41
CA SER A 799 -24.57 -1.01 -25.63
C SER A 799 -25.83 -0.16 -25.53
N LEU A 800 -26.93 -0.55 -26.18
CA LEU A 800 -28.23 0.13 -26.08
C LEU A 800 -28.74 0.15 -24.64
N ALA A 801 -28.67 -0.98 -23.92
CA ALA A 801 -29.03 -1.06 -22.51
C ALA A 801 -28.17 -0.14 -21.64
N SER A 802 -26.85 -0.10 -21.87
CA SER A 802 -25.93 0.77 -21.11
C SER A 802 -26.14 2.26 -21.39
N SER A 803 -26.51 2.61 -22.63
CA SER A 803 -26.79 3.99 -23.06
C SER A 803 -28.26 4.41 -22.84
N ARG A 804 -29.10 3.51 -22.31
CA ARG A 804 -30.55 3.68 -22.13
C ARG A 804 -31.26 4.16 -23.40
N ARG A 805 -30.87 3.63 -24.56
CA ARG A 805 -31.48 3.90 -25.87
C ARG A 805 -32.43 2.78 -26.25
N GLU A 806 -33.53 3.13 -26.90
CA GLU A 806 -34.52 2.17 -27.39
C GLU A 806 -34.05 1.47 -28.66
N LEU A 807 -34.50 0.23 -28.85
CA LEU A 807 -34.39 -0.47 -30.13
C LEU A 807 -35.42 0.12 -31.09
N GLY A 808 -35.07 0.25 -32.38
CA GLY A 808 -35.94 0.83 -33.42
C GLY A 808 -37.32 0.15 -33.62
N PRO A 809 -38.05 0.51 -34.69
CA PRO A 809 -39.46 0.13 -34.88
C PRO A 809 -39.72 -1.39 -34.87
N GLU A 810 -40.97 -1.82 -34.60
CA GLU A 810 -41.39 -3.24 -34.50
C GLU A 810 -40.87 -4.15 -35.63
N GLU A 811 -40.68 -3.60 -36.83
CA GLU A 811 -40.13 -4.30 -38.00
C GLU A 811 -38.73 -4.89 -37.75
N VAL A 812 -37.94 -4.29 -36.83
CA VAL A 812 -36.61 -4.76 -36.42
C VAL A 812 -36.72 -5.80 -35.29
N GLN A 813 -37.72 -5.67 -34.42
CA GLN A 813 -37.87 -6.48 -33.21
C GLN A 813 -38.17 -7.95 -33.52
N ARG A 814 -39.03 -8.24 -34.51
CA ARG A 814 -39.37 -9.62 -34.92
C ARG A 814 -38.15 -10.40 -35.45
N PRO A 815 -37.34 -9.88 -36.40
CA PRO A 815 -36.12 -10.56 -36.85
C PRO A 815 -35.03 -10.63 -35.76
N ALA A 816 -34.94 -9.63 -34.87
CA ALA A 816 -34.04 -9.69 -33.71
C ALA A 816 -34.38 -10.87 -32.78
N LEU A 817 -35.67 -11.03 -32.47
CA LEU A 817 -36.14 -12.13 -31.64
C LEU A 817 -35.91 -13.49 -32.31
N SER A 818 -36.19 -13.62 -33.62
CA SER A 818 -36.00 -14.89 -34.32
C SER A 818 -34.53 -15.32 -34.41
N LEU A 819 -33.60 -14.36 -34.56
CA LEU A 819 -32.16 -14.62 -34.53
C LEU A 819 -31.73 -15.23 -33.19
N LEU A 820 -32.12 -14.59 -32.09
CA LEU A 820 -31.75 -15.04 -30.74
C LEU A 820 -32.40 -16.38 -30.39
N LEU A 821 -33.66 -16.61 -30.76
CA LEU A 821 -34.32 -17.91 -30.54
C LEU A 821 -33.66 -19.03 -31.33
N GLY A 822 -33.27 -18.79 -32.60
CA GLY A 822 -32.56 -19.78 -33.39
C GLY A 822 -31.17 -20.12 -32.82
N ALA A 823 -30.51 -19.17 -32.17
CA ALA A 823 -29.24 -19.40 -31.47
C ALA A 823 -29.42 -20.12 -30.13
N LEU A 824 -30.54 -19.88 -29.43
CA LEU A 824 -30.91 -20.53 -28.18
C LEU A 824 -31.16 -22.05 -28.36
N GLU A 825 -31.67 -22.45 -29.52
CA GLU A 825 -31.90 -23.84 -29.91
C GLU A 825 -30.67 -24.46 -30.62
N GLY A 826 -29.52 -23.77 -30.63
CA GLY A 826 -28.29 -24.21 -31.28
C GLY A 826 -27.50 -25.28 -30.50
N SER A 827 -26.72 -26.11 -31.21
CA SER A 827 -25.92 -27.19 -30.59
C SER A 827 -24.68 -26.73 -29.81
N ASN A 828 -24.24 -25.48 -29.99
CA ASN A 828 -23.08 -24.92 -29.28
C ASN A 828 -23.56 -24.33 -27.94
N PRO A 829 -23.08 -24.84 -26.79
CA PRO A 829 -23.60 -24.42 -25.49
C PRO A 829 -23.22 -22.98 -25.12
N LEU A 830 -22.07 -22.48 -25.58
CA LEU A 830 -21.69 -21.08 -25.44
C LEU A 830 -22.63 -20.15 -26.23
N LEU A 831 -23.02 -20.58 -27.44
CA LEU A 831 -23.99 -19.83 -28.26
C LEU A 831 -25.34 -19.75 -27.55
N ARG A 832 -25.79 -20.85 -26.90
CA ARG A 832 -27.01 -20.85 -26.08
C ARG A 832 -26.93 -19.86 -24.91
N CYS A 833 -25.80 -19.83 -24.19
CA CYS A 833 -25.59 -18.91 -23.06
C CYS A 833 -25.68 -17.44 -23.51
N MET A 834 -24.97 -17.10 -24.57
CA MET A 834 -24.99 -15.76 -25.14
C MET A 834 -26.38 -15.40 -25.72
N ALA A 835 -27.08 -16.35 -26.35
CA ALA A 835 -28.43 -16.13 -26.86
C ALA A 835 -29.44 -15.89 -25.73
N ALA A 836 -29.35 -16.65 -24.63
CA ALA A 836 -30.16 -16.44 -23.45
C ALA A 836 -29.91 -15.06 -22.83
N GLU A 837 -28.65 -14.63 -22.76
CA GLU A 837 -28.28 -13.29 -22.30
C GLU A 837 -28.78 -12.19 -23.25
N GLY A 838 -28.68 -12.41 -24.56
CA GLY A 838 -29.20 -11.53 -25.59
C GLY A 838 -30.71 -11.37 -25.55
N LEU A 839 -31.47 -12.45 -25.32
CA LEU A 839 -32.93 -12.36 -25.14
C LEU A 839 -33.29 -11.50 -23.94
N ALA A 840 -32.55 -11.64 -22.85
CA ALA A 840 -32.81 -10.86 -21.65
C ALA A 840 -32.43 -9.38 -21.82
N ARG A 841 -31.33 -9.08 -22.52
CA ARG A 841 -30.99 -7.69 -22.91
C ARG A 841 -31.99 -7.09 -23.89
N LEU A 842 -32.54 -7.89 -24.80
CA LEU A 842 -33.61 -7.45 -25.71
C LEU A 842 -34.85 -7.01 -24.92
N VAL A 843 -35.28 -7.81 -23.94
CA VAL A 843 -36.34 -7.44 -23.00
C VAL A 843 -36.02 -6.15 -22.27
N GLN A 844 -34.77 -6.01 -21.78
CA GLN A 844 -34.31 -4.81 -21.07
C GLN A 844 -34.36 -3.54 -21.93
N VAL A 845 -34.01 -3.64 -23.22
CA VAL A 845 -33.96 -2.50 -24.14
C VAL A 845 -35.35 -2.08 -24.62
N LEU A 846 -36.29 -3.03 -24.76
CA LEU A 846 -37.64 -2.76 -25.23
C LEU A 846 -38.55 -2.16 -24.15
N ILE A 847 -38.34 -2.52 -22.87
CA ILE A 847 -39.14 -2.05 -21.73
C ILE A 847 -40.67 -2.25 -21.94
N ASP A 848 -41.07 -3.21 -22.77
CA ASP A 848 -42.47 -3.57 -23.00
C ASP A 848 -42.87 -4.78 -22.14
N PRO A 849 -43.78 -4.62 -21.15
CA PRO A 849 -44.27 -5.73 -20.36
C PRO A 849 -45.04 -6.77 -21.20
N GLY A 850 -45.74 -6.35 -22.26
CA GLY A 850 -46.48 -7.25 -23.15
C GLY A 850 -45.54 -8.22 -23.88
N PHE A 851 -44.48 -7.68 -24.48
CA PHE A 851 -43.41 -8.46 -25.10
C PHE A 851 -42.78 -9.46 -24.13
N THR A 852 -42.44 -9.02 -22.92
CA THR A 852 -41.85 -9.87 -21.87
C THR A 852 -42.73 -11.06 -21.51
N VAL A 853 -44.03 -10.82 -21.30
CA VAL A 853 -44.99 -11.88 -20.98
C VAL A 853 -45.08 -12.87 -22.14
N SER A 854 -45.13 -12.38 -23.39
CA SER A 854 -45.20 -13.25 -24.57
C SER A 854 -43.97 -14.15 -24.70
N LEU A 855 -42.77 -13.61 -24.49
CA LEU A 855 -41.50 -14.33 -24.59
C LEU A 855 -41.41 -15.42 -23.52
N THR A 856 -41.88 -15.10 -22.31
CA THR A 856 -41.87 -16.06 -21.21
C THR A 856 -42.89 -17.17 -21.43
N LEU A 857 -44.12 -16.84 -21.85
CA LEU A 857 -45.13 -17.84 -22.19
C LEU A 857 -44.65 -18.77 -23.30
N MET A 858 -44.00 -18.23 -24.34
CA MET A 858 -43.39 -19.04 -25.39
C MET A 858 -42.31 -19.97 -24.86
N SER A 859 -41.46 -19.50 -23.94
CA SER A 859 -40.45 -20.35 -23.31
C SER A 859 -41.06 -21.44 -22.44
N PHE A 860 -42.14 -21.15 -21.71
CA PHE A 860 -42.89 -22.16 -20.96
C PHE A 860 -43.51 -23.23 -21.88
N ASP A 861 -44.13 -22.84 -22.99
CA ASP A 861 -44.71 -23.79 -23.94
C ASP A 861 -43.64 -24.63 -24.63
N LYS A 862 -42.50 -24.05 -24.98
CA LYS A 862 -41.34 -24.79 -25.52
C LYS A 862 -40.79 -25.80 -24.52
N LEU A 863 -40.65 -25.43 -23.24
CA LEU A 863 -40.19 -26.35 -22.20
C LEU A 863 -41.16 -27.52 -21.94
N LYS A 864 -42.46 -27.30 -22.14
CA LYS A 864 -43.48 -28.35 -22.04
C LYS A 864 -43.52 -29.28 -23.25
N THR A 865 -43.32 -28.74 -24.45
CA THR A 865 -43.53 -29.46 -25.72
C THR A 865 -42.28 -30.13 -26.27
N ALA A 866 -41.10 -29.53 -26.05
CA ALA A 866 -39.85 -30.02 -26.62
C ALA A 866 -39.34 -31.26 -25.88
N ARG A 867 -38.87 -32.25 -26.66
CA ARG A 867 -38.32 -33.51 -26.12
C ARG A 867 -36.79 -33.55 -26.15
N ASP A 868 -36.16 -32.72 -26.98
CA ASP A 868 -34.71 -32.69 -27.11
C ASP A 868 -34.08 -31.88 -25.96
N ALA A 869 -32.93 -32.36 -25.46
CA ALA A 869 -32.25 -31.71 -24.34
C ALA A 869 -31.72 -30.31 -24.69
N ILE A 870 -31.43 -30.06 -25.98
CA ILE A 870 -30.79 -28.84 -26.45
C ILE A 870 -31.75 -27.65 -26.33
N THR A 871 -32.96 -27.77 -26.84
CA THR A 871 -33.99 -26.72 -26.72
C THR A 871 -34.40 -26.51 -25.27
N ARG A 872 -34.57 -27.60 -24.50
CA ARG A 872 -34.97 -27.52 -23.08
C ARG A 872 -33.94 -26.77 -22.23
N THR A 873 -32.65 -27.04 -22.42
CA THR A 873 -31.57 -26.33 -21.71
C THR A 873 -31.49 -24.85 -22.11
N GLY A 874 -31.62 -24.54 -23.41
CA GLY A 874 -31.66 -23.16 -23.90
C GLY A 874 -32.80 -22.35 -23.27
N HIS A 875 -34.03 -22.86 -23.31
CA HIS A 875 -35.18 -22.16 -22.72
C HIS A 875 -35.17 -22.12 -21.19
N ALA A 876 -34.64 -23.15 -20.51
CA ALA A 876 -34.49 -23.13 -19.06
C ALA A 876 -33.52 -22.01 -18.63
N LEU A 877 -32.38 -21.88 -19.34
CA LEU A 877 -31.43 -20.80 -19.12
C LEU A 877 -32.04 -19.42 -19.42
N ALA A 878 -32.78 -19.29 -20.53
CA ALA A 878 -33.45 -18.04 -20.92
C ALA A 878 -34.42 -17.53 -19.84
N LEU A 879 -35.14 -18.41 -19.13
CA LEU A 879 -35.99 -17.99 -18.00
C LEU A 879 -35.17 -17.34 -16.88
N GLY A 880 -34.03 -17.93 -16.51
CA GLY A 880 -33.14 -17.40 -15.48
C GLY A 880 -32.48 -16.08 -15.90
N THR A 881 -32.01 -15.97 -17.13
CA THR A 881 -31.38 -14.75 -17.64
C THR A 881 -32.38 -13.61 -17.81
N VAL A 882 -33.60 -13.88 -18.30
CA VAL A 882 -34.68 -12.87 -18.42
C VAL A 882 -35.02 -12.30 -17.04
N TYR A 883 -35.11 -13.14 -16.01
CA TYR A 883 -35.34 -12.69 -14.64
C TYR A 883 -34.24 -11.73 -14.14
N ARG A 884 -32.97 -11.96 -14.51
CA ARG A 884 -31.81 -11.08 -14.20
C ARG A 884 -31.97 -9.64 -14.63
N TYR A 885 -32.59 -9.41 -15.77
CA TYR A 885 -32.66 -8.06 -16.36
C TYR A 885 -34.00 -7.36 -16.19
N LEU A 886 -35.04 -8.08 -15.72
CA LEU A 886 -36.35 -7.49 -15.47
C LEU A 886 -36.39 -6.54 -14.26
N GLY A 887 -35.42 -6.63 -13.35
CA GLY A 887 -35.44 -5.86 -12.10
C GLY A 887 -36.69 -6.15 -11.26
N GLY A 888 -36.89 -5.42 -10.17
CA GLY A 888 -38.02 -5.61 -9.23
C GLY A 888 -39.44 -5.41 -9.79
N ILE A 889 -39.61 -5.35 -11.12
CA ILE A 889 -40.88 -5.17 -11.84
C ILE A 889 -41.63 -6.52 -12.00
N SER A 890 -40.98 -7.65 -11.71
CA SER A 890 -41.61 -8.97 -11.85
C SER A 890 -42.73 -9.21 -10.81
N SER A 891 -43.90 -9.65 -11.27
CA SER A 891 -45.00 -10.01 -10.37
C SER A 891 -44.67 -11.28 -9.57
N PRO A 892 -45.12 -11.41 -8.31
CA PRO A 892 -44.90 -12.63 -7.52
C PRO A 892 -45.49 -13.89 -8.20
N GLN A 893 -46.54 -13.73 -9.01
CA GLN A 893 -47.09 -14.81 -9.83
C GLN A 893 -46.11 -15.28 -10.92
N TYR A 894 -45.41 -14.36 -11.55
CA TYR A 894 -44.37 -14.67 -12.55
C TYR A 894 -43.21 -15.44 -11.92
N LEU A 895 -42.73 -15.00 -10.75
CA LEU A 895 -41.72 -15.70 -9.98
C LEU A 895 -42.16 -17.13 -9.67
N SER A 896 -43.38 -17.29 -9.13
CA SER A 896 -43.91 -18.62 -8.79
C SER A 896 -44.04 -19.55 -10.01
N ALA A 897 -44.41 -19.02 -11.19
CA ALA A 897 -44.48 -19.80 -12.42
C ALA A 897 -43.09 -20.26 -12.90
N CYS A 898 -42.10 -19.35 -12.89
CA CYS A 898 -40.71 -19.66 -13.22
C CYS A 898 -40.14 -20.72 -12.29
N VAL A 899 -40.29 -20.53 -10.97
CA VAL A 899 -39.83 -21.48 -9.96
C VAL A 899 -40.49 -22.85 -10.14
N GLY A 900 -41.80 -22.91 -10.38
CA GLY A 900 -42.51 -24.18 -10.58
C GLY A 900 -42.01 -24.99 -11.79
N VAL A 901 -41.75 -24.33 -12.91
CA VAL A 901 -41.20 -24.99 -14.11
C VAL A 901 -39.77 -25.46 -13.86
N LEU A 902 -38.91 -24.60 -13.30
CA LEU A 902 -37.52 -24.95 -13.00
C LEU A 902 -37.42 -26.07 -11.97
N PHE A 903 -38.28 -26.09 -10.94
CA PHE A 903 -38.39 -27.18 -9.98
C PHE A 903 -38.71 -28.51 -10.66
N THR A 904 -39.64 -28.51 -11.62
CA THR A 904 -40.02 -29.73 -12.34
C THR A 904 -38.85 -30.24 -13.18
N LEU A 905 -38.16 -29.34 -13.90
CA LEU A 905 -37.00 -29.69 -14.72
C LEU A 905 -35.79 -30.14 -13.90
N SER A 906 -35.57 -29.55 -12.72
CA SER A 906 -34.48 -29.93 -11.82
C SER A 906 -34.64 -31.33 -11.21
N GLN A 907 -35.85 -31.89 -11.25
CA GLN A 907 -36.13 -33.25 -10.78
C GLN A 907 -36.11 -34.29 -11.92
N ASP A 908 -35.92 -33.85 -13.17
CA ASP A 908 -35.87 -34.73 -14.34
C ASP A 908 -34.51 -35.44 -14.44
N ASN A 909 -34.39 -36.57 -13.75
CA ASN A 909 -33.18 -37.39 -13.75
C ASN A 909 -32.90 -38.11 -15.07
N THR A 910 -33.79 -38.01 -16.08
CA THR A 910 -33.58 -38.64 -17.40
C THR A 910 -32.55 -37.89 -18.25
N SER A 911 -32.34 -36.60 -17.96
CA SER A 911 -31.41 -35.74 -18.68
C SER A 911 -30.60 -34.87 -17.70
N PRO A 912 -29.39 -35.30 -17.29
CA PRO A 912 -28.57 -34.54 -16.35
C PRO A 912 -28.17 -33.17 -16.92
N GLU A 913 -28.09 -33.03 -18.24
CA GLU A 913 -27.83 -31.72 -18.88
C GLU A 913 -29.00 -30.75 -18.63
N VAL A 914 -30.24 -31.19 -18.79
CA VAL A 914 -31.42 -30.35 -18.50
C VAL A 914 -31.50 -30.02 -17.02
N GLN A 915 -31.23 -30.99 -16.15
CA GLN A 915 -31.21 -30.80 -14.70
C GLN A 915 -30.18 -29.75 -14.27
N MET A 916 -28.95 -29.84 -14.79
CA MET A 916 -27.85 -28.90 -14.54
C MET A 916 -28.24 -27.46 -14.87
N TRP A 917 -28.77 -27.21 -16.07
CA TRP A 917 -29.15 -25.87 -16.52
C TRP A 917 -30.40 -25.34 -15.82
N ALA A 918 -31.36 -26.21 -15.48
CA ALA A 918 -32.53 -25.82 -14.70
C ALA A 918 -32.15 -25.38 -13.28
N LEU A 919 -31.24 -26.09 -12.61
CA LEU A 919 -30.72 -25.73 -11.30
C LEU A 919 -29.89 -24.45 -11.34
N HIS A 920 -29.12 -24.25 -12.40
CA HIS A 920 -28.36 -23.01 -12.61
C HIS A 920 -29.29 -21.81 -12.80
N ALA A 921 -30.29 -21.93 -13.67
CA ALA A 921 -31.31 -20.91 -13.86
C ALA A 921 -32.06 -20.62 -12.54
N LEU A 922 -32.36 -21.67 -11.76
CA LEU A 922 -32.96 -21.52 -10.43
C LEU A 922 -32.04 -20.73 -9.49
N SER A 923 -30.74 -21.03 -9.45
CA SER A 923 -29.77 -20.28 -8.63
C SER A 923 -29.71 -18.80 -9.01
N THR A 924 -29.76 -18.50 -10.32
CA THR A 924 -29.84 -17.12 -10.81
C THR A 924 -31.10 -16.44 -10.29
N VAL A 925 -32.27 -17.07 -10.44
CA VAL A 925 -33.55 -16.52 -9.96
C VAL A 925 -33.53 -16.26 -8.45
N VAL A 926 -32.97 -17.19 -7.67
CA VAL A 926 -32.82 -17.06 -6.20
C VAL A 926 -31.97 -15.84 -5.83
N ASP A 927 -30.79 -15.69 -6.45
CA ASP A 927 -29.86 -14.58 -6.19
C ASP A 927 -30.50 -13.21 -6.43
N LEU A 928 -31.40 -13.11 -7.41
CA LEU A 928 -31.95 -11.84 -7.89
C LEU A 928 -33.31 -11.48 -7.29
N ALA A 929 -34.11 -12.47 -6.91
CA ALA A 929 -35.45 -12.26 -6.38
C ALA A 929 -35.43 -11.56 -5.01
N GLY A 930 -34.31 -11.69 -4.28
CA GLY A 930 -34.13 -11.10 -2.97
C GLY A 930 -35.27 -11.48 -2.01
N PRO A 931 -35.90 -10.51 -1.32
CA PRO A 931 -36.97 -10.80 -0.36
C PRO A 931 -38.19 -11.50 -0.96
N LEU A 932 -38.47 -11.33 -2.25
CA LEU A 932 -39.64 -11.97 -2.90
C LEU A 932 -39.53 -13.50 -2.94
N TYR A 933 -38.33 -14.05 -2.80
CA TYR A 933 -38.11 -15.50 -2.83
C TYR A 933 -38.50 -16.22 -1.54
N HIS A 934 -38.79 -15.49 -0.45
CA HIS A 934 -38.98 -16.09 0.88
C HIS A 934 -40.06 -17.18 0.93
N SER A 935 -41.14 -17.04 0.14
CA SER A 935 -42.21 -18.05 0.06
C SER A 935 -41.76 -19.38 -0.54
N HIS A 936 -40.63 -19.42 -1.23
CA HIS A 936 -40.08 -20.60 -1.91
C HIS A 936 -38.82 -21.16 -1.24
N LEU A 937 -38.25 -20.47 -0.24
CA LEU A 937 -36.98 -20.85 0.40
C LEU A 937 -37.00 -22.28 0.96
N GLU A 938 -37.98 -22.61 1.81
CA GLU A 938 -38.07 -23.92 2.47
C GLU A 938 -38.20 -25.08 1.46
N ALA A 939 -39.06 -24.90 0.45
CA ALA A 939 -39.23 -25.87 -0.63
C ALA A 939 -37.95 -26.04 -1.46
N SER A 940 -37.20 -24.94 -1.67
CA SER A 940 -35.94 -24.94 -2.42
C SER A 940 -34.83 -25.64 -1.64
N PHE A 941 -34.67 -25.37 -0.35
CA PHE A 941 -33.71 -26.09 0.50
C PHE A 941 -34.00 -27.58 0.52
N THR A 942 -35.28 -27.97 0.66
CA THR A 942 -35.70 -29.37 0.64
C THR A 942 -35.38 -30.05 -0.71
N LEU A 943 -35.62 -29.36 -1.82
CA LEU A 943 -35.28 -29.84 -3.16
C LEU A 943 -33.77 -30.02 -3.34
N VAL A 944 -32.98 -28.99 -2.99
CA VAL A 944 -31.52 -29.00 -3.13
C VAL A 944 -30.91 -30.11 -2.28
N LEU A 945 -31.33 -30.27 -1.03
CA LEU A 945 -30.87 -31.35 -0.16
C LEU A 945 -31.23 -32.73 -0.71
N ARG A 946 -32.48 -32.93 -1.12
CA ARG A 946 -32.92 -34.19 -1.71
C ARG A 946 -32.07 -34.58 -2.91
N LEU A 947 -31.81 -33.62 -3.81
CA LEU A 947 -30.97 -33.84 -4.99
C LEU A 947 -29.49 -34.05 -4.64
N LEU A 948 -28.93 -33.32 -3.67
CA LEU A 948 -27.56 -33.54 -3.20
C LEU A 948 -27.38 -34.96 -2.60
N LEU A 949 -28.40 -35.47 -1.92
CA LEU A 949 -28.40 -36.81 -1.33
C LEU A 949 -28.64 -37.92 -2.36
N SER A 950 -29.29 -37.64 -3.50
CA SER A 950 -29.62 -38.67 -4.52
C SER A 950 -28.73 -38.66 -5.76
N THR A 951 -28.16 -37.51 -6.14
CA THR A 951 -27.46 -37.33 -7.43
C THR A 951 -26.17 -38.15 -7.47
N PRO A 952 -25.97 -39.01 -8.49
CA PRO A 952 -24.73 -39.77 -8.67
C PRO A 952 -23.48 -38.88 -8.73
N HIS A 953 -22.37 -39.31 -8.11
CA HIS A 953 -21.07 -38.61 -8.20
C HIS A 953 -20.51 -38.50 -9.62
N THR A 954 -21.04 -39.27 -10.58
CA THR A 954 -20.67 -39.16 -11.99
C THR A 954 -21.29 -37.96 -12.70
N HIS A 955 -22.33 -37.34 -12.13
CA HIS A 955 -23.00 -36.15 -12.66
C HIS A 955 -22.50 -34.89 -11.93
N VAL A 956 -21.20 -34.63 -12.06
CA VAL A 956 -20.49 -33.59 -11.32
C VAL A 956 -21.08 -32.20 -11.59
N GLU A 957 -21.47 -31.91 -12.83
CA GLU A 957 -22.00 -30.62 -13.23
C GLU A 957 -23.35 -30.31 -12.55
N VAL A 958 -24.17 -31.34 -12.32
CA VAL A 958 -25.42 -31.21 -11.54
C VAL A 958 -25.09 -30.85 -10.10
N GLN A 959 -24.08 -31.50 -9.49
CA GLN A 959 -23.63 -31.19 -8.12
C GLN A 959 -23.07 -29.76 -8.01
N GLN A 960 -22.39 -29.27 -9.05
CA GLN A 960 -21.93 -27.89 -9.11
C GLN A 960 -23.11 -26.91 -9.18
N SER A 961 -24.12 -27.18 -10.01
CA SER A 961 -25.35 -26.35 -10.04
C SER A 961 -26.09 -26.38 -8.70
N LEU A 962 -26.16 -27.53 -8.03
CA LEU A 962 -26.72 -27.63 -6.68
C LEU A 962 -25.94 -26.79 -5.67
N GLY A 963 -24.61 -26.81 -5.75
CA GLY A 963 -23.74 -25.98 -4.92
C GLY A 963 -23.94 -24.48 -5.15
N ARG A 964 -24.07 -24.04 -6.40
CA ARG A 964 -24.42 -22.65 -6.73
C ARG A 964 -25.79 -22.26 -6.19
N CYS A 965 -26.79 -23.14 -6.36
CA CYS A 965 -28.14 -22.93 -5.83
C CYS A 965 -28.14 -22.85 -4.31
N LEU A 966 -27.38 -23.70 -3.62
CA LEU A 966 -27.23 -23.63 -2.16
C LEU A 966 -26.57 -22.32 -1.72
N ASN A 967 -25.52 -21.88 -2.41
CA ASN A 967 -24.86 -20.62 -2.13
C ASN A 967 -25.79 -19.41 -2.31
N ALA A 968 -26.59 -19.43 -3.38
CA ALA A 968 -27.60 -18.42 -3.65
C ALA A 968 -28.66 -18.38 -2.54
N LEU A 969 -29.18 -19.55 -2.14
CA LEU A 969 -30.15 -19.65 -1.06
C LEU A 969 -29.60 -19.15 0.27
N ILE A 970 -28.36 -19.47 0.63
CA ILE A 970 -27.69 -18.95 1.83
C ILE A 970 -27.64 -17.42 1.79
N THR A 971 -27.29 -16.85 0.64
CA THR A 971 -27.21 -15.40 0.43
C THR A 971 -28.58 -14.71 0.51
N SER A 972 -29.63 -15.35 -0.03
CA SER A 972 -31.00 -14.82 0.04
C SER A 972 -31.56 -14.76 1.46
N VAL A 973 -31.20 -15.70 2.34
CA VAL A 973 -31.57 -15.64 3.77
C VAL A 973 -30.69 -14.64 4.52
N GLY A 974 -29.38 -14.65 4.24
CA GLY A 974 -28.44 -13.69 4.81
C GLY A 974 -28.41 -13.69 6.34
N PRO A 975 -28.44 -12.51 7.01
CA PRO A 975 -28.29 -12.40 8.47
C PRO A 975 -29.43 -13.04 9.28
N ASP A 976 -30.58 -13.32 8.66
CA ASP A 976 -31.71 -13.99 9.33
C ASP A 976 -31.34 -15.40 9.82
N LEU A 977 -30.28 -16.01 9.25
CA LEU A 977 -29.70 -17.27 9.71
C LEU A 977 -29.18 -17.23 11.16
N GLN A 978 -29.01 -16.05 11.76
CA GLN A 978 -28.64 -15.90 13.17
C GLN A 978 -29.80 -16.20 14.14
N GLY A 979 -31.05 -16.18 13.66
CA GLY A 979 -32.23 -16.38 14.49
C GLY A 979 -32.27 -17.75 15.20
N GLU A 980 -32.93 -17.78 16.36
CA GLU A 980 -33.11 -18.98 17.18
C GLU A 980 -34.46 -19.69 16.93
N GLY A 981 -35.31 -19.17 16.04
CA GLY A 981 -36.60 -19.77 15.72
C GLY A 981 -36.45 -21.18 15.13
N PRO A 982 -37.41 -22.10 15.37
CA PRO A 982 -37.31 -23.50 14.93
C PRO A 982 -37.19 -23.62 13.40
N GLY A 983 -37.88 -22.77 12.64
CA GLY A 983 -37.77 -22.74 11.17
C GLY A 983 -36.38 -22.29 10.68
N VAL A 984 -35.82 -21.24 11.29
CA VAL A 984 -34.45 -20.77 10.97
C VAL A 984 -33.41 -21.82 11.33
N CYS A 985 -33.57 -22.48 12.48
CA CYS A 985 -32.70 -23.59 12.90
C CYS A 985 -32.75 -24.75 11.90
N ALA A 986 -33.93 -25.10 11.39
CA ALA A 986 -34.09 -26.13 10.36
C ALA A 986 -33.35 -25.74 9.07
N VAL A 987 -33.56 -24.52 8.57
CA VAL A 987 -32.87 -24.00 7.37
C VAL A 987 -31.35 -23.99 7.54
N ARG A 988 -30.85 -23.49 8.68
CA ARG A 988 -29.42 -23.46 8.98
C ARG A 988 -28.82 -24.86 9.04
N THR A 989 -29.55 -25.83 9.61
CA THR A 989 -29.14 -27.23 9.61
C THR A 989 -29.07 -27.78 8.19
N SER A 990 -30.08 -27.47 7.36
CA SER A 990 -30.09 -27.84 5.95
C SER A 990 -28.89 -27.29 5.19
N CYS A 991 -28.50 -26.03 5.43
CA CYS A 991 -27.29 -25.45 4.86
C CYS A 991 -26.03 -26.24 5.27
N LEU A 992 -25.87 -26.51 6.57
CA LEU A 992 -24.71 -27.23 7.11
C LEU A 992 -24.63 -28.68 6.63
N VAL A 993 -25.77 -29.33 6.39
CA VAL A 993 -25.85 -30.67 5.78
C VAL A 993 -25.44 -30.60 4.32
N GLY A 994 -26.00 -29.66 3.55
CA GLY A 994 -25.66 -29.46 2.14
C GLY A 994 -24.17 -29.18 1.92
N CYS A 995 -23.58 -28.28 2.72
CA CYS A 995 -22.15 -27.99 2.69
C CYS A 995 -21.31 -29.23 3.01
N ALA A 996 -21.70 -30.03 4.00
CA ALA A 996 -20.96 -31.24 4.38
C ALA A 996 -20.99 -32.31 3.26
N VAL A 997 -22.16 -32.53 2.66
CA VAL A 997 -22.30 -33.43 1.50
C VAL A 997 -21.36 -33.02 0.37
N MET A 998 -21.25 -31.72 0.10
CA MET A 998 -20.39 -31.21 -0.95
C MET A 998 -18.89 -31.26 -0.58
N GLN A 999 -18.51 -31.01 0.68
CA GLN A 999 -17.12 -31.15 1.15
C GLN A 999 -16.60 -32.59 1.04
N ASP A 1000 -17.46 -33.57 1.32
CA ASP A 1000 -17.14 -35.00 1.22
C ASP A 1000 -17.12 -35.50 -0.25
N SER A 1001 -17.45 -34.66 -1.24
CA SER A 1001 -17.35 -35.00 -2.65
C SER A 1001 -15.89 -35.20 -3.08
N GLN A 1002 -15.68 -36.07 -4.07
CA GLN A 1002 -14.35 -36.31 -4.66
C GLN A 1002 -13.97 -35.25 -5.71
N ASP A 1003 -14.92 -34.43 -6.14
CA ASP A 1003 -14.70 -33.40 -7.13
C ASP A 1003 -14.24 -32.08 -6.50
N CYS A 1004 -13.13 -31.54 -6.98
CA CYS A 1004 -12.50 -30.34 -6.40
C CYS A 1004 -13.34 -29.07 -6.64
N LEU A 1005 -14.14 -29.00 -7.70
CA LEU A 1005 -15.00 -27.84 -7.97
C LEU A 1005 -16.21 -27.83 -7.03
N VAL A 1006 -16.80 -29.00 -6.77
CA VAL A 1006 -17.86 -29.14 -5.76
C VAL A 1006 -17.32 -28.80 -4.35
N GLN A 1007 -16.10 -29.21 -4.02
CA GLN A 1007 -15.45 -28.82 -2.76
C GLN A 1007 -15.22 -27.31 -2.68
N ALA A 1008 -14.77 -26.67 -3.76
CA ALA A 1008 -14.58 -25.22 -3.80
C ALA A 1008 -15.90 -24.45 -3.58
N LEU A 1009 -17.00 -24.95 -4.17
CA LEU A 1009 -18.35 -24.40 -3.92
C LEU A 1009 -18.79 -24.63 -2.47
N ALA A 1010 -18.47 -25.78 -1.87
CA ALA A 1010 -18.78 -26.07 -0.48
C ALA A 1010 -18.08 -25.09 0.47
N ILE A 1011 -16.80 -24.81 0.21
CA ILE A 1011 -16.02 -23.82 0.95
C ILE A 1011 -16.61 -22.43 0.78
N SER A 1012 -17.04 -22.07 -0.44
CA SER A 1012 -17.71 -20.79 -0.72
C SER A 1012 -19.02 -20.66 0.08
N CYS A 1013 -19.83 -21.71 0.13
CA CYS A 1013 -21.05 -21.73 0.95
C CYS A 1013 -20.75 -21.59 2.44
N LEU A 1014 -19.72 -22.27 2.95
CA LEU A 1014 -19.31 -22.16 4.35
C LEU A 1014 -18.73 -20.79 4.68
N GLN A 1015 -18.03 -20.17 3.75
CA GLN A 1015 -17.56 -18.80 3.86
C GLN A 1015 -18.75 -17.82 3.96
N GLN A 1016 -19.78 -17.97 3.12
CA GLN A 1016 -21.00 -17.16 3.21
C GLN A 1016 -21.75 -17.41 4.53
N LEU A 1017 -21.87 -18.68 4.94
CA LEU A 1017 -22.52 -19.04 6.20
C LEU A 1017 -21.78 -18.48 7.41
N HIS A 1018 -20.44 -18.46 7.38
CA HIS A 1018 -19.61 -17.83 8.42
C HIS A 1018 -19.81 -16.32 8.47
N MET A 1019 -19.89 -15.67 7.30
CA MET A 1019 -20.15 -14.22 7.21
C MET A 1019 -21.50 -13.86 7.84
N PHE A 1020 -22.54 -14.63 7.55
CA PHE A 1020 -23.90 -14.34 8.04
C PHE A 1020 -24.18 -14.88 9.44
N ALA A 1021 -23.62 -16.02 9.84
CA ALA A 1021 -23.96 -16.72 11.07
C ALA A 1021 -22.74 -17.44 11.69
N PRO A 1022 -21.69 -16.70 12.13
CA PRO A 1022 -20.38 -17.26 12.49
C PRO A 1022 -20.45 -18.29 13.63
N ARG A 1023 -21.33 -18.07 14.63
CA ARG A 1023 -21.51 -18.94 15.81
C ARG A 1023 -21.87 -20.40 15.46
N PHE A 1024 -22.34 -20.66 14.25
CA PHE A 1024 -22.81 -21.98 13.83
C PHE A 1024 -21.85 -22.68 12.87
N VAL A 1025 -20.76 -22.03 12.48
CA VAL A 1025 -19.70 -22.64 11.67
C VAL A 1025 -18.57 -23.09 12.59
N ASN A 1026 -18.35 -24.40 12.68
CA ASN A 1026 -17.33 -24.94 13.57
C ASN A 1026 -15.92 -24.87 12.95
N LEU A 1027 -15.14 -23.87 13.39
CA LEU A 1027 -13.77 -23.62 12.94
C LEU A 1027 -12.82 -24.82 13.19
N SER A 1028 -13.00 -25.56 14.28
CA SER A 1028 -12.18 -26.74 14.61
C SER A 1028 -12.26 -27.85 13.56
N SER A 1029 -13.33 -27.87 12.76
CA SER A 1029 -13.49 -28.81 11.64
C SER A 1029 -13.19 -28.18 10.28
N LEU A 1030 -13.47 -26.89 10.12
CA LEU A 1030 -13.29 -26.18 8.86
C LEU A 1030 -11.81 -25.91 8.57
N VAL A 1031 -11.08 -25.32 9.52
CA VAL A 1031 -9.68 -24.90 9.33
C VAL A 1031 -8.79 -26.08 8.93
N PRO A 1032 -8.85 -27.24 9.61
CA PRO A 1032 -8.15 -28.44 9.15
C PRO A 1032 -8.40 -28.82 7.68
N SER A 1033 -9.66 -28.78 7.25
CA SER A 1033 -10.05 -29.10 5.87
C SER A 1033 -9.49 -28.09 4.87
N LEU A 1034 -9.43 -26.81 5.25
CA LEU A 1034 -8.81 -25.76 4.44
C LEU A 1034 -7.30 -26.00 4.30
N CYS A 1035 -6.59 -26.29 5.41
CA CYS A 1035 -5.15 -26.50 5.40
C CYS A 1035 -4.71 -27.66 4.49
N ILE A 1036 -5.42 -28.80 4.53
CA ILE A 1036 -5.12 -29.96 3.67
C ILE A 1036 -5.23 -29.61 2.17
N ASN A 1037 -6.09 -28.65 1.81
CA ASN A 1037 -6.36 -28.29 0.42
C ASN A 1037 -5.52 -27.10 -0.10
N LEU A 1038 -4.62 -26.53 0.72
CA LEU A 1038 -3.74 -25.42 0.32
C LEU A 1038 -2.82 -25.75 -0.86
N CYS A 1039 -2.38 -27.02 -0.96
CA CYS A 1039 -1.53 -27.51 -2.05
C CYS A 1039 -2.31 -28.35 -3.08
N SER A 1040 -3.62 -28.15 -3.20
CA SER A 1040 -4.41 -28.81 -4.25
C SER A 1040 -3.85 -28.48 -5.64
N SER A 1041 -3.86 -29.44 -6.55
CA SER A 1041 -3.45 -29.23 -7.96
C SER A 1041 -4.47 -28.45 -8.78
N TYR A 1042 -5.60 -28.06 -8.17
CA TYR A 1042 -6.68 -27.31 -8.78
C TYR A 1042 -6.69 -25.88 -8.23
N LEU A 1043 -6.38 -24.90 -9.10
CA LEU A 1043 -6.33 -23.47 -8.75
C LEU A 1043 -7.64 -22.95 -8.13
N SER A 1044 -8.80 -23.38 -8.64
CA SER A 1044 -10.11 -22.97 -8.13
C SER A 1044 -10.33 -23.37 -6.66
N LEU A 1045 -9.89 -24.57 -6.27
CA LEU A 1045 -9.96 -25.03 -4.89
C LEU A 1045 -8.99 -24.23 -4.01
N ARG A 1046 -7.73 -24.04 -4.44
CA ARG A 1046 -6.76 -23.21 -3.70
C ARG A 1046 -7.26 -21.78 -3.49
N ARG A 1047 -7.84 -21.16 -4.52
CA ARG A 1047 -8.46 -19.82 -4.42
C ARG A 1047 -9.62 -19.79 -3.41
N ALA A 1048 -10.54 -20.75 -3.46
CA ALA A 1048 -11.65 -20.82 -2.50
C ALA A 1048 -11.13 -21.01 -1.05
N VAL A 1049 -10.12 -21.86 -0.87
CA VAL A 1049 -9.47 -22.09 0.42
C VAL A 1049 -8.83 -20.82 0.96
N VAL A 1050 -7.96 -20.16 0.19
CA VAL A 1050 -7.27 -18.94 0.64
C VAL A 1050 -8.24 -17.78 0.84
N ALA A 1051 -9.24 -17.62 -0.03
CA ALA A 1051 -10.27 -16.61 0.15
C ALA A 1051 -11.09 -16.82 1.44
N CYS A 1052 -11.39 -18.07 1.78
CA CYS A 1052 -12.04 -18.42 3.04
C CYS A 1052 -11.12 -18.14 4.24
N LEU A 1053 -9.85 -18.58 4.21
CA LEU A 1053 -8.87 -18.28 5.26
C LEU A 1053 -8.67 -16.78 5.48
N ARG A 1054 -8.62 -15.99 4.40
CA ARG A 1054 -8.55 -14.53 4.46
C ARG A 1054 -9.70 -13.94 5.26
N GLN A 1055 -10.93 -14.38 4.99
CA GLN A 1055 -12.11 -13.92 5.71
C GLN A 1055 -12.10 -14.34 7.18
N LEU A 1056 -11.72 -15.59 7.48
CA LEU A 1056 -11.60 -16.05 8.86
C LEU A 1056 -10.54 -15.23 9.62
N ALA A 1057 -9.38 -14.98 8.99
CA ALA A 1057 -8.29 -14.19 9.56
C ALA A 1057 -8.65 -12.72 9.84
N GLN A 1058 -9.65 -12.15 9.17
CA GLN A 1058 -10.10 -10.78 9.44
C GLN A 1058 -10.72 -10.60 10.83
N ARG A 1059 -11.27 -11.67 11.43
CA ARG A 1059 -11.98 -11.60 12.72
C ARG A 1059 -11.42 -12.55 13.78
N GLU A 1060 -10.98 -13.74 13.38
CA GLU A 1060 -10.69 -14.88 14.28
C GLU A 1060 -9.27 -15.43 14.03
N ALA A 1061 -8.32 -14.56 13.64
CA ALA A 1061 -6.97 -14.96 13.24
C ALA A 1061 -6.26 -15.91 14.22
N VAL A 1062 -6.35 -15.62 15.52
CA VAL A 1062 -5.67 -16.41 16.57
C VAL A 1062 -6.23 -17.83 16.64
N GLU A 1063 -7.56 -17.98 16.63
CA GLU A 1063 -8.24 -19.29 16.65
C GLU A 1063 -7.92 -20.10 15.38
N VAL A 1064 -7.85 -19.44 14.21
CA VAL A 1064 -7.47 -20.08 12.95
C VAL A 1064 -6.05 -20.64 13.03
N SER A 1065 -5.08 -19.87 13.53
CA SER A 1065 -3.69 -20.34 13.70
C SER A 1065 -3.62 -21.54 14.64
N GLU A 1066 -4.35 -21.53 15.76
CA GLU A 1066 -4.36 -22.62 16.73
C GLU A 1066 -4.97 -23.91 16.17
N HIS A 1067 -6.08 -23.81 15.46
CA HIS A 1067 -6.70 -24.97 14.80
C HIS A 1067 -5.83 -25.55 13.69
N ALA A 1068 -5.10 -24.72 12.94
CA ALA A 1068 -4.16 -25.19 11.92
C ALA A 1068 -2.99 -25.96 12.54
N VAL A 1069 -2.46 -25.54 13.69
CA VAL A 1069 -1.39 -26.25 14.41
C VAL A 1069 -1.91 -27.56 15.02
N ALA A 1070 -3.16 -27.58 15.51
CA ALA A 1070 -3.77 -28.78 16.09
C ALA A 1070 -3.90 -29.92 15.06
N LEU A 1071 -4.20 -29.60 13.79
CA LEU A 1071 -4.30 -30.58 12.69
C LEU A 1071 -3.05 -31.47 12.58
N VAL A 1072 -1.85 -30.89 12.67
CA VAL A 1072 -0.61 -31.63 12.40
C VAL A 1072 -0.33 -32.70 13.46
N LYS A 1073 -0.94 -32.59 14.66
CA LYS A 1073 -0.86 -33.64 15.70
C LYS A 1073 -1.68 -34.88 15.34
N GLU A 1074 -2.70 -34.74 14.49
CA GLU A 1074 -3.63 -35.83 14.13
C GLU A 1074 -3.29 -36.51 12.79
N LEU A 1075 -2.54 -35.87 11.90
CA LEU A 1075 -2.24 -36.41 10.57
C LEU A 1075 -1.37 -37.68 10.63
N PRO A 1076 -1.77 -38.79 9.96
CA PRO A 1076 -0.94 -39.99 9.84
C PRO A 1076 0.36 -39.70 9.07
N ARG A 1077 1.50 -40.16 9.61
CA ARG A 1077 2.86 -39.99 9.01
C ARG A 1077 3.00 -40.34 7.52
N ARG A 1078 2.06 -41.10 6.94
CA ARG A 1078 2.11 -41.62 5.58
C ARG A 1078 1.80 -40.56 4.50
N ASP A 1079 1.11 -39.47 4.84
CA ASP A 1079 0.61 -38.47 3.88
C ASP A 1079 1.18 -37.06 4.06
N ASN A 1080 2.20 -36.87 4.91
CA ASN A 1080 2.79 -35.55 5.15
C ASN A 1080 3.31 -34.94 3.84
N THR A 1081 2.59 -33.94 3.33
CA THR A 1081 3.08 -33.06 2.29
C THR A 1081 4.17 -32.15 2.87
N GLN A 1082 5.00 -31.55 2.02
CA GLN A 1082 6.02 -30.61 2.48
C GLN A 1082 5.37 -29.45 3.27
N LEU A 1083 4.15 -29.05 2.92
CA LEU A 1083 3.40 -28.00 3.63
C LEU A 1083 2.98 -28.44 5.03
N ASP A 1084 2.60 -29.71 5.24
CA ASP A 1084 2.25 -30.22 6.57
C ASP A 1084 3.46 -30.19 7.52
N VAL A 1085 4.66 -30.43 6.97
CA VAL A 1085 5.92 -30.27 7.71
C VAL A 1085 6.16 -28.79 8.04
N THR A 1086 5.94 -27.88 7.09
CA THR A 1086 6.07 -26.43 7.33
C THR A 1086 5.09 -25.91 8.39
N ILE A 1087 3.82 -26.33 8.35
CA ILE A 1087 2.82 -25.95 9.36
C ILE A 1087 3.25 -26.46 10.75
N LYS A 1088 3.88 -27.64 10.81
CA LYS A 1088 4.42 -28.18 12.06
C LYS A 1088 5.53 -27.34 12.67
N GLU A 1089 6.43 -26.86 11.81
CA GLU A 1089 7.67 -26.19 12.23
C GLU A 1089 7.49 -24.71 12.47
N VAL A 1090 6.68 -24.03 11.65
CA VAL A 1090 6.57 -22.56 11.64
C VAL A 1090 5.12 -22.04 11.73
N GLY A 1091 4.13 -22.93 11.81
CA GLY A 1091 2.72 -22.54 11.85
C GLY A 1091 2.13 -22.24 10.46
N LEU A 1092 0.85 -21.83 10.46
CA LEU A 1092 0.12 -21.51 9.22
C LEU A 1092 0.72 -20.29 8.53
N GLU A 1093 1.18 -19.32 9.30
CA GLU A 1093 1.82 -18.09 8.86
C GLU A 1093 3.05 -18.41 7.99
N GLY A 1094 3.94 -19.29 8.47
CA GLY A 1094 5.10 -19.73 7.70
C GLY A 1094 4.73 -20.56 6.47
N ALA A 1095 3.70 -21.40 6.56
CA ALA A 1095 3.20 -22.13 5.40
C ALA A 1095 2.67 -21.19 4.30
N LEU A 1096 1.98 -20.10 4.67
CA LEU A 1096 1.51 -19.08 3.74
C LEU A 1096 2.66 -18.32 3.08
N PHE A 1097 3.76 -18.00 3.79
CA PHE A 1097 4.97 -17.45 3.17
C PHE A 1097 5.57 -18.41 2.14
N SER A 1098 5.64 -19.72 2.45
CA SER A 1098 6.14 -20.72 1.51
C SER A 1098 5.22 -20.90 0.29
N LEU A 1099 3.91 -20.73 0.47
CA LEU A 1099 2.93 -20.79 -0.62
C LEU A 1099 3.02 -19.55 -1.50
N LEU A 1100 3.17 -18.36 -0.92
CA LEU A 1100 3.37 -17.11 -1.65
C LEU A 1100 4.59 -17.19 -2.58
N ASP A 1101 5.66 -17.85 -2.13
CA ASP A 1101 6.87 -18.03 -2.91
C ASP A 1101 6.73 -19.05 -4.05
N ARG A 1102 5.71 -19.91 -4.05
CA ARG A 1102 5.47 -20.91 -5.11
C ARG A 1102 4.39 -20.50 -6.10
N GLU A 1103 3.49 -19.62 -5.67
CA GLU A 1103 2.32 -19.25 -6.43
C GLU A 1103 2.67 -18.28 -7.58
N SER A 1104 1.99 -18.45 -8.72
CA SER A 1104 2.12 -17.56 -9.88
C SER A 1104 0.86 -16.77 -10.18
N ASP A 1105 -0.30 -17.20 -9.65
CA ASP A 1105 -1.56 -16.48 -9.85
C ASP A 1105 -1.59 -15.17 -9.04
N PRO A 1106 -1.72 -13.99 -9.67
CA PRO A 1106 -1.65 -12.71 -8.98
C PRO A 1106 -2.81 -12.47 -8.01
N ARG A 1107 -4.00 -13.05 -8.28
CA ARG A 1107 -5.15 -12.95 -7.37
C ARG A 1107 -4.90 -13.75 -6.10
N LEU A 1108 -4.44 -15.01 -6.24
CA LEU A 1108 -4.10 -15.86 -5.11
C LEU A 1108 -2.93 -15.29 -4.30
N CYS A 1109 -1.89 -14.75 -4.94
CA CYS A 1109 -0.78 -14.07 -4.24
C CYS A 1109 -1.26 -12.91 -3.38
N ARG A 1110 -2.16 -12.07 -3.90
CA ARG A 1110 -2.76 -10.96 -3.14
C ARG A 1110 -3.60 -11.48 -1.98
N ASP A 1111 -4.43 -12.50 -2.19
CA ASP A 1111 -5.26 -13.05 -1.11
C ASP A 1111 -4.40 -13.67 0.01
N ILE A 1112 -3.25 -14.29 -0.32
CA ILE A 1112 -2.27 -14.76 0.66
C ILE A 1112 -1.65 -13.59 1.43
N GLN A 1113 -1.21 -12.53 0.73
CA GLN A 1113 -0.64 -11.33 1.35
C GLN A 1113 -1.66 -10.66 2.30
N GLU A 1114 -2.91 -10.50 1.88
CA GLU A 1114 -3.98 -9.95 2.71
C GLU A 1114 -4.27 -10.84 3.93
N THR A 1115 -4.27 -12.16 3.78
CA THR A 1115 -4.42 -13.10 4.90
C THR A 1115 -3.31 -12.90 5.92
N LEU A 1116 -2.04 -12.84 5.48
CA LEU A 1116 -0.89 -12.59 6.35
C LEU A 1116 -0.97 -11.22 7.05
N VAL A 1117 -1.38 -10.16 6.34
CA VAL A 1117 -1.57 -8.82 6.93
C VAL A 1117 -2.67 -8.83 8.00
N HIS A 1118 -3.78 -9.52 7.76
CA HIS A 1118 -4.87 -9.63 8.74
C HIS A 1118 -4.44 -10.42 9.98
N MET A 1119 -3.79 -11.58 9.79
CA MET A 1119 -3.24 -12.37 10.89
C MET A 1119 -2.24 -11.58 11.73
N MET A 1120 -1.32 -10.87 11.07
CA MET A 1120 -0.35 -10.00 11.73
C MET A 1120 -1.05 -8.87 12.49
N SER A 1121 -2.01 -8.17 11.88
CA SER A 1121 -2.71 -7.06 12.52
C SER A 1121 -3.51 -7.46 13.77
N SER A 1122 -3.96 -8.71 13.83
CA SER A 1122 -4.72 -9.24 14.96
C SER A 1122 -3.83 -9.88 16.03
N ALA A 1123 -2.70 -10.47 15.65
CA ALA A 1123 -1.88 -11.30 16.55
C ALA A 1123 -0.51 -10.71 16.90
N ALA A 1124 -0.04 -9.68 16.19
CA ALA A 1124 1.30 -9.10 16.39
C ALA A 1124 1.53 -8.60 17.83
N GLU A 1125 0.49 -8.14 18.53
CA GLU A 1125 0.59 -7.70 19.94
C GLU A 1125 0.82 -8.90 20.87
N SER A 1126 -0.01 -9.93 20.77
CA SER A 1126 0.07 -11.14 21.62
C SER A 1126 1.27 -12.04 21.32
N LYS A 1127 1.81 -11.98 20.10
CA LYS A 1127 2.85 -12.89 19.56
C LYS A 1127 3.95 -12.12 18.82
N LEU A 1128 4.37 -10.97 19.36
CA LEU A 1128 5.34 -10.07 18.71
C LEU A 1128 6.65 -10.80 18.36
N ALA A 1129 7.25 -11.50 19.33
CA ALA A 1129 8.50 -12.25 19.12
C ALA A 1129 8.37 -13.33 18.04
N HIS A 1130 7.21 -13.98 17.90
CA HIS A 1130 6.97 -14.97 16.86
C HIS A 1130 6.97 -14.33 15.47
N TRP A 1131 6.26 -13.21 15.28
CA TRP A 1131 6.22 -12.51 14.01
C TRP A 1131 7.58 -11.93 13.61
N LEU A 1132 8.32 -11.35 14.55
CA LEU A 1132 9.67 -10.85 14.27
C LEU A 1132 10.64 -11.98 13.94
N LYS A 1133 10.56 -13.12 14.64
CA LYS A 1133 11.34 -14.32 14.32
C LYS A 1133 11.00 -14.86 12.94
N LEU A 1134 9.71 -14.97 12.61
CA LEU A 1134 9.25 -15.42 11.30
C LEU A 1134 9.77 -14.51 10.18
N CYS A 1135 9.67 -13.19 10.34
CA CYS A 1135 10.21 -12.22 9.38
C CYS A 1135 11.73 -12.36 9.23
N LYS A 1136 12.45 -12.51 10.35
CA LYS A 1136 13.89 -12.74 10.36
C LYS A 1136 14.28 -14.03 9.65
N ASP A 1137 13.57 -15.12 9.90
CA ASP A 1137 13.81 -16.43 9.28
C ASP A 1137 13.60 -16.34 7.76
N VAL A 1138 12.51 -15.71 7.31
CA VAL A 1138 12.21 -15.44 5.89
C VAL A 1138 13.29 -14.59 5.22
N LEU A 1139 13.77 -13.53 5.88
CA LEU A 1139 14.84 -12.68 5.36
C LEU A 1139 16.20 -13.40 5.32
N SER A 1140 16.46 -14.27 6.30
CA SER A 1140 17.71 -15.03 6.42
C SER A 1140 17.83 -16.22 5.49
N ALA A 1141 16.71 -16.67 4.90
CA ALA A 1141 16.67 -17.75 3.92
C ALA A 1141 17.37 -17.42 2.57
N SER A 1142 18.18 -16.37 2.52
CA SER A 1142 19.02 -16.00 1.38
C SER A 1142 20.20 -16.98 1.24
N ALA A 1143 20.52 -17.36 0.00
CA ALA A 1143 21.60 -18.29 -0.33
C ALA A 1143 23.00 -17.79 0.09
N ASP A 1144 23.17 -16.49 0.32
CA ASP A 1144 24.48 -15.86 0.54
C ASP A 1144 24.87 -15.77 2.02
N SER A 1145 23.92 -15.90 2.96
CA SER A 1145 24.26 -15.88 4.40
C SER A 1145 25.21 -17.03 4.78
N ALA A 1146 25.21 -18.14 4.03
CA ALA A 1146 26.18 -19.22 4.20
C ALA A 1146 27.59 -18.85 3.71
N ALA A 1147 27.73 -17.95 2.73
CA ALA A 1147 29.04 -17.52 2.23
C ALA A 1147 29.74 -16.56 3.20
N ALA A 1148 29.00 -15.68 3.87
CA ALA A 1148 29.56 -14.78 4.88
C ALA A 1148 30.23 -15.53 6.04
N ALA A 1149 29.75 -16.73 6.40
CA ALA A 1149 30.39 -17.58 7.41
C ALA A 1149 31.68 -18.26 6.92
N SER A 1150 31.90 -18.35 5.60
CA SER A 1150 33.07 -19.05 5.02
C SER A 1150 34.27 -18.14 4.71
N VAL A 1151 34.07 -16.82 4.55
CA VAL A 1151 35.14 -15.89 4.14
C VAL A 1151 36.07 -15.51 5.30
N GLU A 1152 35.71 -15.74 6.56
CA GLU A 1152 36.61 -15.46 7.70
C GLU A 1152 37.75 -16.49 7.89
N THR A 1153 37.93 -17.47 7.00
CA THR A 1153 39.00 -18.49 7.13
C THR A 1153 40.10 -18.45 6.07
N GLN A 1154 40.30 -17.32 5.39
CA GLN A 1154 41.44 -17.14 4.48
C GLN A 1154 42.20 -15.84 4.77
N GLN A 1155 42.84 -15.75 5.93
CA GLN A 1155 44.01 -14.90 6.10
C GLN A 1155 44.86 -15.37 7.30
N GLU A 1156 46.16 -15.46 7.04
CA GLU A 1156 47.29 -15.57 7.97
C GLU A 1156 47.64 -16.98 8.47
N GLU A 1157 48.42 -17.66 7.62
CA GLU A 1157 49.46 -18.60 8.03
C GLU A 1157 50.44 -17.88 8.96
N ASP A 1158 50.37 -18.13 10.27
CA ASP A 1158 51.54 -17.97 11.15
C ASP A 1158 51.43 -18.86 12.40
N GLY A 1159 52.33 -19.85 12.46
CA GLY A 1159 52.97 -20.45 13.63
C GLY A 1159 52.18 -20.71 14.92
N ASP A 1160 51.92 -22.01 15.15
CA ASP A 1160 52.01 -22.72 16.44
C ASP A 1160 51.41 -22.04 17.69
N ARG A 1161 50.13 -22.33 17.96
CA ARG A 1161 49.61 -22.52 19.33
C ARG A 1161 48.41 -23.47 19.33
N TYR A 1162 48.60 -24.58 20.03
CA TYR A 1162 47.69 -25.71 20.19
C TYR A 1162 46.44 -25.38 21.01
N ASP A 1163 45.37 -26.12 20.68
CA ASP A 1163 44.12 -26.39 21.41
C ASP A 1163 43.09 -25.27 21.58
N ASP A 1164 42.16 -25.15 20.61
CA ASP A 1164 40.70 -25.08 20.88
C ASP A 1164 39.81 -25.24 19.61
N SER A 1165 40.20 -26.08 18.63
CA SER A 1165 39.48 -26.23 17.35
C SER A 1165 38.46 -27.37 17.28
N SER A 1166 38.06 -27.99 18.40
CA SER A 1166 37.13 -29.13 18.38
C SER A 1166 35.63 -28.79 18.60
N ALA A 1167 35.24 -27.52 18.72
CA ALA A 1167 33.84 -27.12 18.92
C ALA A 1167 33.06 -26.69 17.66
N PHE A 1168 33.67 -26.55 16.47
CA PHE A 1168 33.01 -25.99 15.27
C PHE A 1168 32.76 -26.99 14.13
N HIS A 1169 32.40 -28.23 14.46
CA HIS A 1169 31.77 -29.14 13.49
C HIS A 1169 30.28 -29.30 13.80
N ALA A 1170 29.50 -28.24 13.55
CA ALA A 1170 28.05 -28.36 13.43
C ALA A 1170 27.75 -29.24 12.20
N LYS A 1171 27.40 -30.50 12.45
CA LYS A 1171 26.82 -31.42 11.46
C LYS A 1171 25.71 -30.66 10.74
N SER A 1172 25.66 -30.74 9.40
CA SER A 1172 24.64 -30.09 8.57
C SER A 1172 23.25 -30.40 9.13
N GLU A 1173 22.72 -29.50 9.97
CA GLU A 1173 21.40 -29.64 10.53
C GLU A 1173 20.43 -29.62 9.35
N SER A 1174 19.49 -30.58 9.38
CA SER A 1174 18.41 -30.73 8.42
C SER A 1174 17.88 -29.35 8.01
N SER A 1175 18.01 -29.06 6.72
CA SER A 1175 17.52 -27.83 6.07
C SER A 1175 16.21 -27.35 6.66
N GLY A 1176 16.20 -26.11 7.17
CA GLY A 1176 14.97 -25.48 7.66
C GLY A 1176 13.91 -25.36 6.56
N PRO A 1177 12.66 -25.04 6.93
CA PRO A 1177 11.52 -25.04 6.01
C PRO A 1177 11.60 -23.92 4.96
N PHE A 1178 12.33 -22.85 5.25
CA PHE A 1178 12.60 -21.76 4.32
C PHE A 1178 14.00 -21.93 3.70
N ASN A 1179 14.06 -22.52 2.51
CA ASN A 1179 15.27 -22.54 1.71
C ASN A 1179 15.09 -21.70 0.45
N ASN A 1180 15.94 -20.67 0.27
CA ASN A 1180 16.07 -19.89 -0.96
C ASN A 1180 14.80 -19.17 -1.41
N LEU A 1181 14.10 -18.49 -0.49
CA LEU A 1181 12.92 -17.68 -0.82
C LEU A 1181 13.29 -16.51 -1.74
N ARG A 1182 12.42 -16.22 -2.72
CA ARG A 1182 12.63 -15.14 -3.69
C ARG A 1182 12.52 -13.76 -3.04
N TRP A 1183 13.18 -12.77 -3.63
CA TRP A 1183 13.26 -11.40 -3.14
C TRP A 1183 11.87 -10.77 -2.97
N SER A 1184 10.89 -11.13 -3.80
CA SER A 1184 9.52 -10.62 -3.72
C SER A 1184 8.84 -11.00 -2.40
N THR A 1185 8.99 -12.26 -1.98
CA THR A 1185 8.51 -12.76 -0.68
C THR A 1185 9.25 -12.08 0.48
N ARG A 1186 10.56 -11.84 0.33
CA ARG A 1186 11.41 -11.14 1.31
C ARG A 1186 11.05 -9.65 1.46
N VAL A 1187 10.76 -8.95 0.36
CA VAL A 1187 10.28 -7.55 0.38
C VAL A 1187 8.96 -7.45 1.13
N PHE A 1188 8.02 -8.35 0.85
CA PHE A 1188 6.74 -8.38 1.57
C PHE A 1188 6.93 -8.61 3.07
N SER A 1189 7.88 -9.47 3.47
CA SER A 1189 8.26 -9.65 4.87
C SER A 1189 8.78 -8.35 5.52
N MET A 1190 9.59 -7.57 4.80
CA MET A 1190 10.10 -6.28 5.28
C MET A 1190 8.99 -5.23 5.42
N GLU A 1191 8.02 -5.23 4.50
CA GLU A 1191 6.84 -4.38 4.64
C GLU A 1191 5.99 -4.76 5.86
N CYS A 1192 5.90 -6.07 6.18
CA CYS A 1192 5.24 -6.54 7.40
C CYS A 1192 5.91 -5.96 8.65
N VAL A 1193 7.26 -5.94 8.71
CA VAL A 1193 8.00 -5.30 9.83
C VAL A 1193 7.64 -3.81 9.97
N CYS A 1194 7.60 -3.05 8.86
CA CYS A 1194 7.17 -1.65 8.91
C CYS A 1194 5.74 -1.48 9.44
N ARG A 1195 4.82 -2.37 9.05
CA ARG A 1195 3.42 -2.36 9.53
C ARG A 1195 3.32 -2.69 11.02
N ILE A 1196 4.12 -3.63 11.53
CA ILE A 1196 4.20 -3.95 12.97
C ILE A 1196 4.62 -2.71 13.77
N ILE A 1197 5.66 -1.99 13.33
CA ILE A 1197 6.13 -0.77 14.01
C ILE A 1197 5.04 0.30 14.05
N ALA A 1198 4.34 0.53 12.92
CA ALA A 1198 3.26 1.50 12.85
C ALA A 1198 2.03 1.13 13.70
N GLN A 1199 1.74 -0.16 13.88
CA GLN A 1199 0.66 -0.63 14.75
C GLN A 1199 0.98 -0.42 16.23
N CYS A 1200 2.21 -0.71 16.66
CA CYS A 1200 2.64 -0.54 18.04
C CYS A 1200 2.66 0.93 18.47
N GLU A 1201 2.98 1.86 17.55
CA GLU A 1201 2.97 3.31 17.80
C GLU A 1201 1.61 3.83 18.28
N ASN A 1202 0.52 3.36 17.68
CA ASN A 1202 -0.80 3.92 17.94
C ASN A 1202 -1.47 3.40 19.23
N ARG A 1203 -0.85 2.45 19.95
CA ARG A 1203 -1.50 1.74 21.06
C ARG A 1203 -0.84 1.96 22.42
N ASP A 1204 0.45 1.65 22.54
CA ASP A 1204 1.14 1.69 23.84
C ASP A 1204 2.52 2.34 23.76
N SER A 1205 2.72 3.34 24.61
CA SER A 1205 3.99 4.04 24.79
C SER A 1205 5.12 3.13 25.30
N ALA A 1206 4.81 2.01 25.97
CA ALA A 1206 5.81 1.05 26.48
C ALA A 1206 6.67 0.45 25.36
N HIS A 1207 6.16 0.33 24.13
CA HIS A 1207 6.96 -0.14 22.98
C HIS A 1207 8.18 0.73 22.67
N PHE A 1208 8.18 2.00 23.11
CA PHE A 1208 9.25 2.98 22.87
C PHE A 1208 9.85 3.51 24.18
N ASN A 1209 9.63 2.80 25.30
CA ASN A 1209 10.23 3.15 26.59
C ASN A 1209 10.79 1.91 27.27
N MET A 1210 12.13 1.79 27.30
CA MET A 1210 12.82 0.62 27.85
C MET A 1210 12.50 0.37 29.33
N ALA A 1211 12.44 1.42 30.15
CA ALA A 1211 12.15 1.28 31.58
C ALA A 1211 10.73 0.76 31.82
N LEU A 1212 9.73 1.35 31.14
CA LEU A 1212 8.34 0.88 31.23
C LEU A 1212 8.18 -0.54 30.68
N ALA A 1213 8.86 -0.87 29.57
CA ALA A 1213 8.83 -2.22 29.01
C ALA A 1213 9.43 -3.25 29.99
N GLN A 1214 10.54 -2.94 30.66
CA GLN A 1214 11.17 -3.82 31.65
C GLN A 1214 10.30 -3.97 32.91
N GLU A 1215 9.71 -2.88 33.41
CA GLU A 1215 8.78 -2.93 34.55
C GLU A 1215 7.53 -3.76 34.25
N GLN A 1216 6.89 -3.54 33.10
CA GLN A 1216 5.70 -4.30 32.70
C GLN A 1216 6.03 -5.77 32.46
N ARG A 1217 7.21 -6.09 31.91
CA ARG A 1217 7.66 -7.46 31.70
C ARG A 1217 7.87 -8.25 33.01
N LEU A 1218 8.13 -7.57 34.13
CA LEU A 1218 8.19 -8.22 35.45
C LEU A 1218 6.80 -8.62 35.98
N HIS A 1219 5.75 -7.92 35.54
CA HIS A 1219 4.37 -8.15 35.96
C HIS A 1219 3.59 -9.08 35.02
N GLU A 1220 3.83 -8.97 33.71
CA GLU A 1220 3.15 -9.72 32.67
C GLU A 1220 4.16 -10.25 31.64
N SER A 1221 3.89 -11.42 31.04
CA SER A 1221 4.73 -11.99 29.99
C SER A 1221 4.44 -11.33 28.62
N THR A 1222 4.48 -10.01 28.56
CA THR A 1222 4.25 -9.20 27.35
C THR A 1222 5.58 -8.78 26.72
N ASP A 1223 5.66 -8.87 25.39
CA ASP A 1223 6.85 -8.50 24.62
C ASP A 1223 6.68 -7.09 24.02
N PHE A 1224 7.75 -6.29 24.08
CA PHE A 1224 7.77 -4.90 23.58
C PHE A 1224 8.80 -4.73 22.47
N LEU A 1225 8.58 -3.76 21.56
CA LEU A 1225 9.44 -3.58 20.38
C LEU A 1225 10.88 -3.21 20.75
N VAL A 1226 11.05 -2.38 21.78
CA VAL A 1226 12.36 -1.94 22.26
C VAL A 1226 13.27 -3.12 22.68
N LEU A 1227 12.69 -4.24 23.12
CA LEU A 1227 13.42 -5.46 23.50
C LEU A 1227 13.93 -6.25 22.28
N HIS A 1228 13.36 -6.01 21.11
CA HIS A 1228 13.73 -6.65 19.84
C HIS A 1228 14.45 -5.70 18.88
N LEU A 1229 14.92 -4.54 19.36
CA LEU A 1229 15.59 -3.53 18.53
C LEU A 1229 16.80 -4.10 17.77
N ALA A 1230 17.57 -4.99 18.39
CA ALA A 1230 18.68 -5.68 17.75
C ALA A 1230 18.25 -6.48 16.51
N ASP A 1231 17.12 -7.20 16.61
CA ASP A 1231 16.56 -7.97 15.50
C ASP A 1231 16.02 -7.06 14.40
N LEU A 1232 15.34 -5.96 14.76
CA LEU A 1232 14.84 -4.97 13.80
C LEU A 1232 15.99 -4.35 12.99
N ILE A 1233 17.07 -3.97 13.66
CA ILE A 1233 18.25 -3.38 13.00
C ILE A 1233 18.96 -4.43 12.15
N ARG A 1234 19.09 -5.67 12.64
CA ARG A 1234 19.67 -6.76 11.85
C ARG A 1234 18.85 -7.02 10.57
N MET A 1235 17.52 -7.08 10.66
CA MET A 1235 16.65 -7.27 9.50
C MET A 1235 16.78 -6.12 8.50
N ALA A 1236 16.74 -4.87 8.98
CA ALA A 1236 16.93 -3.69 8.14
C ALA A 1236 18.31 -3.67 7.48
N PHE A 1237 19.36 -4.03 8.23
CA PHE A 1237 20.72 -4.18 7.73
C PHE A 1237 20.79 -5.22 6.61
N MET A 1238 20.35 -6.46 6.88
CA MET A 1238 20.34 -7.55 5.90
C MET A 1238 19.65 -7.15 4.60
N ALA A 1239 18.48 -6.51 4.69
CA ALA A 1239 17.74 -6.05 3.52
C ALA A 1239 18.45 -4.89 2.78
N SER A 1240 19.01 -3.92 3.51
CA SER A 1240 19.70 -2.74 2.93
C SER A 1240 21.01 -3.07 2.21
N THR A 1241 21.66 -4.17 2.58
CA THR A 1241 22.93 -4.63 2.00
C THR A 1241 22.76 -5.73 0.95
N ASP A 1242 21.52 -6.18 0.70
CA ASP A 1242 21.23 -7.23 -0.27
C ASP A 1242 21.50 -6.77 -1.72
N HIS A 1243 21.66 -7.71 -2.64
CA HIS A 1243 21.89 -7.40 -4.07
C HIS A 1243 20.62 -6.93 -4.78
N SER A 1244 19.42 -7.25 -4.25
CA SER A 1244 18.15 -6.81 -4.82
C SER A 1244 17.86 -5.34 -4.49
N ASP A 1245 17.76 -4.50 -5.53
CA ASP A 1245 17.40 -3.08 -5.40
C ASP A 1245 16.09 -2.86 -4.63
N GLN A 1246 15.09 -3.71 -4.87
CA GLN A 1246 13.79 -3.60 -4.21
C GLN A 1246 13.91 -3.93 -2.72
N LEU A 1247 14.71 -4.94 -2.37
CA LEU A 1247 14.95 -5.30 -0.98
C LEU A 1247 15.81 -4.25 -0.26
N ARG A 1248 16.80 -3.65 -0.97
CA ARG A 1248 17.57 -2.51 -0.45
C ARG A 1248 16.68 -1.33 -0.10
N LEU A 1249 15.76 -0.95 -0.99
CA LEU A 1249 14.81 0.13 -0.74
C LEU A 1249 13.91 -0.17 0.48
N ALA A 1250 13.40 -1.40 0.60
CA ALA A 1250 12.60 -1.81 1.75
C ALA A 1250 13.41 -1.80 3.06
N GLY A 1251 14.67 -2.23 3.01
CA GLY A 1251 15.60 -2.17 4.14
C GLY A 1251 15.88 -0.74 4.60
N LEU A 1252 16.22 0.16 3.67
CA LEU A 1252 16.45 1.58 3.95
C LEU A 1252 15.19 2.28 4.47
N GLN A 1253 14.01 1.95 3.92
CA GLN A 1253 12.73 2.46 4.42
C GLN A 1253 12.49 2.02 5.86
N THR A 1254 12.76 0.76 6.19
CA THR A 1254 12.59 0.27 7.56
C THR A 1254 13.60 0.91 8.50
N LEU A 1255 14.85 1.08 8.06
CA LEU A 1255 15.88 1.77 8.83
C LEU A 1255 15.47 3.22 9.13
N LEU A 1256 14.89 3.93 8.16
CA LEU A 1256 14.33 5.28 8.36
C LEU A 1256 13.23 5.29 9.43
N VAL A 1257 12.32 4.31 9.38
CA VAL A 1257 11.23 4.18 10.36
C VAL A 1257 11.79 3.91 11.75
N ILE A 1258 12.76 2.99 11.89
CA ILE A 1258 13.42 2.69 13.17
C ILE A 1258 14.07 3.95 13.75
N ILE A 1259 14.86 4.68 12.95
CA ILE A 1259 15.54 5.90 13.40
C ILE A 1259 14.55 6.94 13.92
N ARG A 1260 13.49 7.22 13.14
CA ARG A 1260 12.48 8.22 13.53
C ARG A 1260 11.70 7.86 14.79
N LYS A 1261 11.57 6.58 15.12
CA LYS A 1261 10.78 6.12 16.27
C LYS A 1261 11.63 5.85 17.52
N PHE A 1262 12.88 5.45 17.37
CA PHE A 1262 13.77 5.09 18.49
C PHE A 1262 14.83 6.14 18.83
N SER A 1263 14.93 7.26 18.10
CA SER A 1263 15.96 8.30 18.32
C SER A 1263 16.00 8.86 19.74
N ASN A 1264 14.83 9.04 20.36
CA ASN A 1264 14.69 9.73 21.64
C ASN A 1264 14.56 8.76 22.82
N VAL A 1265 14.80 7.46 22.61
CA VAL A 1265 14.62 6.44 23.64
C VAL A 1265 15.90 6.34 24.50
N PRO A 1266 15.84 6.67 25.80
CA PRO A 1266 17.00 6.67 26.67
C PRO A 1266 17.50 5.25 26.97
N GLU A 1267 18.80 5.11 27.17
CA GLU A 1267 19.44 3.88 27.63
C GLU A 1267 19.41 3.82 29.17
N PRO A 1268 18.62 2.92 29.80
CA PRO A 1268 18.47 2.89 31.26
C PRO A 1268 19.78 2.60 32.01
N GLU A 1269 20.70 1.83 31.42
CA GLU A 1269 21.99 1.50 32.07
C GLU A 1269 23.01 2.65 32.00
N PHE A 1270 22.85 3.57 31.03
CA PHE A 1270 23.80 4.66 30.76
C PHE A 1270 23.08 6.01 30.70
N PRO A 1271 22.78 6.65 31.85
CA PRO A 1271 22.04 7.91 31.90
C PRO A 1271 22.76 9.01 31.10
N GLY A 1272 22.04 9.61 30.16
CA GLY A 1272 22.56 10.60 29.20
C GLY A 1272 22.79 10.07 27.78
N HIS A 1273 22.77 8.76 27.59
CA HIS A 1273 22.89 8.11 26.28
C HIS A 1273 21.54 7.59 25.78
N VAL A 1274 21.41 7.44 24.46
CA VAL A 1274 20.23 6.83 23.82
C VAL A 1274 20.55 5.45 23.25
N ILE A 1275 19.55 4.55 23.24
CA ILE A 1275 19.77 3.14 22.89
C ILE A 1275 20.30 2.91 21.46
N LEU A 1276 19.94 3.78 20.52
CA LEU A 1276 20.40 3.68 19.13
C LEU A 1276 21.90 3.94 18.96
N GLU A 1277 22.59 4.51 19.96
CA GLU A 1277 24.04 4.73 19.92
C GLU A 1277 24.82 3.42 19.74
N GLN A 1278 24.34 2.31 20.30
CA GLN A 1278 24.98 1.00 20.21
C GLN A 1278 25.05 0.45 18.77
N TYR A 1279 24.18 0.95 17.87
CA TYR A 1279 24.02 0.44 16.52
C TYR A 1279 24.60 1.35 15.42
N GLN A 1280 25.38 2.37 15.80
CA GLN A 1280 26.00 3.32 14.86
C GLN A 1280 26.79 2.63 13.73
N ALA A 1281 27.58 1.61 14.07
CA ALA A 1281 28.37 0.84 13.10
C ALA A 1281 27.49 0.12 12.08
N ASN A 1282 26.33 -0.40 12.51
CA ASN A 1282 25.38 -1.12 11.65
C ASN A 1282 24.67 -0.15 10.70
N VAL A 1283 24.23 1.01 11.19
CA VAL A 1283 23.59 2.04 10.37
C VAL A 1283 24.57 2.58 9.31
N GLY A 1284 25.80 2.93 9.71
CA GLY A 1284 26.84 3.35 8.77
C GLY A 1284 27.34 2.23 7.84
N ALA A 1285 27.23 0.98 8.29
CA ALA A 1285 27.25 -0.28 7.54
C ALA A 1285 26.32 -0.30 6.33
N ALA A 1286 25.02 -0.28 6.66
CA ALA A 1286 23.86 -0.40 5.79
C ALA A 1286 23.81 0.64 4.68
N LEU A 1287 24.31 1.85 4.94
CA LEU A 1287 24.21 2.97 3.99
C LEU A 1287 25.27 2.94 2.89
N ARG A 1288 26.46 2.37 3.13
CA ARG A 1288 27.58 2.40 2.16
C ARG A 1288 27.22 1.87 0.76
N PRO A 1289 26.56 0.71 0.61
CA PRO A 1289 26.22 0.16 -0.71
C PRO A 1289 25.31 1.09 -1.53
N ALA A 1290 24.53 1.94 -0.87
CA ALA A 1290 23.61 2.87 -1.52
C ALA A 1290 24.32 4.10 -2.11
N PHE A 1291 25.57 4.39 -1.75
CA PHE A 1291 26.36 5.52 -2.29
C PHE A 1291 27.41 5.09 -3.33
N HIS A 1292 27.46 3.80 -3.66
CA HIS A 1292 28.34 3.29 -4.72
C HIS A 1292 28.03 3.96 -6.06
N VAL A 1293 29.02 4.05 -6.96
CA VAL A 1293 28.87 4.72 -8.27
C VAL A 1293 27.78 4.06 -9.13
N ASP A 1294 27.59 2.75 -8.97
CA ASP A 1294 26.60 1.95 -9.69
C ASP A 1294 25.23 1.85 -8.99
N ALA A 1295 25.05 2.51 -7.84
CA ALA A 1295 23.77 2.47 -7.13
C ALA A 1295 22.70 3.27 -7.91
N PRO A 1296 21.47 2.75 -8.05
CA PRO A 1296 20.43 3.46 -8.77
C PRO A 1296 19.99 4.71 -7.97
N PRO A 1297 19.60 5.80 -8.66
CA PRO A 1297 19.37 7.11 -8.04
C PRO A 1297 18.21 7.14 -7.03
N ASN A 1298 17.24 6.23 -7.15
CA ASN A 1298 16.19 6.06 -6.16
C ASN A 1298 16.71 5.48 -4.83
N VAL A 1299 17.71 4.59 -4.87
CA VAL A 1299 18.37 4.03 -3.69
C VAL A 1299 19.25 5.08 -3.03
N THR A 1300 20.02 5.85 -3.80
CA THR A 1300 20.83 6.98 -3.26
C THR A 1300 19.92 8.04 -2.64
N ALA A 1301 18.85 8.45 -3.31
CA ALA A 1301 17.87 9.40 -2.80
C ALA A 1301 17.25 8.93 -1.48
N LYS A 1302 16.93 7.64 -1.36
CA LYS A 1302 16.40 7.07 -0.13
C LYS A 1302 17.46 7.03 0.97
N ALA A 1303 18.69 6.65 0.66
CA ALA A 1303 19.78 6.64 1.61
C ALA A 1303 20.12 8.05 2.13
N CYS A 1304 20.01 9.09 1.29
CA CYS A 1304 20.13 10.48 1.72
C CYS A 1304 19.09 10.86 2.77
N GLN A 1305 17.84 10.41 2.63
CA GLN A 1305 16.79 10.61 3.66
C GLN A 1305 17.12 9.89 4.97
N VAL A 1306 17.71 8.69 4.91
CA VAL A 1306 18.16 7.98 6.11
C VAL A 1306 19.33 8.71 6.76
N CYS A 1307 20.29 9.20 5.97
CA CYS A 1307 21.43 9.94 6.48
C CYS A 1307 21.01 11.25 7.16
N SER A 1308 20.10 12.02 6.55
CA SER A 1308 19.60 13.25 7.18
C SER A 1308 18.84 12.95 8.46
N ALA A 1309 17.94 11.96 8.46
CA ALA A 1309 17.23 11.54 9.66
C ALA A 1309 18.19 11.06 10.76
N TRP A 1310 19.25 10.32 10.40
CA TRP A 1310 20.25 9.85 11.36
C TRP A 1310 21.05 10.99 11.97
N ILE A 1311 21.50 11.96 11.16
CA ILE A 1311 22.24 13.13 11.66
C ILE A 1311 21.33 14.05 12.47
N ALA A 1312 20.09 14.26 12.02
CA ALA A 1312 19.06 15.07 12.68
C ALA A 1312 18.54 14.44 13.98
N SER A 1313 18.70 13.13 14.17
CA SER A 1313 18.17 12.40 15.32
C SER A 1313 18.80 12.79 16.67
N GLY A 1314 19.99 13.41 16.65
CA GLY A 1314 20.74 13.75 17.87
C GLY A 1314 21.36 12.54 18.59
N VAL A 1315 21.25 11.33 18.04
CA VAL A 1315 21.77 10.09 18.63
C VAL A 1315 23.29 10.12 18.81
N ILE A 1316 24.04 10.79 17.93
CA ILE A 1316 25.51 10.80 18.01
C ILE A 1316 26.00 12.11 18.61
N SER A 1317 26.68 12.03 19.75
CA SER A 1317 27.32 13.18 20.41
C SER A 1317 28.77 13.44 19.95
N ASP A 1318 29.53 12.41 19.52
CA ASP A 1318 30.88 12.56 18.97
C ASP A 1318 30.88 12.87 17.45
N LEU A 1319 31.45 14.01 17.08
CA LEU A 1319 31.57 14.46 15.68
C LEU A 1319 32.38 13.49 14.80
N ARG A 1320 33.30 12.70 15.38
CA ARG A 1320 34.13 11.76 14.61
C ARG A 1320 33.31 10.64 14.01
N ASP A 1321 32.30 10.17 14.72
CA ASP A 1321 31.42 9.08 14.28
C ASP A 1321 30.38 9.57 13.27
N LEU A 1322 29.87 10.80 13.45
CA LEU A 1322 29.06 11.48 12.44
C LEU A 1322 29.81 11.72 11.13
N ARG A 1323 31.13 11.91 11.18
CA ARG A 1323 31.95 12.25 10.02
C ARG A 1323 31.82 11.23 8.89
N ARG A 1324 31.65 9.95 9.20
CA ARG A 1324 31.52 8.89 8.19
C ARG A 1324 30.22 9.00 7.39
N VAL A 1325 29.09 9.24 8.05
CA VAL A 1325 27.79 9.43 7.38
C VAL A 1325 27.74 10.79 6.68
N HIS A 1326 28.30 11.81 7.31
CA HIS A 1326 28.45 13.14 6.71
C HIS A 1326 29.28 13.10 5.41
N GLN A 1327 30.38 12.34 5.37
CA GLN A 1327 31.19 12.17 4.15
C GLN A 1327 30.41 11.53 3.00
N LEU A 1328 29.47 10.61 3.29
CA LEU A 1328 28.60 10.04 2.26
C LEU A 1328 27.68 11.12 1.67
N LEU A 1329 27.02 11.93 2.50
CA LEU A 1329 26.20 13.07 2.05
C LEU A 1329 27.01 14.13 1.30
N ALA A 1330 28.23 14.43 1.76
CA ALA A 1330 29.14 15.36 1.10
C ALA A 1330 29.58 14.84 -0.27
N SER A 1331 29.83 13.53 -0.41
CA SER A 1331 30.14 12.93 -1.71
C SER A 1331 28.99 13.06 -2.70
N SER A 1332 27.75 12.91 -2.26
CA SER A 1332 26.57 13.13 -3.11
C SER A 1332 26.36 14.61 -3.43
N LEU A 1333 26.64 15.52 -2.50
CA LEU A 1333 26.60 16.95 -2.78
C LEU A 1333 27.65 17.35 -3.83
N ALA A 1334 28.87 16.82 -3.74
CA ALA A 1334 29.90 17.05 -4.74
C ALA A 1334 29.46 16.57 -6.13
N LYS A 1335 28.76 15.43 -6.22
CA LYS A 1335 28.17 14.95 -7.49
C LYS A 1335 27.14 15.93 -8.06
N VAL A 1336 26.29 16.53 -7.22
CA VAL A 1336 25.31 17.54 -7.66
C VAL A 1336 26.00 18.84 -8.11
N GLN A 1337 27.09 19.24 -7.47
CA GLN A 1337 27.86 20.45 -7.80
C GLN A 1337 28.58 20.39 -9.14
N VAL A 1338 29.10 19.21 -9.53
CA VAL A 1338 29.74 19.00 -10.84
C VAL A 1338 28.75 19.31 -11.99
N GLY A 1339 27.45 19.38 -11.69
CA GLY A 1339 26.44 19.83 -12.65
C GLY A 1339 26.18 18.80 -13.75
N ARG A 1340 25.43 19.23 -14.77
CA ARG A 1340 24.97 18.37 -15.88
C ARG A 1340 26.08 17.84 -16.80
N ASP A 1341 27.35 18.23 -16.62
CA ASP A 1341 28.44 17.91 -17.56
C ASP A 1341 28.80 16.41 -17.58
N VAL A 1342 28.37 15.63 -16.59
CA VAL A 1342 28.37 14.16 -16.65
C VAL A 1342 26.92 13.71 -16.78
N PRO A 1343 26.32 13.71 -17.99
CA PRO A 1343 25.02 13.07 -18.17
C PRO A 1343 25.23 11.58 -17.85
N SER A 1344 24.71 11.11 -16.71
CA SER A 1344 24.46 9.68 -16.58
C SER A 1344 23.37 9.36 -17.61
N GLN A 1345 23.79 9.05 -18.84
CA GLN A 1345 22.88 8.81 -19.97
C GLN A 1345 21.95 7.59 -19.76
N LEU A 1346 22.09 6.91 -18.61
CA LEU A 1346 21.39 5.70 -18.20
C LEU A 1346 19.91 5.92 -17.92
N TYR A 1347 19.55 7.03 -17.26
CA TYR A 1347 18.20 7.29 -16.78
C TYR A 1347 17.63 8.60 -17.31
N ASN A 1348 16.35 8.82 -17.05
CA ASN A 1348 15.66 10.06 -17.36
C ASN A 1348 16.23 11.24 -16.58
N GLU A 1349 16.24 12.44 -17.17
CA GLU A 1349 16.74 13.66 -16.54
C GLU A 1349 15.97 13.99 -15.24
N SER A 1350 14.72 13.55 -15.11
CA SER A 1350 13.94 13.67 -13.86
C SER A 1350 14.53 12.87 -12.69
N THR A 1351 15.27 11.79 -12.93
CA THR A 1351 15.93 11.03 -11.86
C THR A 1351 17.08 11.79 -11.22
N PHE A 1352 17.84 12.55 -12.03
CA PHE A 1352 18.83 13.49 -11.52
C PHE A 1352 18.17 14.59 -10.67
N THR A 1353 16.98 15.07 -11.08
CA THR A 1353 16.22 16.02 -10.24
C THR A 1353 15.79 15.40 -8.91
N MET A 1354 15.30 14.16 -8.93
CA MET A 1354 14.90 13.42 -7.73
C MET A 1354 16.07 13.27 -6.76
N GLU A 1355 17.21 12.79 -7.24
CA GLU A 1355 18.43 12.60 -6.44
C GLU A 1355 18.96 13.93 -5.91
N SER A 1356 19.08 14.94 -6.77
CA SER A 1356 19.56 16.27 -6.39
C SER A 1356 18.67 16.92 -5.34
N LEU A 1357 17.34 16.87 -5.52
CA LEU A 1357 16.39 17.40 -4.55
C LEU A 1357 16.39 16.60 -3.24
N ALA A 1358 16.59 15.28 -3.29
CA ALA A 1358 16.73 14.47 -2.09
C ALA A 1358 18.01 14.81 -1.31
N VAL A 1359 19.13 15.06 -2.00
CA VAL A 1359 20.38 15.53 -1.39
C VAL A 1359 20.18 16.92 -0.78
N LEU A 1360 19.59 17.87 -1.52
CA LEU A 1360 19.34 19.22 -1.03
C LEU A 1360 18.37 19.25 0.15
N LYS A 1361 17.34 18.40 0.13
CA LYS A 1361 16.43 18.17 1.25
C LYS A 1361 17.17 17.61 2.47
N ALA A 1362 18.01 16.60 2.27
CA ALA A 1362 18.79 16.00 3.34
C ALA A 1362 19.69 17.03 4.03
N TRP A 1363 20.39 17.86 3.25
CA TRP A 1363 21.19 18.96 3.78
C TRP A 1363 20.35 20.06 4.44
N ALA A 1364 19.16 20.35 3.92
CA ALA A 1364 18.22 21.29 4.53
C ALA A 1364 17.77 20.81 5.92
N GLU A 1365 17.40 19.53 6.06
CA GLU A 1365 17.04 18.93 7.36
C GLU A 1365 18.19 19.00 8.36
N VAL A 1366 19.42 18.70 7.93
CA VAL A 1366 20.62 18.79 8.77
C VAL A 1366 20.92 20.24 9.18
N TYR A 1367 20.74 21.21 8.27
CA TYR A 1367 20.96 22.62 8.57
C TYR A 1367 19.90 23.17 9.55
N ILE A 1368 18.63 22.83 9.34
CA ILE A 1368 17.52 23.24 10.23
C ILE A 1368 17.79 22.77 11.65
N THR A 1369 18.14 21.49 11.82
CA THR A 1369 18.45 20.91 13.13
C THR A 1369 19.69 21.54 13.76
N ALA A 1370 20.75 21.81 12.98
CA ALA A 1370 21.94 22.50 13.47
C ALA A 1370 21.64 23.92 13.98
N VAL A 1371 20.86 24.71 13.24
CA VAL A 1371 20.50 26.08 13.63
C VAL A 1371 19.55 26.09 14.83
N GLN A 1372 18.54 25.22 14.85
CA GLN A 1372 17.62 25.10 15.99
C GLN A 1372 18.36 24.69 17.28
N GLY A 1373 19.29 23.75 17.19
CA GLY A 1373 20.14 23.35 18.31
C GLY A 1373 21.06 24.47 18.82
N SER A 1374 21.48 25.39 17.94
CA SER A 1374 22.22 26.60 18.36
C SER A 1374 21.31 27.62 19.05
N ARG A 1375 20.11 27.89 18.50
CA ARG A 1375 19.16 28.88 19.05
C ARG A 1375 18.67 28.54 20.45
N GLN A 1376 18.44 27.26 20.75
CA GLN A 1376 18.05 26.81 22.10
C GLN A 1376 19.10 27.12 23.18
N ARG A 1377 20.35 27.42 22.79
CA ARG A 1377 21.43 27.81 23.70
C ARG A 1377 21.47 29.30 23.99
N ASP A 1378 21.07 30.14 23.02
CA ASP A 1378 21.14 31.59 23.11
C ASP A 1378 19.95 32.21 23.85
N SER A 1379 18.86 31.47 24.10
CA SER A 1379 17.75 31.95 24.92
C SER A 1379 18.14 32.00 26.41
N PRO A 1380 18.29 33.19 27.04
CA PRO A 1380 18.64 33.29 28.44
C PRO A 1380 17.35 33.21 29.27
N VAL A 1381 17.02 32.05 29.82
CA VAL A 1381 15.92 31.92 30.79
C VAL A 1381 16.35 31.08 31.99
N SER A 1382 16.07 31.64 33.18
CA SER A 1382 16.07 31.05 34.53
C SER A 1382 17.42 30.85 35.25
N HIS A 1383 17.99 31.97 35.70
CA HIS A 1383 18.72 32.03 36.97
C HIS A 1383 17.81 31.54 38.12
N GLN A 1384 17.99 30.32 38.60
CA GLN A 1384 17.81 29.88 40.00
C GLN A 1384 17.97 28.35 40.09
N GLN A 1385 19.22 27.88 40.09
CA GLN A 1385 19.68 26.63 40.73
C GLN A 1385 21.17 26.44 40.42
N GLN A 1386 22.01 27.34 40.95
CA GLN A 1386 23.44 27.09 41.07
C GLN A 1386 23.67 26.38 42.41
N GLN A 1387 23.68 25.04 42.40
CA GLN A 1387 24.38 24.21 43.40
C GLN A 1387 24.32 22.71 43.00
N SER A 1388 24.86 22.35 41.83
CA SER A 1388 25.36 20.99 41.56
C SER A 1388 26.29 21.03 40.34
N GLU A 1389 27.55 21.42 40.54
CA GLU A 1389 28.61 21.13 39.56
C GLU A 1389 28.94 19.64 39.69
N GLU A 1390 28.51 18.83 38.72
CA GLU A 1390 29.13 17.56 38.27
C GLU A 1390 28.19 16.85 37.26
N ALA A 1391 28.09 17.40 36.04
CA ALA A 1391 27.53 16.71 34.86
C ALA A 1391 27.94 17.46 33.58
N GLY A 1392 29.25 17.64 33.38
CA GLY A 1392 29.78 18.23 32.16
C GLY A 1392 30.16 17.15 31.16
N THR A 1393 29.40 16.99 30.07
CA THR A 1393 29.89 16.65 28.71
C THR A 1393 28.80 16.47 27.63
N ALA A 1394 27.51 16.32 27.94
CA ALA A 1394 26.50 15.97 26.91
C ALA A 1394 26.08 17.12 25.95
N GLY A 1395 26.43 18.38 26.22
CA GLY A 1395 25.88 19.54 25.49
C GLY A 1395 26.68 20.09 24.30
N GLN A 1396 27.76 19.44 23.84
CA GLN A 1396 28.66 20.03 22.82
C GLN A 1396 28.27 19.76 21.35
N ALA A 1397 27.30 18.88 21.07
CA ALA A 1397 27.04 18.36 19.71
C ALA A 1397 26.55 19.40 18.68
N GLY A 1398 25.60 20.28 19.04
CA GLY A 1398 24.97 21.21 18.07
C GLY A 1398 25.92 22.22 17.42
N ALA A 1399 26.85 22.80 18.19
CA ALA A 1399 27.87 23.70 17.66
C ALA A 1399 28.88 22.98 16.74
N GLY A 1400 29.08 21.69 16.96
CA GLY A 1400 29.90 20.84 16.11
C GLY A 1400 29.26 20.58 14.74
N LEU A 1401 27.95 20.32 14.72
CA LEU A 1401 27.20 20.09 13.49
C LEU A 1401 27.17 21.34 12.60
N LEU A 1402 26.97 22.52 13.19
CA LEU A 1402 26.95 23.78 12.44
C LEU A 1402 28.31 24.06 11.77
N LYS A 1403 29.43 23.77 12.44
CA LYS A 1403 30.79 23.87 11.84
C LYS A 1403 31.00 22.93 10.65
N LEU A 1404 30.39 21.75 10.66
CA LEU A 1404 30.48 20.79 9.54
C LEU A 1404 29.69 21.29 8.33
N VAL A 1405 28.49 21.85 8.53
CA VAL A 1405 27.67 22.38 7.42
C VAL A 1405 28.24 23.70 6.87
N GLN A 1406 28.94 24.47 7.70
CA GLN A 1406 29.46 25.80 7.34
C GLN A 1406 30.46 25.76 6.18
N THR A 1407 31.18 24.65 5.96
CA THR A 1407 32.11 24.50 4.83
C THR A 1407 31.40 24.50 3.48
N ASP A 1408 30.19 23.96 3.41
CA ASP A 1408 29.42 23.78 2.17
C ASP A 1408 28.26 24.76 2.03
N LEU A 1409 28.00 25.60 3.06
CA LEU A 1409 26.85 26.50 3.14
C LEU A 1409 26.75 27.51 2.00
N ALA A 1410 27.89 28.02 1.50
CA ALA A 1410 27.93 28.94 0.36
C ALA A 1410 27.42 28.28 -0.93
N THR A 1411 27.73 26.99 -1.12
CA THR A 1411 27.26 26.24 -2.27
C THR A 1411 25.82 25.78 -2.08
N LEU A 1412 25.46 25.32 -0.88
CA LEU A 1412 24.09 24.90 -0.55
C LEU A 1412 23.08 26.03 -0.70
N SER A 1413 23.39 27.23 -0.20
CA SER A 1413 22.50 28.40 -0.33
C SER A 1413 22.21 28.75 -1.79
N ARG A 1414 23.22 28.70 -2.66
CA ARG A 1414 23.06 28.90 -4.11
C ARG A 1414 22.15 27.83 -4.73
N LEU A 1415 22.36 26.56 -4.39
CA LEU A 1415 21.58 25.44 -4.91
C LEU A 1415 20.13 25.43 -4.39
N TRP A 1416 19.91 25.75 -3.12
CA TRP A 1416 18.57 25.84 -2.55
C TRP A 1416 17.74 26.97 -3.17
N LEU A 1417 18.34 28.15 -3.39
CA LEU A 1417 17.66 29.25 -4.09
C LEU A 1417 17.28 28.85 -5.51
N ALA A 1418 18.20 28.18 -6.23
CA ALA A 1418 17.90 27.67 -7.58
C ALA A 1418 16.76 26.64 -7.57
N ALA A 1419 16.70 25.76 -6.56
CA ALA A 1419 15.64 24.76 -6.43
C ALA A 1419 14.27 25.39 -6.14
N LEU A 1420 14.23 26.45 -5.32
CA LEU A 1420 12.99 27.19 -5.03
C LEU A 1420 12.52 28.03 -6.22
N GLN A 1421 13.45 28.61 -6.99
CA GLN A 1421 13.12 29.29 -8.24
C GLN A 1421 12.48 28.33 -9.25
N ASP A 1422 13.09 27.15 -9.41
CA ASP A 1422 12.53 26.10 -10.26
C ASP A 1422 11.13 25.67 -9.77
N HIS A 1423 10.95 25.48 -8.47
CA HIS A 1423 9.65 25.12 -7.90
C HIS A 1423 8.58 26.17 -8.22
N ALA A 1424 8.87 27.45 -8.00
CA ALA A 1424 7.95 28.55 -8.27
C ALA A 1424 7.57 28.64 -9.77
N LEU A 1425 8.52 28.39 -10.67
CA LEU A 1425 8.24 28.34 -12.11
C LEU A 1425 7.31 27.17 -12.47
N LEU A 1426 7.49 26.02 -11.81
CA LEU A 1426 6.71 24.82 -12.04
C LEU A 1426 5.29 24.89 -11.45
N THR A 1427 5.03 25.71 -10.42
CA THR A 1427 3.68 25.91 -9.87
C THR A 1427 2.84 26.91 -10.64
N LEU A 1428 3.43 27.68 -11.57
CA LEU A 1428 2.72 28.69 -12.36
C LEU A 1428 1.47 28.10 -13.07
N PRO A 1429 0.33 28.84 -13.03
CA PRO A 1429 -0.85 28.47 -13.81
C PRO A 1429 -0.54 28.33 -15.31
N PRO A 1430 -1.26 27.45 -16.05
CA PRO A 1430 -0.96 27.15 -17.45
C PRO A 1430 -1.01 28.37 -18.39
N HIS A 1431 -1.72 29.44 -18.00
CA HIS A 1431 -1.77 30.71 -18.71
C HIS A 1431 -0.40 31.42 -18.79
N TYR A 1432 0.51 31.13 -17.86
CA TYR A 1432 1.86 31.69 -17.79
C TYR A 1432 2.93 30.73 -18.32
N SER A 1433 2.54 29.65 -19.00
CA SER A 1433 3.48 28.67 -19.58
C SER A 1433 4.51 29.29 -20.53
N SER A 1434 4.19 30.41 -21.18
CA SER A 1434 5.12 31.18 -22.02
C SER A 1434 6.33 31.76 -21.25
N HIS A 1435 6.25 31.83 -19.92
CA HIS A 1435 7.34 32.30 -19.05
C HIS A 1435 8.29 31.19 -18.60
N LEU A 1436 7.97 29.92 -18.87
CA LEU A 1436 8.88 28.82 -18.56
C LEU A 1436 10.16 28.96 -19.42
N PRO A 1437 11.36 28.85 -18.82
CA PRO A 1437 12.60 28.91 -19.58
C PRO A 1437 12.62 27.82 -20.67
N SER A 1438 12.94 28.21 -21.90
CA SER A 1438 12.91 27.30 -23.07
C SER A 1438 13.86 26.11 -22.95
N THR A 1439 14.88 26.20 -22.09
CA THR A 1439 15.86 25.15 -21.80
C THR A 1439 15.58 24.37 -20.51
N GLY A 1440 14.54 24.76 -19.74
CA GLY A 1440 14.25 24.25 -18.40
C GLY A 1440 14.92 25.05 -17.28
N GLY A 1441 14.71 24.59 -16.05
CA GLY A 1441 15.29 25.18 -14.85
C GLY A 1441 16.70 24.71 -14.54
N SER A 1442 17.18 25.04 -13.35
CA SER A 1442 18.50 24.66 -12.85
C SER A 1442 18.66 23.15 -12.69
N PHE A 1443 17.63 22.45 -12.21
CA PHE A 1443 17.64 20.99 -12.06
C PHE A 1443 16.79 20.30 -13.12
N TYR A 1444 15.62 20.83 -13.51
CA TYR A 1444 14.72 20.20 -14.49
C TYR A 1444 14.95 20.66 -15.93
N THR A 1445 14.57 19.84 -16.92
CA THR A 1445 14.56 20.21 -18.35
C THR A 1445 13.13 20.54 -18.79
N ALA A 1446 12.96 21.38 -19.82
CA ALA A 1446 11.63 21.71 -20.35
C ALA A 1446 10.80 20.45 -20.70
N GLU A 1447 11.48 19.37 -21.10
CA GLU A 1447 10.88 18.09 -21.48
C GLU A 1447 10.44 17.23 -20.26
N THR A 1448 11.03 17.45 -19.07
CA THR A 1448 10.78 16.65 -17.84
C THR A 1448 9.90 17.35 -16.81
N VAL A 1449 9.33 18.51 -17.14
CA VAL A 1449 8.51 19.36 -16.24
C VAL A 1449 7.48 18.56 -15.44
N GLU A 1450 6.65 17.75 -16.10
CA GLU A 1450 5.56 17.02 -15.44
C GLU A 1450 6.06 15.88 -14.54
N GLN A 1451 7.17 15.25 -14.90
CA GLN A 1451 7.76 14.17 -14.10
C GLN A 1451 8.57 14.70 -12.92
N ALA A 1452 9.14 15.90 -13.03
CA ALA A 1452 9.89 16.54 -11.95
C ALA A 1452 8.96 17.14 -10.88
N ARG A 1453 7.74 17.58 -11.26
CA ARG A 1453 6.77 18.24 -10.37
C ARG A 1453 6.54 17.52 -9.04
N PRO A 1454 6.31 16.18 -8.98
CA PRO A 1454 6.14 15.45 -7.72
C PRO A 1454 7.38 15.48 -6.82
N HIS A 1455 8.58 15.47 -7.41
CA HIS A 1455 9.84 15.52 -6.65
C HIS A 1455 10.01 16.87 -5.96
N TYR A 1456 9.74 17.98 -6.67
CA TYR A 1456 9.73 19.31 -6.06
C TYR A 1456 8.70 19.39 -4.93
N TYR A 1457 7.46 18.91 -5.15
CA TYR A 1457 6.41 18.89 -4.12
C TYR A 1457 6.81 18.17 -2.83
N SER A 1458 7.72 17.19 -2.90
CA SER A 1458 8.18 16.43 -1.73
C SER A 1458 9.33 17.09 -0.95
N ALA A 1459 10.02 18.06 -1.54
CA ALA A 1459 11.29 18.62 -1.02
C ALA A 1459 11.26 20.13 -0.74
N TRP A 1460 10.41 20.89 -1.42
CA TRP A 1460 10.41 22.36 -1.38
C TRP A 1460 10.22 22.93 0.04
N ALA A 1461 9.32 22.35 0.86
CA ALA A 1461 8.97 22.93 2.16
C ALA A 1461 10.15 22.94 3.15
N THR A 1462 10.91 21.84 3.19
CA THR A 1462 12.15 21.74 3.98
C THR A 1462 13.25 22.67 3.45
N ILE A 1463 13.39 22.78 2.12
CA ILE A 1463 14.38 23.67 1.49
C ILE A 1463 14.03 25.14 1.75
N LEU A 1464 12.76 25.49 1.71
CA LEU A 1464 12.24 26.83 2.01
C LEU A 1464 12.54 27.24 3.45
N HIS A 1465 12.34 26.35 4.42
CA HIS A 1465 12.70 26.60 5.80
C HIS A 1465 14.21 26.84 5.94
N ALA A 1466 15.05 25.95 5.39
CA ALA A 1466 16.50 26.08 5.49
C ALA A 1466 17.03 27.39 4.87
N THR A 1467 16.49 27.79 3.71
CA THR A 1467 16.86 29.06 3.05
C THR A 1467 16.44 30.28 3.85
N ALA A 1468 15.26 30.27 4.46
CA ALA A 1468 14.81 31.34 5.35
C ALA A 1468 15.72 31.48 6.59
N LEU A 1469 16.10 30.36 7.22
CA LEU A 1469 17.07 30.37 8.32
C LEU A 1469 18.46 30.86 7.90
N TRP A 1470 18.91 30.52 6.70
CA TRP A 1470 20.18 31.02 6.17
C TRP A 1470 20.14 32.53 5.91
N LEU A 1471 19.09 33.05 5.28
CA LEU A 1471 18.91 34.49 5.08
C LEU A 1471 18.81 35.26 6.39
N ASN A 1472 18.19 34.64 7.40
CA ASN A 1472 18.17 35.18 8.76
C ASN A 1472 19.58 35.28 9.35
N SER A 1473 20.35 34.19 9.31
CA SER A 1473 21.72 34.16 9.84
C SER A 1473 22.68 35.15 9.15
N THR A 1474 22.43 35.48 7.89
CA THR A 1474 23.23 36.43 7.10
C THR A 1474 22.70 37.86 7.16
N GLY A 1475 21.53 38.09 7.78
CA GLY A 1475 20.91 39.41 7.90
C GLY A 1475 20.59 40.09 6.56
N PHE A 1476 20.48 39.32 5.46
CA PHE A 1476 20.39 39.83 4.08
C PHE A 1476 21.59 40.70 3.62
N ILE A 1477 22.75 40.64 4.29
CA ILE A 1477 23.96 41.37 3.89
C ILE A 1477 24.74 40.52 2.87
N VAL A 1478 24.85 40.98 1.63
CA VAL A 1478 25.47 40.21 0.52
C VAL A 1478 26.99 40.17 0.66
N VAL A 1479 27.57 38.97 0.74
CA VAL A 1479 28.99 38.69 0.46
C VAL A 1479 29.05 38.01 -0.91
N ASP A 1480 29.35 38.75 -1.97
CA ASP A 1480 29.55 38.17 -3.31
C ASP A 1480 31.05 37.95 -3.53
N GLU A 1481 31.59 36.81 -3.10
CA GLU A 1481 32.92 36.36 -3.53
C GLU A 1481 32.81 35.65 -4.89
N GLY A 1482 32.87 36.44 -5.95
CA GLY A 1482 33.20 36.03 -7.32
C GLY A 1482 34.17 37.06 -7.92
N PRO A 1483 35.11 36.68 -8.81
CA PRO A 1483 36.26 37.53 -9.13
C PRO A 1483 35.83 38.83 -9.79
N ALA A 1484 36.26 39.93 -9.17
CA ALA A 1484 35.93 41.31 -9.47
C ALA A 1484 36.27 41.71 -10.92
N ASN A 1485 35.24 41.88 -11.75
CA ASN A 1485 35.25 42.82 -12.86
C ASN A 1485 34.29 43.98 -12.53
N LEU A 1486 34.64 44.75 -11.50
CA LEU A 1486 33.96 46.01 -11.17
C LEU A 1486 34.96 47.16 -11.34
N SER A 1487 35.18 47.54 -12.60
CA SER A 1487 35.74 48.83 -12.94
C SER A 1487 34.71 49.92 -12.63
N ARG A 1488 35.08 50.78 -11.67
CA ARG A 1488 34.62 52.15 -11.32
C ARG A 1488 33.20 52.61 -11.73
N PRO A 1489 32.44 53.23 -10.79
CA PRO A 1489 31.08 53.71 -11.06
C PRO A 1489 31.10 54.88 -12.05
N VAL A 1490 30.40 54.72 -13.18
CA VAL A 1490 30.14 55.82 -14.12
C VAL A 1490 28.83 56.49 -13.72
N THR A 1491 28.94 57.77 -13.36
CA THR A 1491 27.84 58.70 -13.13
C THR A 1491 26.99 58.91 -14.40
N PRO A 1492 25.65 58.97 -14.29
CA PRO A 1492 24.75 58.91 -15.43
C PRO A 1492 24.55 60.29 -16.08
N THR A 1493 25.37 60.61 -17.08
CA THR A 1493 25.02 61.61 -18.11
C THR A 1493 25.67 61.24 -19.43
N SER A 1494 24.97 60.51 -20.29
CA SER A 1494 25.07 60.58 -21.76
C SER A 1494 24.19 59.50 -22.40
N MET A 1495 23.07 59.92 -22.97
CA MET A 1495 22.25 59.14 -23.90
C MET A 1495 23.06 58.80 -25.15
N GLY A 1496 23.48 57.54 -25.29
CA GLY A 1496 24.23 57.06 -26.45
C GLY A 1496 23.93 55.59 -26.69
N GLN A 1497 23.30 55.33 -27.82
CA GLN A 1497 22.84 54.02 -28.29
C GLN A 1497 24.00 53.00 -28.36
N SER A 1498 23.93 51.95 -27.55
CA SER A 1498 24.55 50.65 -27.85
C SER A 1498 23.87 49.57 -27.02
N THR A 1499 23.17 48.67 -27.72
CA THR A 1499 22.52 47.47 -27.18
C THR A 1499 23.56 46.47 -26.64
N SER A 1500 23.25 45.85 -25.49
CA SER A 1500 23.91 44.69 -24.85
C SER A 1500 24.86 44.91 -23.66
N LEU A 1501 24.49 45.71 -22.64
CA LEU A 1501 25.05 45.60 -21.27
C LEU A 1501 24.00 45.83 -20.13
N SER A 1502 22.70 45.65 -20.40
CA SER A 1502 21.66 45.78 -19.38
C SER A 1502 21.45 44.45 -18.63
N ASN A 1503 22.02 44.29 -17.43
CA ASN A 1503 21.46 43.52 -16.30
C ASN A 1503 22.41 43.39 -15.08
N VAL A 1504 23.18 44.43 -14.73
CA VAL A 1504 23.82 44.45 -13.38
C VAL A 1504 22.76 44.96 -12.40
N LYS A 1505 22.05 44.04 -11.73
CA LYS A 1505 21.07 44.35 -10.67
C LYS A 1505 21.79 44.88 -9.44
N SER A 1506 21.19 45.85 -8.73
CA SER A 1506 21.74 46.33 -7.47
C SER A 1506 21.60 45.25 -6.37
N PRO A 1507 22.42 45.28 -5.31
CA PRO A 1507 22.31 44.32 -4.20
C PRO A 1507 20.93 44.32 -3.53
N GLU A 1508 20.29 45.50 -3.46
CA GLU A 1508 18.93 45.64 -2.92
C GLU A 1508 17.89 44.96 -3.81
N ASP A 1509 18.02 45.06 -5.13
CA ASP A 1509 17.14 44.37 -6.08
C ASP A 1509 17.22 42.85 -5.91
N ILE A 1510 18.44 42.31 -5.73
CA ILE A 1510 18.66 40.88 -5.51
C ILE A 1510 18.00 40.40 -4.22
N ASN A 1511 18.11 41.17 -3.14
CA ASN A 1511 17.47 40.85 -1.88
C ASN A 1511 15.94 40.95 -1.95
N SER A 1512 15.41 41.93 -2.70
CA SER A 1512 13.98 42.06 -2.96
C SER A 1512 13.45 40.85 -3.71
N ASP A 1513 14.14 40.43 -4.77
CA ASP A 1513 13.77 39.24 -5.56
C ASP A 1513 13.74 37.97 -4.67
N ARG A 1514 14.73 37.80 -3.78
CA ARG A 1514 14.79 36.67 -2.84
C ARG A 1514 13.63 36.69 -1.84
N LEU A 1515 13.31 37.86 -1.28
CA LEU A 1515 12.18 38.01 -0.36
C LEU A 1515 10.86 37.67 -1.03
N HIS A 1516 10.61 38.23 -2.22
CA HIS A 1516 9.38 37.99 -2.99
C HIS A 1516 9.23 36.53 -3.39
N LEU A 1517 10.32 35.83 -3.74
CA LEU A 1517 10.29 34.41 -4.06
C LEU A 1517 9.83 33.56 -2.86
N ILE A 1518 10.49 33.70 -1.71
CA ILE A 1518 10.20 32.87 -0.52
C ILE A 1518 8.81 33.20 0.02
N LEU A 1519 8.45 34.48 0.07
CA LEU A 1519 7.12 34.92 0.49
C LEU A 1519 6.04 34.41 -0.47
N GLY A 1520 6.25 34.51 -1.78
CA GLY A 1520 5.30 34.07 -2.82
C GLY A 1520 4.99 32.58 -2.72
N ILE A 1521 6.00 31.72 -2.65
CA ILE A 1521 5.83 30.26 -2.50
C ILE A 1521 5.06 29.93 -1.21
N SER A 1522 5.40 30.59 -0.10
CA SER A 1522 4.75 30.37 1.20
C SER A 1522 3.27 30.76 1.15
N VAL A 1523 2.96 31.94 0.59
CA VAL A 1523 1.61 32.49 0.48
C VAL A 1523 0.74 31.63 -0.44
N GLU A 1524 1.27 31.22 -1.60
CA GLU A 1524 0.55 30.37 -2.55
C GLU A 1524 0.11 29.05 -1.90
N PHE A 1525 1.01 28.38 -1.19
CA PHE A 1525 0.71 27.12 -0.51
C PHE A 1525 -0.30 27.29 0.63
N LEU A 1526 -0.10 28.29 1.51
CA LEU A 1526 -0.95 28.50 2.69
C LEU A 1526 -2.37 28.95 2.31
N CYS A 1527 -2.58 29.52 1.12
CA CYS A 1527 -3.90 29.82 0.58
C CYS A 1527 -4.77 28.59 0.31
N SER A 1528 -4.18 27.40 0.06
CA SER A 1528 -4.95 26.19 -0.30
C SER A 1528 -4.29 24.85 0.11
N PRO A 1529 -4.18 24.53 1.41
CA PRO A 1529 -3.67 23.23 1.83
C PRO A 1529 -4.71 22.11 1.58
N HIS A 1530 -4.44 21.21 0.63
CA HIS A 1530 -5.43 20.27 0.05
C HIS A 1530 -5.74 19.02 0.91
N SER A 1531 -4.90 18.66 1.90
CA SER A 1531 -5.06 17.41 2.69
C SER A 1531 -4.43 17.48 4.09
N GLY A 1532 -4.77 16.52 4.96
CA GLY A 1532 -4.17 16.36 6.30
C GLY A 1532 -2.70 15.93 6.29
N ASP A 1533 -2.26 15.24 5.22
CA ASP A 1533 -0.90 14.72 5.05
C ASP A 1533 0.17 15.82 4.83
N GLN A 1534 -0.25 17.09 4.68
CA GLN A 1534 0.66 18.23 4.44
C GLN A 1534 1.05 18.98 5.72
N MET A 1535 0.83 18.39 6.90
CA MET A 1535 1.05 19.04 8.19
C MET A 1535 2.49 19.51 8.39
N GLU A 1536 3.47 18.68 8.01
CA GLU A 1536 4.90 19.02 8.07
C GLU A 1536 5.26 20.20 7.14
N ASN A 1537 4.61 20.27 5.97
CA ASN A 1537 4.82 21.36 5.02
C ASN A 1537 4.23 22.68 5.54
N ILE A 1538 3.04 22.66 6.15
CA ILE A 1538 2.43 23.83 6.79
C ILE A 1538 3.32 24.36 7.90
N HIS A 1539 3.82 23.47 8.77
CA HIS A 1539 4.71 23.85 9.85
C HIS A 1539 6.02 24.47 9.34
N SER A 1540 6.64 23.84 8.34
CA SER A 1540 7.87 24.32 7.72
C SER A 1540 7.70 25.70 7.09
N CYS A 1541 6.58 25.96 6.40
CA CYS A 1541 6.28 27.27 5.81
C CYS A 1541 6.07 28.37 6.86
N LEU A 1542 5.33 28.08 7.94
CA LEU A 1542 5.12 29.06 9.01
C LEU A 1542 6.44 29.45 9.68
N GLN A 1543 7.29 28.46 9.96
CA GLN A 1543 8.63 28.71 10.51
C GLN A 1543 9.55 29.44 9.52
N ALA A 1544 9.45 29.18 8.22
CA ALA A 1544 10.18 29.91 7.20
C ALA A 1544 9.79 31.40 7.18
N LEU A 1545 8.50 31.70 7.21
CA LEU A 1545 7.99 33.08 7.28
C LEU A 1545 8.42 33.79 8.56
N GLN A 1546 8.38 33.08 9.70
CA GLN A 1546 8.85 33.60 10.98
C GLN A 1546 10.35 33.95 10.91
N ALA A 1547 11.18 33.03 10.40
CA ALA A 1547 12.61 33.26 10.24
C ALA A 1547 12.92 34.43 9.30
N LEU A 1548 12.13 34.64 8.24
CA LEU A 1548 12.29 35.82 7.38
C LEU A 1548 11.98 37.13 8.10
N LEU A 1549 10.87 37.18 8.85
CA LEU A 1549 10.44 38.39 9.55
C LEU A 1549 11.21 38.64 10.85
N GLU A 1550 12.05 37.74 11.33
CA GLU A 1550 12.98 38.06 12.43
C GLU A 1550 14.03 39.12 12.02
N VAL A 1551 14.30 39.30 10.72
CA VAL A 1551 15.26 40.30 10.22
C VAL A 1551 14.58 41.67 10.02
N PRO A 1552 15.21 42.80 10.41
CA PRO A 1552 14.61 44.14 10.23
C PRO A 1552 14.33 44.54 8.78
N TRP A 1553 15.20 44.17 7.84
CA TRP A 1553 15.06 44.58 6.44
C TRP A 1553 13.78 44.01 5.76
N PRO A 1554 13.49 42.69 5.81
CA PRO A 1554 12.20 42.15 5.35
C PRO A 1554 10.99 42.75 6.05
N ARG A 1555 11.08 42.97 7.38
CA ARG A 1555 10.02 43.63 8.14
C ARG A 1555 9.75 45.03 7.63
N SER A 1556 10.78 45.82 7.31
CA SER A 1556 10.59 47.15 6.72
C SER A 1556 9.80 47.07 5.41
N LYS A 1557 10.07 46.08 4.54
CA LYS A 1557 9.35 45.90 3.27
C LYS A 1557 7.90 45.50 3.47
N VAL A 1558 7.62 44.54 4.37
CA VAL A 1558 6.26 44.10 4.68
C VAL A 1558 5.47 45.17 5.43
N GLY A 1559 6.11 45.94 6.32
CA GLY A 1559 5.49 47.08 7.00
C GLY A 1559 5.15 48.23 6.04
N ASN A 1560 6.00 48.45 5.03
CA ASN A 1560 5.77 49.44 3.97
C ASN A 1560 4.55 49.12 3.10
N ASP A 1561 4.29 47.83 2.82
CA ASP A 1561 3.17 47.35 2.00
C ASP A 1561 2.00 46.82 2.84
N GLN A 1562 1.07 47.73 3.16
CA GLN A 1562 -0.10 47.41 3.97
C GLN A 1562 -1.01 46.36 3.31
N ALA A 1563 -1.12 46.32 1.98
CA ALA A 1563 -1.99 45.35 1.31
C ALA A 1563 -1.47 43.92 1.52
N LEU A 1564 -0.16 43.72 1.34
CA LEU A 1564 0.52 42.46 1.57
C LEU A 1564 0.35 41.96 3.01
N SER A 1565 0.49 42.85 3.99
CA SER A 1565 0.32 42.50 5.40
C SER A 1565 -1.11 42.03 5.75
N VAL A 1566 -2.14 42.64 5.14
CA VAL A 1566 -3.55 42.26 5.34
C VAL A 1566 -3.87 40.91 4.68
N GLU A 1567 -3.33 40.65 3.49
CA GLU A 1567 -3.46 39.35 2.82
C GLU A 1567 -2.82 38.23 3.66
N LEU A 1568 -1.61 38.46 4.19
CA LEU A 1568 -0.95 37.52 5.10
C LEU A 1568 -1.81 37.22 6.33
N LEU A 1569 -2.37 38.24 6.99
CA LEU A 1569 -3.26 38.04 8.14
C LEU A 1569 -4.53 37.25 7.76
N SER A 1570 -5.09 37.48 6.57
CA SER A 1570 -6.27 36.77 6.08
C SER A 1570 -6.00 35.28 5.88
N ILE A 1571 -4.82 34.93 5.35
CA ILE A 1571 -4.36 33.55 5.17
C ILE A 1571 -4.15 32.87 6.54
N LEU A 1572 -3.48 33.56 7.45
CA LEU A 1572 -3.23 33.09 8.81
C LEU A 1572 -4.52 32.88 9.61
N HIS A 1573 -5.49 33.78 9.46
CA HIS A 1573 -6.82 33.62 10.04
C HIS A 1573 -7.50 32.35 9.51
N ARG A 1574 -7.47 32.13 8.19
CA ARG A 1574 -8.02 30.89 7.59
C ARG A 1574 -7.33 29.63 8.09
N LEU A 1575 -6.00 29.66 8.31
CA LEU A 1575 -5.26 28.52 8.86
C LEU A 1575 -5.68 28.19 10.30
N ILE A 1576 -5.78 29.21 11.18
CA ILE A 1576 -6.29 29.01 12.54
C ILE A 1576 -7.70 28.41 12.48
N VAL A 1577 -8.54 28.88 11.56
CA VAL A 1577 -9.92 28.40 11.46
C VAL A 1577 -10.00 26.93 11.03
N THR A 1578 -9.14 26.52 10.08
CA THR A 1578 -9.19 25.20 9.42
C THR A 1578 -8.28 24.13 10.05
N ARG A 1579 -7.31 24.49 10.89
CA ARG A 1579 -6.35 23.56 11.50
C ARG A 1579 -6.40 23.62 13.03
N GLU A 1580 -6.67 22.47 13.66
CA GLU A 1580 -6.84 22.36 15.11
C GLU A 1580 -5.54 22.14 15.89
N SER A 1581 -4.41 21.94 15.21
CA SER A 1581 -3.13 21.69 15.88
C SER A 1581 -2.65 22.92 16.68
N PRO A 1582 -2.35 22.77 17.98
CA PRO A 1582 -1.88 23.87 18.82
C PRO A 1582 -0.50 24.39 18.39
N SER A 1583 0.38 23.53 17.85
CA SER A 1583 1.70 23.96 17.36
C SER A 1583 1.60 24.87 16.15
N ILE A 1584 0.62 24.62 15.26
CA ILE A 1584 0.34 25.47 14.11
C ILE A 1584 -0.29 26.79 14.58
N GLN A 1585 -1.25 26.74 15.50
CA GLN A 1585 -1.89 27.95 16.03
C GLN A 1585 -0.88 28.88 16.73
N LEU A 1586 0.06 28.32 17.50
CA LEU A 1586 1.14 29.09 18.12
C LEU A 1586 2.06 29.73 17.07
N ALA A 1587 2.55 28.95 16.11
CA ALA A 1587 3.40 29.47 15.03
C ALA A 1587 2.70 30.57 14.21
N VAL A 1588 1.38 30.46 14.01
CA VAL A 1588 0.59 31.53 13.37
C VAL A 1588 0.59 32.80 14.22
N LEU A 1589 0.32 32.72 15.53
CA LEU A 1589 0.31 33.90 16.41
C LEU A 1589 1.69 34.56 16.50
N GLU A 1590 2.75 33.77 16.57
CA GLU A 1590 4.13 34.30 16.55
C GLU A 1590 4.41 35.07 15.26
N LEU A 1591 3.93 34.57 14.12
CA LEU A 1591 4.06 35.27 12.85
C LEU A 1591 3.24 36.56 12.79
N VAL A 1592 2.02 36.56 13.34
CA VAL A 1592 1.18 37.77 13.47
C VAL A 1592 1.89 38.83 14.31
N GLN A 1593 2.56 38.43 15.39
CA GLN A 1593 3.34 39.34 16.22
C GLN A 1593 4.47 39.99 15.41
N GLN A 1594 5.19 39.24 14.56
CA GLN A 1594 6.23 39.80 13.70
C GLN A 1594 5.67 40.79 12.65
N ILE A 1595 4.48 40.53 12.10
CA ILE A 1595 3.80 41.44 11.17
C ILE A 1595 3.43 42.76 11.87
N ILE A 1596 2.95 42.70 13.12
CA ILE A 1596 2.66 43.92 13.90
C ILE A 1596 3.94 44.67 14.21
N CYS A 1597 5.01 43.99 14.62
CA CYS A 1597 6.30 44.64 14.84
C CYS A 1597 6.80 45.36 13.59
N ALA A 1598 6.65 44.77 12.40
CA ALA A 1598 6.97 45.41 11.13
C ALA A 1598 6.16 46.70 10.90
N ALA A 1599 4.85 46.67 11.14
CA ALA A 1599 3.99 47.84 11.02
C ALA A 1599 4.33 48.94 12.04
N GLN A 1600 4.73 48.56 13.27
CA GLN A 1600 5.19 49.51 14.28
C GLN A 1600 6.47 50.25 13.86
N GLU A 1601 7.46 49.51 13.36
CA GLU A 1601 8.73 50.09 12.88
C GLU A 1601 8.47 51.07 11.74
N HIS A 1602 7.62 50.70 10.78
CA HIS A 1602 7.22 51.57 9.67
C HIS A 1602 6.52 52.87 10.13
N VAL A 1603 5.57 52.76 11.06
CA VAL A 1603 4.88 53.95 11.60
C VAL A 1603 5.85 54.86 12.36
N ARG A 1604 6.80 54.29 13.11
CA ARG A 1604 7.85 55.06 13.80
C ARG A 1604 8.78 55.76 12.81
N GLU A 1605 9.23 55.07 11.76
CA GLU A 1605 10.11 55.62 10.73
C GLU A 1605 9.46 56.76 9.95
N LYS A 1606 8.18 56.64 9.59
CA LYS A 1606 7.43 57.73 8.93
C LYS A 1606 7.28 58.96 9.80
N ARG A 1607 7.02 58.76 11.10
CA ARG A 1607 6.98 59.87 12.07
C ARG A 1607 8.32 60.57 12.15
N HIS A 1608 9.40 59.81 12.29
CA HIS A 1608 10.75 60.37 12.36
C HIS A 1608 11.17 61.10 11.08
N SER A 1609 10.84 60.55 9.90
CA SER A 1609 11.13 61.19 8.61
C SER A 1609 10.40 62.53 8.46
N ALA A 1610 9.14 62.60 8.92
CA ALA A 1610 8.37 63.84 8.89
C ALA A 1610 8.85 64.89 9.91
N GLU A 1611 9.51 64.47 10.99
CA GLU A 1611 10.16 65.37 11.95
C GLU A 1611 11.48 65.94 11.42
N VAL A 1612 12.18 65.22 10.52
CA VAL A 1612 13.49 65.60 9.97
C VAL A 1612 13.39 66.40 8.65
N ASP A 1613 12.33 66.20 7.87
CA ASP A 1613 12.10 66.94 6.62
C ASP A 1613 11.53 68.34 6.93
N ASP A 1614 12.43 69.30 7.19
CA ASP A 1614 12.21 70.70 7.64
C ASP A 1614 11.22 71.56 6.80
N GLY A 1615 10.58 71.01 5.76
CA GLY A 1615 9.54 71.69 4.97
C GLY A 1615 8.13 71.65 5.60
N ALA A 1616 7.91 70.90 6.68
CA ALA A 1616 6.60 70.78 7.32
C ALA A 1616 6.27 71.92 8.30
N ALA A 1617 7.23 72.78 8.65
CA ALA A 1617 6.99 73.91 9.55
C ALA A 1617 5.99 74.95 9.00
N GLU A 1618 5.72 74.97 7.69
CA GLU A 1618 4.71 75.87 7.09
C GLU A 1618 3.32 75.24 6.90
N LYS A 1619 3.10 73.98 7.33
CA LYS A 1619 1.75 73.41 7.43
C LYS A 1619 1.52 72.99 8.88
N GLU A 1620 0.72 73.77 9.62
CA GLU A 1620 0.38 73.59 11.05
C GLU A 1620 -0.29 72.24 11.43
N THR A 1621 -0.27 71.22 10.56
CA THR A 1621 -0.73 69.87 10.88
C THR A 1621 0.32 68.86 10.42
N VAL A 1622 1.11 68.33 11.35
CA VAL A 1622 1.94 67.14 11.12
C VAL A 1622 1.04 66.03 10.53
N PRO A 1623 1.41 65.37 9.42
CA PRO A 1623 0.59 64.31 8.84
C PRO A 1623 0.34 63.19 9.86
N GLU A 1624 -0.92 62.76 10.01
CA GLU A 1624 -1.26 61.71 10.98
C GLU A 1624 -0.86 60.32 10.47
N PHE A 1625 0.25 59.80 10.99
CA PHE A 1625 0.75 58.48 10.62
C PHE A 1625 0.13 57.37 11.48
N GLY A 1626 -0.45 56.37 10.80
CA GLY A 1626 -1.07 55.16 11.37
C GLY A 1626 -2.44 54.86 10.75
N GLU A 1627 -3.01 53.69 11.04
CA GLU A 1627 -4.36 53.33 10.55
C GLU A 1627 -5.48 54.13 11.24
N GLY A 1628 -6.53 54.46 10.49
CA GLY A 1628 -7.65 55.33 10.91
C GLY A 1628 -7.54 56.76 10.38
N ARG A 1629 -6.30 57.26 10.16
CA ARG A 1629 -6.01 58.64 9.74
C ARG A 1629 -6.82 59.64 10.59
N ASP A 1630 -7.33 60.70 9.98
CA ASP A 1630 -8.13 61.76 10.61
C ASP A 1630 -9.62 61.40 10.80
N THR A 1631 -10.01 60.13 10.66
CA THR A 1631 -11.42 59.71 10.87
C THR A 1631 -11.59 58.59 11.89
N GLY A 1632 -10.50 57.94 12.29
CA GLY A 1632 -10.52 56.69 13.05
C GLY A 1632 -11.14 55.48 12.32
N GLY A 1633 -11.51 55.62 11.04
CA GLY A 1633 -12.20 54.59 10.27
C GLY A 1633 -11.29 53.43 9.87
N LEU A 1634 -11.57 52.24 10.41
CA LEU A 1634 -10.89 50.98 10.05
C LEU A 1634 -11.80 50.15 9.14
N VAL A 1635 -11.40 50.01 7.87
CA VAL A 1635 -12.20 49.28 6.87
C VAL A 1635 -11.87 47.78 6.94
N PRO A 1636 -12.85 46.90 7.22
CA PRO A 1636 -12.65 45.44 7.17
C PRO A 1636 -12.08 44.99 5.82
N GLY A 1637 -11.07 44.11 5.85
CA GLY A 1637 -10.36 43.64 4.65
C GLY A 1637 -9.31 44.61 4.07
N ARG A 1638 -9.16 45.82 4.61
CA ARG A 1638 -8.05 46.74 4.28
C ARG A 1638 -7.20 47.16 5.48
N SER A 1639 -7.69 46.90 6.69
CA SER A 1639 -7.05 47.26 7.95
C SER A 1639 -6.29 46.06 8.53
N LEU A 1640 -4.99 46.23 8.74
CA LEU A 1640 -4.11 45.30 9.45
C LEU A 1640 -4.58 45.16 10.89
N VAL A 1641 -4.95 46.27 11.52
CA VAL A 1641 -5.45 46.30 12.90
C VAL A 1641 -6.71 45.45 13.04
N PHE A 1642 -7.65 45.60 12.10
CA PHE A 1642 -8.89 44.82 12.09
C PHE A 1642 -8.61 43.32 11.88
N GLY A 1643 -7.74 42.96 10.92
CA GLY A 1643 -7.37 41.57 10.66
C GLY A 1643 -6.65 40.89 11.85
N ALA A 1644 -5.75 41.59 12.52
CA ALA A 1644 -5.09 41.09 13.72
C ALA A 1644 -6.06 40.92 14.89
N LEU A 1645 -7.02 41.85 15.03
CA LEU A 1645 -8.07 41.78 16.04
C LEU A 1645 -9.02 40.59 15.79
N GLU A 1646 -9.43 40.33 14.54
CA GLU A 1646 -10.22 39.15 14.18
C GLU A 1646 -9.52 37.84 14.56
N LEU A 1647 -8.22 37.73 14.27
CA LEU A 1647 -7.43 36.54 14.53
C LEU A 1647 -7.24 36.29 16.04
N CYS A 1648 -6.97 37.36 16.80
CA CYS A 1648 -6.90 37.29 18.27
C CYS A 1648 -8.26 36.93 18.88
N LEU A 1649 -9.34 37.58 18.41
CA LEU A 1649 -10.70 37.30 18.88
C LEU A 1649 -11.10 35.85 18.59
N CYS A 1650 -10.78 35.34 17.40
CA CYS A 1650 -11.04 33.95 17.01
C CYS A 1650 -10.33 32.98 17.96
N THR A 1651 -9.06 33.25 18.29
CA THR A 1651 -8.27 32.43 19.22
C THR A 1651 -8.83 32.51 20.64
N LEU A 1652 -9.09 33.73 21.14
CA LEU A 1652 -9.58 33.96 22.51
C LEU A 1652 -10.98 33.39 22.72
N VAL A 1653 -11.93 33.60 21.79
CA VAL A 1653 -13.31 33.08 21.93
C VAL A 1653 -13.35 31.56 21.82
N ARG A 1654 -12.46 30.94 21.05
CA ARG A 1654 -12.36 29.47 20.97
C ARG A 1654 -11.89 28.85 22.28
N LYS A 1655 -10.99 29.50 23.02
CA LYS A 1655 -10.46 29.01 24.30
C LYS A 1655 -11.31 29.48 25.50
N LEU A 1656 -11.87 30.68 25.40
CA LEU A 1656 -12.68 31.36 26.42
C LEU A 1656 -13.99 31.88 25.79
N PRO A 1657 -14.98 31.00 25.53
CA PRO A 1657 -16.23 31.37 24.86
C PRO A 1657 -17.07 32.41 25.61
N GLN A 1658 -16.86 32.54 26.93
CA GLN A 1658 -17.52 33.52 27.79
C GLN A 1658 -17.20 34.98 27.42
N LEU A 1659 -16.13 35.24 26.66
CA LEU A 1659 -15.79 36.60 26.21
C LEU A 1659 -16.81 37.15 25.20
N SER A 1660 -17.55 36.28 24.50
CA SER A 1660 -18.50 36.71 23.48
C SER A 1660 -19.88 37.01 24.08
N PRO A 1661 -20.41 38.25 23.93
CA PRO A 1661 -21.73 38.62 24.46
C PRO A 1661 -22.87 37.78 23.88
N LYS A 1662 -22.71 37.29 22.64
CA LYS A 1662 -23.71 36.49 21.91
C LYS A 1662 -23.83 35.07 22.43
N LEU A 1663 -22.74 34.43 22.90
CA LEU A 1663 -22.81 33.09 23.50
C LEU A 1663 -23.33 33.16 24.94
N THR A 1664 -23.09 34.26 25.65
CA THR A 1664 -23.60 34.46 27.02
C THR A 1664 -25.12 34.74 27.08
N GLY A 1665 -25.75 35.12 25.97
CA GLY A 1665 -27.18 35.49 25.90
C GLY A 1665 -28.17 34.37 25.61
N SER A 1666 -27.74 33.11 25.43
CA SER A 1666 -28.64 31.97 25.24
C SER A 1666 -28.97 31.33 26.59
N PRO A 1667 -30.23 31.38 27.09
CA PRO A 1667 -30.60 30.81 28.38
C PRO A 1667 -30.69 29.27 28.37
N THR A 1668 -30.30 28.60 27.28
CA THR A 1668 -30.28 27.13 27.18
C THR A 1668 -28.92 26.65 26.68
N GLY A 1669 -28.00 26.34 27.60
CA GLY A 1669 -26.76 25.66 27.25
C GLY A 1669 -25.72 25.67 28.36
N ARG A 1670 -25.83 24.73 29.32
CA ARG A 1670 -24.77 24.22 30.23
C ARG A 1670 -23.58 25.16 30.56
N GLY A 1671 -23.84 26.42 30.90
CA GLY A 1671 -22.83 27.44 31.21
C GLY A 1671 -22.18 27.31 32.59
N GLY A 1672 -21.88 26.09 33.05
CA GLY A 1672 -21.31 25.81 34.37
C GLY A 1672 -20.15 24.84 34.38
N GLN A 1673 -19.65 24.39 33.23
CA GLN A 1673 -18.38 23.65 33.18
C GLN A 1673 -17.23 24.66 33.03
N THR A 1674 -16.59 24.95 34.14
CA THR A 1674 -15.28 25.63 34.27
C THR A 1674 -14.30 25.04 33.25
N CYS A 1675 -13.92 25.81 32.23
CA CYS A 1675 -13.01 25.36 31.19
C CYS A 1675 -11.58 25.37 31.76
N SER A 1676 -11.01 24.19 32.06
CA SER A 1676 -9.61 24.08 32.44
C SER A 1676 -8.74 24.26 31.20
N LEU A 1677 -8.00 25.37 31.12
CA LEU A 1677 -7.03 25.62 30.06
C LEU A 1677 -5.79 24.72 30.27
N SER A 1678 -5.32 24.07 29.20
CA SER A 1678 -4.01 23.39 29.20
C SER A 1678 -2.84 24.39 29.16
N ALA A 1679 -1.61 23.96 29.47
CA ALA A 1679 -0.39 24.74 29.27
C ALA A 1679 -0.33 25.39 27.87
N THR A 1680 -0.68 24.62 26.85
CA THR A 1680 -0.69 25.08 25.44
C THR A 1680 -1.77 26.12 25.19
N ASP A 1681 -2.94 25.99 25.82
CA ASP A 1681 -4.00 26.99 25.70
C ASP A 1681 -3.61 28.29 26.41
N CYS A 1682 -2.95 28.20 27.57
CA CYS A 1682 -2.43 29.37 28.28
C CYS A 1682 -1.41 30.14 27.43
N ARG A 1683 -0.53 29.44 26.69
CA ARG A 1683 0.41 30.07 25.74
C ARG A 1683 -0.32 30.75 24.58
N LEU A 1684 -1.32 30.10 24.00
CA LEU A 1684 -2.12 30.69 22.91
C LEU A 1684 -2.84 31.97 23.36
N VAL A 1685 -3.47 31.96 24.52
CA VAL A 1685 -4.16 33.13 25.10
C VAL A 1685 -3.16 34.24 25.40
N THR A 1686 -2.02 33.91 26.02
CA THR A 1686 -0.98 34.89 26.34
C THR A 1686 -0.41 35.58 25.09
N SER A 1687 -0.10 34.82 24.04
CA SER A 1687 0.35 35.38 22.77
C SER A 1687 -0.71 36.28 22.13
N ALA A 1688 -1.98 35.89 22.14
CA ALA A 1688 -3.07 36.72 21.62
C ALA A 1688 -3.22 38.05 22.40
N LEU A 1689 -3.05 38.05 23.73
CA LEU A 1689 -3.13 39.27 24.54
C LEU A 1689 -1.94 40.20 24.29
N ALA A 1690 -0.74 39.66 24.13
CA ALA A 1690 0.44 40.43 23.76
C ALA A 1690 0.21 41.18 22.44
N ILE A 1691 -0.28 40.47 21.42
CA ILE A 1691 -0.64 41.04 20.11
C ILE A 1691 -1.69 42.16 20.25
N LEU A 1692 -2.77 41.94 21.02
CA LEU A 1692 -3.81 42.95 21.24
C LEU A 1692 -3.30 44.24 21.90
N SER A 1693 -2.39 44.13 22.88
CA SER A 1693 -1.84 45.29 23.59
C SER A 1693 -0.97 46.20 22.73
N GLU A 1694 -0.42 45.66 21.65
CA GLU A 1694 0.46 46.36 20.72
C GLU A 1694 -0.30 47.08 19.59
N LEU A 1695 -1.56 46.71 19.31
CA LEU A 1695 -2.35 47.28 18.20
C LEU A 1695 -2.49 48.82 18.23
N PRO A 1696 -2.68 49.49 19.37
CA PRO A 1696 -2.84 50.96 19.35
C PRO A 1696 -1.59 51.70 18.84
N SER A 1697 -0.41 51.09 18.90
CA SER A 1697 0.84 51.73 18.47
C SER A 1697 0.96 51.90 16.94
N ILE A 1698 0.20 51.12 16.16
CA ILE A 1698 0.15 51.19 14.68
C ILE A 1698 -1.04 52.03 14.16
N CYS A 1699 -1.90 52.52 15.04
CA CYS A 1699 -3.02 53.39 14.69
C CYS A 1699 -2.61 54.88 14.68
N SER A 1700 -3.40 55.70 13.98
CA SER A 1700 -3.43 57.15 14.19
C SER A 1700 -4.04 57.45 15.58
N PRO A 1701 -3.92 58.69 16.10
CA PRO A 1701 -4.57 59.07 17.35
C PRO A 1701 -6.07 58.71 17.37
N GLU A 1702 -6.81 59.03 16.32
CA GLU A 1702 -8.24 58.68 16.23
C GLU A 1702 -8.49 57.19 16.00
N GLY A 1703 -7.67 56.51 15.18
CA GLY A 1703 -7.78 55.05 15.00
C GLY A 1703 -7.49 54.28 16.29
N SER A 1704 -6.60 54.80 17.13
CA SER A 1704 -6.29 54.18 18.41
C SER A 1704 -7.48 54.26 19.37
N VAL A 1705 -8.23 55.36 19.32
CA VAL A 1705 -9.48 55.56 20.08
C VAL A 1705 -10.57 54.60 19.59
N SER A 1706 -10.65 54.29 18.30
CA SER A 1706 -11.68 53.38 17.77
C SER A 1706 -11.47 51.91 18.17
N VAL A 1707 -10.22 51.48 18.40
CA VAL A 1707 -9.86 50.09 18.73
C VAL A 1707 -9.78 49.84 20.24
N LEU A 1708 -9.38 50.86 21.00
CA LEU A 1708 -9.13 50.78 22.44
C LEU A 1708 -10.29 50.16 23.26
N PRO A 1709 -11.57 50.47 23.01
CA PRO A 1709 -12.68 49.85 23.75
C PRO A 1709 -12.70 48.32 23.63
N THR A 1710 -12.44 47.79 22.44
CA THR A 1710 -12.43 46.35 22.17
C THR A 1710 -11.24 45.68 22.85
N VAL A 1711 -10.06 46.30 22.77
CA VAL A 1711 -8.84 45.79 23.42
C VAL A 1711 -8.99 45.77 24.94
N LEU A 1712 -9.51 46.85 25.53
CA LEU A 1712 -9.79 46.93 26.97
C LEU A 1712 -10.84 45.90 27.40
N TYR A 1713 -11.92 45.73 26.63
CA TYR A 1713 -12.95 44.73 26.91
C TYR A 1713 -12.39 43.31 26.91
N LEU A 1714 -11.55 42.96 25.93
CA LEU A 1714 -10.94 41.62 25.85
C LEU A 1714 -9.91 41.41 26.96
N LEU A 1715 -9.02 42.37 27.23
CA LEU A 1715 -8.01 42.26 28.30
C LEU A 1715 -8.67 42.14 29.68
N LEU A 1716 -9.64 43.00 29.99
CA LEU A 1716 -10.37 42.95 31.26
C LEU A 1716 -11.28 41.72 31.35
N GLY A 1717 -11.83 41.25 30.23
CA GLY A 1717 -12.62 40.03 30.17
C GLY A 1717 -11.78 38.79 30.48
N VAL A 1718 -10.58 38.68 29.90
CA VAL A 1718 -9.65 37.58 30.20
C VAL A 1718 -9.13 37.69 31.64
N LEU A 1719 -8.83 38.90 32.12
CA LEU A 1719 -8.48 39.13 33.53
C LEU A 1719 -9.59 38.65 34.47
N LYS A 1720 -10.86 39.00 34.18
CA LYS A 1720 -12.01 38.59 34.98
C LYS A 1720 -12.15 37.07 35.04
N GLU A 1721 -11.91 36.37 33.94
CA GLU A 1721 -11.99 34.90 33.92
C GLU A 1721 -10.78 34.23 34.59
N ALA A 1722 -9.59 34.80 34.46
CA ALA A 1722 -8.39 34.33 35.15
C ALA A 1722 -8.53 34.47 36.68
N VAL A 1723 -9.13 35.57 37.15
CA VAL A 1723 -9.31 35.88 38.58
C VAL A 1723 -10.36 34.98 39.25
N LYS A 1724 -11.37 34.46 38.53
CA LYS A 1724 -12.43 33.59 39.08
C LYS A 1724 -11.95 32.18 39.49
N GLY A 1725 -10.67 31.86 39.40
CA GLY A 1725 -10.09 30.65 40.02
C GLY A 1725 -10.22 29.35 39.22
N SER A 1726 -10.55 29.39 37.92
CA SER A 1726 -10.70 28.18 37.07
C SER A 1726 -9.38 27.69 36.42
N VAL A 1727 -8.23 28.25 36.74
CA VAL A 1727 -6.96 27.95 36.05
C VAL A 1727 -5.95 27.44 37.07
N GLY A 1728 -5.48 26.19 36.92
CA GLY A 1728 -4.58 25.51 37.86
C GLY A 1728 -3.21 26.17 38.04
N THR A 1729 -2.26 25.46 38.65
CA THR A 1729 -0.89 25.95 38.95
C THR A 1729 -0.11 26.51 37.75
N GLU A 1730 -0.51 26.19 36.52
CA GLU A 1730 0.09 26.73 35.29
C GLU A 1730 -0.37 28.17 34.94
N SER A 1731 -1.33 28.73 35.68
CA SER A 1731 -1.88 30.09 35.50
C SER A 1731 -0.87 31.22 35.62
N GLY A 1732 0.29 31.00 36.25
CA GLY A 1732 1.31 32.03 36.45
C GLY A 1732 1.79 32.69 35.15
N GLN A 1733 1.91 31.93 34.06
CA GLN A 1733 2.29 32.48 32.74
C GLN A 1733 1.18 33.37 32.17
N LEU A 1734 -0.08 32.94 32.28
CA LEU A 1734 -1.23 33.70 31.79
C LEU A 1734 -1.43 35.00 32.57
N VAL A 1735 -1.35 34.96 33.90
CA VAL A 1735 -1.49 36.15 34.76
C VAL A 1735 -0.38 37.15 34.47
N SER A 1736 0.88 36.69 34.39
CA SER A 1736 2.00 37.55 34.01
C SER A 1736 1.80 38.17 32.62
N GLY A 1737 1.29 37.39 31.66
CA GLY A 1737 0.97 37.85 30.31
C GLY A 1737 -0.10 38.95 30.28
N ILE A 1738 -1.19 38.77 31.02
CA ILE A 1738 -2.29 39.75 31.12
C ILE A 1738 -1.78 41.06 31.74
N LEU A 1739 -1.05 40.97 32.86
CA LEU A 1739 -0.52 42.15 33.56
C LEU A 1739 0.49 42.91 32.70
N GLN A 1740 1.33 42.19 31.95
CA GLN A 1740 2.26 42.81 31.02
C GLN A 1740 1.52 43.50 29.88
N ALA A 1741 0.53 42.85 29.25
CA ALA A 1741 -0.28 43.44 28.18
C ALA A 1741 -1.02 44.71 28.66
N LEU A 1742 -1.56 44.69 29.88
CA LEU A 1742 -2.21 45.85 30.50
C LEU A 1742 -1.23 47.00 30.73
N ARG A 1743 -0.02 46.69 31.22
CA ARG A 1743 1.06 47.68 31.37
C ARG A 1743 1.42 48.30 30.03
N THR A 1744 1.63 47.50 28.99
CA THR A 1744 2.00 48.00 27.66
C THR A 1744 0.95 48.98 27.12
N LEU A 1745 -0.34 48.63 27.26
CA LEU A 1745 -1.46 49.46 26.83
C LEU A 1745 -1.50 50.82 27.57
N LEU A 1746 -1.30 50.81 28.89
CA LEU A 1746 -1.35 52.02 29.73
C LEU A 1746 -0.16 52.95 29.47
N THR A 1747 1.01 52.39 29.14
CA THR A 1747 2.20 53.18 28.78
C THR A 1747 2.21 53.64 27.32
N SER A 1748 1.15 53.34 26.55
CA SER A 1748 1.10 53.66 25.12
C SER A 1748 1.29 55.16 24.87
N PRO A 1749 2.16 55.56 23.91
CA PRO A 1749 2.35 56.96 23.55
C PRO A 1749 1.06 57.62 23.04
N MET A 1750 0.10 56.85 22.53
CA MET A 1750 -1.21 57.35 22.07
C MET A 1750 -2.06 57.97 23.18
N SER A 1751 -1.85 57.57 24.43
CA SER A 1751 -2.51 58.17 25.59
C SER A 1751 -2.07 59.63 25.84
N ARG A 1752 -0.89 60.01 25.34
CA ARG A 1752 -0.27 61.32 25.56
C ARG A 1752 -0.39 62.25 24.34
N ALA A 1753 -0.75 61.72 23.18
CA ALA A 1753 -0.94 62.49 21.97
C ALA A 1753 -2.15 63.44 22.10
N GLU A 1754 -1.96 64.72 21.78
CA GLU A 1754 -2.90 65.80 22.12
C GLU A 1754 -4.34 65.55 21.62
N LYS A 1755 -4.50 65.05 20.39
CA LYS A 1755 -5.81 64.77 19.78
C LYS A 1755 -6.56 63.59 20.41
N SER A 1756 -5.84 62.55 20.84
CA SER A 1756 -6.44 61.33 21.40
C SER A 1756 -6.48 61.32 22.92
N ARG A 1757 -5.67 62.16 23.59
CA ARG A 1757 -5.53 62.23 25.06
C ARG A 1757 -6.88 62.30 25.75
N GLY A 1758 -7.77 63.21 25.35
CA GLY A 1758 -9.09 63.35 25.98
C GLY A 1758 -9.92 62.05 25.94
N ALA A 1759 -10.02 61.43 24.77
CA ALA A 1759 -10.79 60.19 24.59
C ALA A 1759 -10.13 59.00 25.28
N TRP A 1760 -8.80 58.88 25.22
CA TRP A 1760 -8.04 57.86 25.96
C TRP A 1760 -8.24 58.00 27.46
N THR A 1761 -8.20 59.22 27.98
CA THR A 1761 -8.38 59.48 29.41
C THR A 1761 -9.75 59.01 29.85
N GLN A 1762 -10.80 59.31 29.09
CA GLN A 1762 -12.17 58.83 29.35
C GLN A 1762 -12.28 57.31 29.26
N LEU A 1763 -11.73 56.68 28.22
CA LEU A 1763 -11.81 55.22 28.05
C LEU A 1763 -11.03 54.45 29.12
N LEU A 1764 -9.86 54.96 29.53
CA LEU A 1764 -9.09 54.39 30.63
C LEU A 1764 -9.78 54.61 31.98
N GLN A 1765 -10.45 55.75 32.19
CA GLN A 1765 -11.31 55.97 33.37
C GLN A 1765 -12.46 54.96 33.40
N CYS A 1766 -13.12 54.70 32.26
CA CYS A 1766 -14.15 53.67 32.14
C CYS A 1766 -13.59 52.27 32.42
N ALA A 1767 -12.42 51.92 31.88
CA ALA A 1767 -11.80 50.63 32.14
C ALA A 1767 -11.40 50.44 33.61
N LEU A 1768 -10.82 51.48 34.23
CA LEU A 1768 -10.56 51.48 35.67
C LEU A 1768 -11.85 51.34 36.47
N HIS A 1769 -12.92 52.02 36.04
CA HIS A 1769 -14.25 51.87 36.63
C HIS A 1769 -14.76 50.43 36.52
N THR A 1770 -14.66 49.79 35.35
CA THR A 1770 -15.09 48.41 35.13
C THR A 1770 -14.28 47.42 35.96
N LEU A 1771 -12.96 47.64 36.10
CA LEU A 1771 -12.10 46.85 36.98
C LEU A 1771 -12.55 46.99 38.44
N LEU A 1772 -12.83 48.21 38.90
CA LEU A 1772 -13.38 48.46 40.23
C LEU A 1772 -14.80 47.90 40.40
N GLU A 1773 -15.62 47.92 39.37
CA GLU A 1773 -16.99 47.41 39.40
C GLU A 1773 -17.00 45.89 39.56
N SER A 1774 -16.05 45.20 38.92
CA SER A 1774 -15.83 43.76 39.09
C SER A 1774 -15.40 43.36 40.51
N TRP A 1775 -14.91 44.33 41.30
CA TRP A 1775 -14.66 44.17 42.74
C TRP A 1775 -15.94 44.41 43.57
N SER A 1776 -16.84 45.30 43.11
CA SER A 1776 -17.97 45.84 43.90
C SER A 1776 -19.25 45.02 43.89
N THR A 1777 -19.34 43.93 43.13
CA THR A 1777 -20.51 43.06 43.24
C THR A 1777 -20.51 42.45 44.63
N ASP A 1778 -21.43 42.90 45.50
CA ASP A 1778 -21.65 42.51 46.92
C ASP A 1778 -21.83 41.00 47.19
N LYS A 1779 -21.60 40.17 46.18
CA LYS A 1779 -21.33 38.74 46.29
C LYS A 1779 -19.89 38.51 45.84
N VAL A 1780 -18.93 38.68 46.73
CA VAL A 1780 -17.57 38.15 46.51
C VAL A 1780 -17.75 36.64 46.37
N GLU A 1781 -17.78 36.15 45.14
CA GLU A 1781 -17.76 34.71 44.87
C GLU A 1781 -16.49 34.16 45.52
N PRO A 1782 -16.57 33.13 46.38
CA PRO A 1782 -15.40 32.56 47.02
C PRO A 1782 -14.45 32.04 45.94
N GLY A 1783 -13.27 32.67 45.80
CA GLY A 1783 -12.26 32.28 44.81
C GLY A 1783 -11.64 33.41 43.97
N VAL A 1784 -12.06 34.66 44.14
CA VAL A 1784 -11.44 35.81 43.47
C VAL A 1784 -10.01 36.03 43.97
N ASP A 1785 -9.03 35.97 43.07
CA ASP A 1785 -7.64 36.32 43.36
C ASP A 1785 -7.49 37.84 43.58
N GLU A 1786 -7.63 38.25 44.85
CA GLU A 1786 -7.49 39.64 45.31
C GLU A 1786 -6.12 40.24 44.95
N VAL A 1787 -5.06 39.41 44.93
CA VAL A 1787 -3.69 39.86 44.65
C VAL A 1787 -3.55 40.28 43.19
N THR A 1788 -4.06 39.49 42.26
CA THR A 1788 -4.00 39.81 40.82
C THR A 1788 -4.83 41.05 40.50
N MET A 1789 -6.00 41.21 41.15
CA MET A 1789 -6.84 42.41 41.01
C MET A 1789 -6.16 43.66 41.58
N LEU A 1790 -5.58 43.58 42.78
CA LEU A 1790 -4.80 44.68 43.38
C LEU A 1790 -3.59 45.05 42.53
N THR A 1791 -2.89 44.05 41.98
CA THR A 1791 -1.74 44.28 41.10
C THR A 1791 -2.19 44.99 39.82
N SER A 1792 -3.30 44.58 39.20
CA SER A 1792 -3.87 45.23 38.02
C SER A 1792 -4.26 46.68 38.29
N LEU A 1793 -4.89 46.94 39.44
CA LEU A 1793 -5.24 48.29 39.89
C LEU A 1793 -3.99 49.15 40.14
N THR A 1794 -2.94 48.56 40.71
CA THR A 1794 -1.65 49.24 40.94
C THR A 1794 -0.97 49.61 39.62
N ILE A 1795 -1.01 48.73 38.62
CA ILE A 1795 -0.48 49.03 37.28
C ILE A 1795 -1.27 50.19 36.66
N PHE A 1796 -2.59 50.23 36.78
CA PHE A 1796 -3.41 51.38 36.39
C PHE A 1796 -2.95 52.67 37.06
N LEU A 1797 -2.77 52.66 38.38
CA LEU A 1797 -2.39 53.85 39.15
C LEU A 1797 -0.99 54.37 38.80
N LEU A 1798 -0.02 53.47 38.56
CA LEU A 1798 1.36 53.84 38.31
C LEU A 1798 1.65 54.26 36.87
N TYR A 1799 0.98 53.64 35.89
CA TYR A 1799 1.33 53.80 34.48
C TYR A 1799 0.30 54.62 33.68
N ALA A 1800 -0.94 54.75 34.13
CA ALA A 1800 -1.88 55.70 33.51
C ALA A 1800 -1.51 57.15 33.83
N SER A 1801 -1.97 58.10 33.02
CA SER A 1801 -1.78 59.52 33.32
C SER A 1801 -2.50 59.91 34.61
N ALA A 1802 -1.98 60.91 35.33
CA ALA A 1802 -2.63 61.43 36.53
C ALA A 1802 -4.07 61.88 36.26
N GLU A 1803 -4.40 62.32 35.04
CA GLU A 1803 -5.75 62.72 34.63
C GLU A 1803 -6.75 61.57 34.63
N VAL A 1804 -6.29 60.31 34.48
CA VAL A 1804 -7.14 59.13 34.59
C VAL A 1804 -7.43 58.83 36.07
N THR A 1805 -6.39 58.91 36.91
CA THR A 1805 -6.40 58.35 38.27
C THR A 1805 -6.76 59.36 39.35
N SER A 1806 -6.63 60.67 39.07
CA SER A 1806 -6.90 61.75 40.04
C SER A 1806 -8.36 62.24 40.05
N VAL A 1807 -9.27 61.56 39.34
CA VAL A 1807 -10.70 61.91 39.32
C VAL A 1807 -11.38 61.40 40.60
N GLU A 1808 -12.00 62.32 41.34
CA GLU A 1808 -12.46 62.15 42.72
C GLU A 1808 -13.29 60.87 43.01
N PRO A 1809 -14.29 60.44 42.20
CA PRO A 1809 -14.99 59.18 42.43
C PRO A 1809 -14.13 57.92 42.22
N LEU A 1810 -13.23 57.93 41.23
CA LEU A 1810 -12.35 56.78 40.95
C LEU A 1810 -11.23 56.69 41.97
N GLN A 1811 -10.58 57.81 42.29
CA GLN A 1811 -9.55 57.89 43.31
C GLN A 1811 -10.09 57.42 44.66
N THR A 1812 -11.28 57.87 45.04
CA THR A 1812 -11.91 57.45 46.30
C THR A 1812 -12.17 55.95 46.33
N ARG A 1813 -12.67 55.35 45.24
CA ARG A 1813 -12.83 53.88 45.14
C ARG A 1813 -11.50 53.13 45.15
N CYS A 1814 -10.45 53.64 44.50
CA CYS A 1814 -9.12 53.05 44.56
C CYS A 1814 -8.55 53.10 45.98
N ILE A 1815 -8.72 54.21 46.69
CA ILE A 1815 -8.32 54.34 48.09
C ILE A 1815 -9.15 53.38 48.96
N GLN A 1816 -10.46 53.27 48.73
CA GLN A 1816 -11.33 52.34 49.46
C GLN A 1816 -10.95 50.86 49.25
N THR A 1817 -10.56 50.48 48.03
CA THR A 1817 -10.11 49.10 47.72
C THR A 1817 -8.79 48.77 48.39
N PHE A 1818 -7.78 49.66 48.33
CA PHE A 1818 -6.57 49.49 49.12
C PHE A 1818 -6.84 49.52 50.63
N ARG A 1819 -7.77 50.37 51.07
CA ARG A 1819 -8.17 50.45 52.46
C ARG A 1819 -8.79 49.13 52.93
N ALA A 1820 -9.61 48.48 52.09
CA ALA A 1820 -10.21 47.18 52.36
C ALA A 1820 -9.17 46.04 52.30
N SER A 1821 -8.21 46.09 51.38
CA SER A 1821 -7.14 45.07 51.32
C SER A 1821 -6.19 45.15 52.52
N LEU A 1822 -5.94 46.37 53.03
CA LEU A 1822 -5.25 46.58 54.30
C LEU A 1822 -6.06 46.08 55.50
N ASP A 1823 -7.38 45.91 55.39
CA ASP A 1823 -8.22 45.32 56.43
C ASP A 1823 -8.37 43.80 56.31
N SER A 1824 -7.76 43.20 55.29
CA SER A 1824 -7.81 41.76 55.09
C SER A 1824 -7.15 41.03 56.26
N LYS A 1825 -7.73 39.88 56.64
CA LYS A 1825 -7.16 38.98 57.65
C LYS A 1825 -6.09 38.05 57.07
N ASP A 1826 -5.94 38.00 55.75
CA ASP A 1826 -4.96 37.16 55.09
C ASP A 1826 -3.57 37.87 55.08
N PRO A 1827 -2.55 37.31 55.73
CA PRO A 1827 -1.21 37.91 55.76
C PRO A 1827 -0.55 37.99 54.38
N VAL A 1828 -0.91 37.13 53.41
CA VAL A 1828 -0.36 37.19 52.05
C VAL A 1828 -0.93 38.38 51.29
N VAL A 1829 -2.25 38.60 51.38
CA VAL A 1829 -2.92 39.78 50.81
C VAL A 1829 -2.40 41.05 51.46
N LEU A 1830 -2.20 41.06 52.78
CA LEU A 1830 -1.60 42.18 53.51
C LEU A 1830 -0.17 42.48 53.04
N SER A 1831 0.72 41.49 53.02
CA SER A 1831 2.10 41.65 52.55
C SER A 1831 2.14 42.20 51.12
N ARG A 1832 1.35 41.63 50.21
CA ARG A 1832 1.30 42.11 48.84
C ARG A 1832 0.69 43.50 48.72
N SER A 1833 -0.33 43.80 49.52
CA SER A 1833 -0.90 45.14 49.60
C SER A 1833 0.15 46.17 50.03
N TYR A 1834 0.97 45.87 51.04
CA TYR A 1834 2.06 46.76 51.44
C TYR A 1834 3.13 46.93 50.36
N GLN A 1835 3.49 45.87 49.64
CA GLN A 1835 4.43 45.96 48.51
C GLN A 1835 3.89 46.84 47.37
N LEU A 1836 2.60 46.71 47.05
CA LEU A 1836 1.94 47.54 46.06
C LEU A 1836 1.80 48.99 46.53
N LEU A 1837 1.46 49.20 47.80
CA LEU A 1837 1.38 50.51 48.44
C LEU A 1837 2.74 51.22 48.48
N LEU A 1838 3.82 50.47 48.76
CA LEU A 1838 5.20 50.93 48.63
C LEU A 1838 5.47 51.44 47.21
N SER A 1839 5.09 50.68 46.18
CA SER A 1839 5.28 51.11 44.79
C SER A 1839 4.46 52.37 44.45
N LEU A 1840 3.26 52.52 45.00
CA LEU A 1840 2.44 53.73 44.87
C LEU A 1840 3.06 54.95 45.56
N PHE A 1841 3.65 54.76 46.75
CA PHE A 1841 4.32 55.83 47.49
C PHE A 1841 5.58 56.32 46.80
N GLN A 1842 6.26 55.45 46.06
CA GLN A 1842 7.41 55.78 45.22
C GLN A 1842 7.01 56.29 43.82
N GLY A 1843 5.71 56.30 43.51
CA GLY A 1843 5.17 56.74 42.24
C GLY A 1843 5.15 58.27 42.06
N PRO A 1844 4.55 58.75 40.94
CA PRO A 1844 4.44 60.18 40.68
C PRO A 1844 3.64 60.89 41.78
N ALA A 1845 4.17 62.03 42.26
CA ALA A 1845 3.57 62.84 43.34
C ALA A 1845 2.04 63.09 43.26
N PRO A 1846 1.42 63.39 42.10
CA PRO A 1846 -0.03 63.59 42.03
C PRO A 1846 -0.85 62.34 42.35
N VAL A 1847 -0.29 61.14 42.12
CA VAL A 1847 -0.93 59.87 42.48
C VAL A 1847 -0.57 59.46 43.90
N ALA A 1848 0.69 59.61 44.31
CA ALA A 1848 1.14 59.21 45.63
C ALA A 1848 0.44 60.01 46.74
N ARG A 1849 0.36 61.35 46.62
CA ARG A 1849 -0.08 62.25 47.69
C ARG A 1849 -1.47 61.89 48.29
N PRO A 1850 -2.54 61.64 47.51
CA PRO A 1850 -3.85 61.26 48.04
C PRO A 1850 -3.84 59.92 48.79
N PHE A 1851 -3.09 58.93 48.29
CA PHE A 1851 -2.95 57.63 48.95
C PHE A 1851 -2.14 57.74 50.24
N ILE A 1852 -1.06 58.54 50.24
CA ILE A 1852 -0.27 58.84 51.44
C ILE A 1852 -1.16 59.48 52.51
N LEU A 1853 -1.97 60.49 52.15
CA LEU A 1853 -2.86 61.18 53.08
C LEU A 1853 -3.96 60.26 53.63
N ALA A 1854 -4.56 59.41 52.79
CA ALA A 1854 -5.68 58.57 53.19
C ALA A 1854 -5.28 57.27 53.93
N LEU A 1855 -4.11 56.71 53.59
CA LEU A 1855 -3.66 55.39 54.05
C LEU A 1855 -2.41 55.45 54.93
N GLY A 1856 -1.60 56.52 54.88
CA GLY A 1856 -0.38 56.65 55.67
C GLY A 1856 -0.64 56.57 57.18
N GLY A 1857 -1.67 57.26 57.68
CA GLY A 1857 -2.08 57.16 59.09
C GLY A 1857 -2.58 55.77 59.47
N ARG A 1858 -3.20 55.05 58.53
CA ARG A 1858 -3.66 53.66 58.76
C ARG A 1858 -2.49 52.68 58.81
N LEU A 1859 -1.49 52.87 57.96
CA LEU A 1859 -0.27 52.08 57.97
C LEU A 1859 0.48 52.23 59.30
N VAL A 1860 0.57 53.47 59.81
CA VAL A 1860 1.13 53.73 61.15
C VAL A 1860 0.29 53.05 62.24
N SER A 1861 -1.03 53.22 62.22
CA SER A 1861 -1.93 52.57 63.19
C SER A 1861 -1.82 51.04 63.17
N GLN A 1862 -1.64 50.43 62.00
CA GLN A 1862 -1.48 48.97 61.89
C GLN A 1862 -0.12 48.50 62.39
N LEU A 1863 0.94 49.28 62.20
CA LEU A 1863 2.25 48.99 62.80
C LEU A 1863 2.20 49.10 64.33
N GLU A 1864 1.47 50.08 64.87
CA GLU A 1864 1.21 50.22 66.32
C GLU A 1864 0.31 49.08 66.86
N GLU A 1865 -0.63 48.57 66.07
CA GLU A 1865 -1.40 47.38 66.44
C GLU A 1865 -0.56 46.09 66.37
N ALA A 1866 0.32 45.98 65.37
CA ALA A 1866 1.26 44.88 65.24
C ALA A 1866 2.25 44.82 66.41
N GLU A 1867 2.59 45.97 67.02
CA GLU A 1867 3.33 46.03 68.28
C GLU A 1867 2.60 45.28 69.41
N LYS A 1868 1.27 45.43 69.50
CA LYS A 1868 0.42 44.82 70.53
C LYS A 1868 0.15 43.35 70.27
N SER A 1869 -0.14 42.97 69.02
CA SER A 1869 -0.52 41.59 68.67
C SER A 1869 0.69 40.67 68.53
N ARG A 1870 1.81 41.19 68.00
CA ARG A 1870 3.08 40.51 67.67
C ARG A 1870 2.92 39.33 66.70
N PRO A 1871 3.76 39.21 65.65
CA PRO A 1871 3.61 38.18 64.63
C PRO A 1871 3.90 36.78 65.18
N GLN A 1872 3.02 35.83 64.88
CA GLN A 1872 3.11 34.42 65.25
C GLN A 1872 3.74 33.57 64.13
N GLY A 1873 3.56 33.96 62.86
CA GLY A 1873 4.02 33.21 61.69
C GLY A 1873 4.90 33.99 60.71
N PRO A 1874 5.53 33.32 59.73
CA PRO A 1874 6.43 33.95 58.75
C PRO A 1874 5.68 34.88 57.78
N ALA A 1875 4.43 34.58 57.42
CA ALA A 1875 3.63 35.43 56.54
C ALA A 1875 3.26 36.76 57.23
N GLU A 1876 2.88 36.71 58.52
CA GLU A 1876 2.63 37.91 59.33
C GLU A 1876 3.91 38.74 59.52
N LEU A 1877 5.04 38.07 59.78
CA LEU A 1877 6.34 38.74 59.83
C LEU A 1877 6.66 39.48 58.53
N GLN A 1878 6.47 38.81 57.38
CA GLN A 1878 6.72 39.39 56.07
C GLN A 1878 5.79 40.60 55.83
N ALA A 1879 4.52 40.51 56.21
CA ALA A 1879 3.58 41.62 56.13
C ALA A 1879 4.04 42.81 56.98
N VAL A 1880 4.47 42.59 58.22
CA VAL A 1880 5.02 43.66 59.09
C VAL A 1880 6.28 44.27 58.49
N GLN A 1881 7.20 43.47 57.95
CA GLN A 1881 8.41 43.96 57.29
C GLN A 1881 8.11 44.77 56.03
N ASP A 1882 7.11 44.36 55.24
CA ASP A 1882 6.63 45.11 54.09
C ASP A 1882 5.96 46.42 54.49
N ALA A 1883 5.19 46.43 55.59
CA ALA A 1883 4.61 47.65 56.16
C ALA A 1883 5.69 48.64 56.64
N ILE A 1884 6.75 48.15 57.31
CA ILE A 1884 7.91 48.96 57.72
C ILE A 1884 8.58 49.55 56.48
N ARG A 1885 8.84 48.74 55.44
CA ARG A 1885 9.45 49.24 54.18
C ARG A 1885 8.59 50.29 53.49
N ALA A 1886 7.27 50.12 53.50
CA ALA A 1886 6.34 51.13 53.00
C ALA A 1886 6.42 52.44 53.82
N LEU A 1887 6.53 52.35 55.15
CA LEU A 1887 6.75 53.53 56.01
C LEU A 1887 8.10 54.19 55.75
N GLU A 1888 9.17 53.41 55.59
CA GLU A 1888 10.50 53.92 55.23
C GLU A 1888 10.46 54.68 53.91
N ALA A 1889 9.77 54.15 52.90
CA ALA A 1889 9.61 54.83 51.63
C ALA A 1889 8.86 56.17 51.75
N LEU A 1890 7.88 56.28 52.66
CA LEU A 1890 7.24 57.58 52.97
C LEU A 1890 8.24 58.58 53.56
N VAL A 1891 9.11 58.13 54.46
CA VAL A 1891 10.17 58.96 55.05
C VAL A 1891 11.16 59.41 53.96
N PHE A 1892 11.49 58.53 53.02
CA PHE A 1892 12.37 58.88 51.90
C PHE A 1892 11.69 59.80 50.87
N ALA A 1893 10.38 59.68 50.65
CA ALA A 1893 9.63 60.51 49.72
C ALA A 1893 9.35 61.94 50.23
N ALA A 1894 9.43 62.18 51.54
CA ALA A 1894 9.25 63.52 52.11
C ALA A 1894 10.47 64.44 51.89
N ASP A 1895 10.20 65.73 51.69
CA ASP A 1895 11.23 66.77 51.59
C ASP A 1895 12.17 66.75 52.80
N GLU A 1896 13.45 67.07 52.59
CA GLU A 1896 14.48 66.99 53.63
C GLU A 1896 14.17 67.83 54.88
N THR A 1897 13.39 68.90 54.72
CA THR A 1897 12.91 69.76 55.83
C THR A 1897 11.93 69.04 56.75
N HIS A 1898 11.10 68.13 56.22
CA HIS A 1898 10.06 67.40 56.95
C HIS A 1898 10.49 65.98 57.33
N ARG A 1899 11.50 65.41 56.65
CA ARG A 1899 12.05 64.09 56.95
C ARG A 1899 12.35 63.88 58.45
N PRO A 1900 12.96 64.83 59.19
CA PRO A 1900 13.17 64.69 60.64
C PRO A 1900 11.89 64.42 61.44
N GLN A 1901 10.75 65.00 61.04
CA GLN A 1901 9.46 64.84 61.72
C GLN A 1901 8.88 63.45 61.49
N LEU A 1902 9.00 62.91 60.27
CA LEU A 1902 8.56 61.54 59.98
C LEU A 1902 9.48 60.48 60.59
N VAL A 1903 10.79 60.74 60.63
CA VAL A 1903 11.74 59.90 61.37
C VAL A 1903 11.41 59.87 62.86
N ALA A 1904 10.91 60.99 63.41
CA ALA A 1904 10.43 61.04 64.79
C ALA A 1904 9.17 60.18 65.05
N VAL A 1905 8.46 59.72 64.02
CA VAL A 1905 7.37 58.74 64.10
C VAL A 1905 7.89 57.32 63.89
N LEU A 1906 8.76 57.10 62.91
CA LEU A 1906 9.34 55.79 62.59
C LEU A 1906 10.21 55.23 63.73
N LEU A 1907 11.08 56.05 64.33
CA LEU A 1907 11.98 55.60 65.39
C LEU A 1907 11.24 55.05 66.62
N PRO A 1908 10.20 55.72 67.17
CA PRO A 1908 9.34 55.13 68.20
C PRO A 1908 8.79 53.76 67.84
N ILE A 1909 8.25 53.61 66.62
CA ILE A 1909 7.67 52.34 66.16
C ILE A 1909 8.76 51.26 66.14
N LEU A 1910 9.91 51.50 65.53
CA LEU A 1910 11.00 50.52 65.51
C LEU A 1910 11.50 50.15 66.92
N ILE A 1911 11.59 51.14 67.83
CA ILE A 1911 12.02 50.89 69.22
C ILE A 1911 10.96 50.09 69.98
N SER A 1912 9.68 50.33 69.70
CA SER A 1912 8.57 49.63 70.31
C SER A 1912 8.54 48.14 69.95
N LEU A 1913 9.02 47.79 68.75
CA LEU A 1913 9.19 46.41 68.28
C LEU A 1913 10.37 45.68 68.92
N LEU A 1914 11.21 46.37 69.70
CA LEU A 1914 12.29 45.73 70.45
C LEU A 1914 11.75 45.01 71.69
N LEU A 1915 12.21 43.78 71.90
CA LEU A 1915 11.87 42.96 73.05
C LEU A 1915 12.82 43.29 74.21
N ASP A 1916 12.27 43.46 75.41
CA ASP A 1916 13.05 43.55 76.65
C ASP A 1916 13.74 42.19 76.94
N GLU A 1917 14.86 42.16 77.67
CA GLU A 1917 15.68 40.95 77.90
C GLU A 1917 14.88 39.74 78.39
N ASN A 1918 13.93 39.95 79.30
CA ASN A 1918 13.05 38.89 79.81
C ASN A 1918 12.06 38.36 78.75
N ALA A 1919 11.57 39.24 77.86
CA ALA A 1919 10.62 38.89 76.82
C ALA A 1919 11.28 38.23 75.60
N LEU A 1920 12.54 38.56 75.32
CA LEU A 1920 13.32 37.99 74.21
C LEU A 1920 13.46 36.47 74.32
N ALA A 1921 13.67 35.97 75.55
CA ALA A 1921 13.83 34.54 75.83
C ALA A 1921 12.54 33.73 75.60
N SER A 1922 11.36 34.33 75.81
CA SER A 1922 10.05 33.66 75.69
C SER A 1922 9.33 33.89 74.35
N ALA A 1923 9.85 34.73 73.46
CA ALA A 1923 9.14 35.16 72.26
C ALA A 1923 9.16 34.13 71.10
N PRO A 1924 8.07 34.03 70.29
CA PRO A 1924 8.03 33.26 69.05
C PRO A 1924 9.17 33.61 68.09
N ALA A 1925 9.59 32.67 67.24
CA ALA A 1925 10.69 32.89 66.30
C ALA A 1925 10.46 34.10 65.39
N ALA A 1926 9.23 34.30 64.88
CA ALA A 1926 8.84 35.45 64.07
C ALA A 1926 9.02 36.79 64.83
N SER A 1927 8.64 36.84 66.10
CA SER A 1927 8.84 38.02 66.96
C SER A 1927 10.32 38.28 67.26
N ARG A 1928 11.14 37.24 67.42
CA ARG A 1928 12.60 37.38 67.58
C ARG A 1928 13.27 37.91 66.32
N SER A 1929 12.88 37.41 65.14
CA SER A 1929 13.37 37.95 63.88
C SER A 1929 12.91 39.39 63.64
N LEU A 1930 11.70 39.75 64.08
CA LEU A 1930 11.22 41.14 64.02
C LEU A 1930 12.07 42.06 64.90
N HIS A 1931 12.40 41.61 66.12
CA HIS A 1931 13.32 42.33 67.00
C HIS A 1931 14.68 42.54 66.35
N GLU A 1932 15.27 41.51 65.74
CA GLU A 1932 16.55 41.62 65.04
C GLU A 1932 16.50 42.53 63.82
N SER A 1933 15.40 42.49 63.03
CA SER A 1933 15.23 43.39 61.88
C SER A 1933 15.04 44.84 62.34
N ALA A 1934 14.17 45.08 63.33
CA ALA A 1934 13.94 46.41 63.87
C ALA A 1934 15.22 47.01 64.48
N LEU A 1935 16.03 46.20 65.17
CA LEU A 1935 17.32 46.63 65.68
C LEU A 1935 18.31 46.97 64.55
N ARG A 1936 18.36 46.15 63.49
CA ARG A 1936 19.19 46.46 62.30
C ARG A 1936 18.74 47.77 61.63
N ASP A 1937 17.45 47.97 61.45
CA ASP A 1937 16.91 49.17 60.83
C ASP A 1937 17.15 50.41 61.70
N LEU A 1938 17.01 50.30 63.03
CA LEU A 1938 17.39 51.33 63.99
C LEU A 1938 18.89 51.68 63.92
N MET A 1939 19.75 50.68 63.82
CA MET A 1939 21.20 50.89 63.72
C MET A 1939 21.60 51.48 62.37
N ARG A 1940 20.81 51.27 61.32
CA ARG A 1940 21.00 51.88 59.99
C ARG A 1940 20.50 53.33 59.94
N ILE A 1941 19.29 53.58 60.45
CA ILE A 1941 18.59 54.88 60.32
C ILE A 1941 18.97 55.84 61.43
N GLY A 1942 19.19 55.35 62.66
CA GLY A 1942 19.53 56.16 63.83
C GLY A 1942 20.73 57.09 63.62
N PRO A 1943 21.88 56.61 63.10
CA PRO A 1943 23.05 57.45 62.83
C PRO A 1943 22.80 58.52 61.76
N GLN A 1944 21.98 58.22 60.75
CA GLN A 1944 21.66 59.16 59.67
C GLN A 1944 20.84 60.35 60.17
N HIS A 1945 20.09 60.19 61.26
CA HIS A 1945 19.25 61.22 61.86
C HIS A 1945 19.56 61.44 63.34
N SER A 1946 20.85 61.53 63.67
CA SER A 1946 21.35 61.58 65.05
C SER A 1946 20.74 62.69 65.92
N ALA A 1947 20.40 63.86 65.35
CA ALA A 1947 19.77 64.96 66.08
C ALA A 1947 18.35 64.59 66.56
N VAL A 1948 17.56 63.96 65.71
CA VAL A 1948 16.20 63.49 66.02
C VAL A 1948 16.26 62.37 67.04
N LEU A 1949 17.16 61.39 66.83
CA LEU A 1949 17.37 60.30 67.78
C LEU A 1949 17.74 60.85 69.17
N LYS A 1950 18.69 61.79 69.26
CA LYS A 1950 19.07 62.42 70.54
C LYS A 1950 17.91 63.15 71.20
N ALA A 1951 17.12 63.92 70.44
CA ALA A 1951 15.95 64.62 70.97
C ALA A 1951 14.88 63.63 71.50
N LEU A 1952 14.63 62.56 70.75
CA LEU A 1952 13.67 61.52 71.11
C LEU A 1952 14.13 60.72 72.35
N MET A 1953 15.42 60.39 72.42
CA MET A 1953 16.00 59.72 73.59
C MET A 1953 16.00 60.61 74.84
N ALA A 1954 16.04 61.94 74.67
CA ALA A 1954 15.93 62.90 75.77
C ALA A 1954 14.48 63.07 76.26
N SER A 1955 13.50 63.05 75.35
CA SER A 1955 12.07 63.21 75.71
C SER A 1955 11.43 61.92 76.23
N ALA A 1956 11.88 60.75 75.80
CA ALA A 1956 11.31 59.45 76.15
C ALA A 1956 12.37 58.52 76.81
N PRO A 1957 12.68 58.71 78.11
CA PRO A 1957 13.72 57.93 78.80
C PRO A 1957 13.46 56.42 78.82
N HIS A 1958 12.20 55.99 78.78
CA HIS A 1958 11.83 54.57 78.70
C HIS A 1958 12.26 53.92 77.36
N MET A 1959 12.15 54.64 76.24
CA MET A 1959 12.60 54.17 74.93
C MET A 1959 14.12 54.07 74.87
N LYS A 1960 14.80 55.04 75.49
CA LYS A 1960 16.26 55.01 75.63
C LYS A 1960 16.70 53.77 76.40
N ALA A 1961 16.06 53.47 77.53
CA ALA A 1961 16.36 52.26 78.30
C ALA A 1961 16.13 50.98 77.50
N ARG A 1962 15.04 50.90 76.72
CA ARG A 1962 14.73 49.75 75.85
C ARG A 1962 15.75 49.56 74.72
N LEU A 1963 16.15 50.64 74.05
CA LEU A 1963 17.19 50.60 73.01
C LEU A 1963 18.55 50.23 73.61
N GLU A 1964 18.94 50.82 74.74
CA GLU A 1964 20.19 50.49 75.43
C GLU A 1964 20.21 49.02 75.90
N ALA A 1965 19.09 48.51 76.42
CA ALA A 1965 18.94 47.10 76.79
C ALA A 1965 19.01 46.19 75.56
N ALA A 1966 18.35 46.52 74.46
CA ALA A 1966 18.44 45.74 73.21
C ALA A 1966 19.85 45.76 72.62
N VAL A 1967 20.55 46.91 72.63
CA VAL A 1967 21.93 47.03 72.14
C VAL A 1967 22.90 46.28 73.04
N LYS A 1968 22.77 46.39 74.37
CA LYS A 1968 23.56 45.60 75.34
C LYS A 1968 23.28 44.11 75.20
N GLY A 1969 22.02 43.70 75.20
CA GLY A 1969 21.61 42.32 75.02
C GLY A 1969 22.10 41.75 73.69
N ASN A 1970 22.11 42.54 72.61
CA ASN A 1970 22.73 42.14 71.35
C ASN A 1970 24.25 41.99 71.47
N GLN A 1971 24.95 42.95 72.10
CA GLN A 1971 26.40 42.86 72.37
C GLN A 1971 26.75 41.66 73.27
N GLU A 1972 25.94 41.37 74.29
CA GLU A 1972 26.08 40.22 75.18
C GLU A 1972 25.74 38.91 74.49
N SER A 1973 24.76 38.88 73.58
CA SER A 1973 24.46 37.71 72.74
C SER A 1973 25.59 37.44 71.74
N VAL A 1974 26.22 38.50 71.21
CA VAL A 1974 27.40 38.42 70.34
C VAL A 1974 28.62 37.96 71.14
N ASN A 1975 28.80 38.44 72.38
CA ASN A 1975 29.90 38.05 73.27
C ASN A 1975 29.73 36.63 73.87
N SER A 1976 28.50 36.22 74.21
CA SER A 1976 28.21 34.86 74.73
C SER A 1976 28.25 33.80 73.63
N LYS A 1977 27.88 34.15 72.39
CA LYS A 1977 28.16 33.30 71.22
C LYS A 1977 29.65 33.19 70.88
N ALA A 1978 30.52 34.01 71.47
CA ALA A 1978 31.97 33.95 71.24
C ALA A 1978 32.72 32.90 72.10
N GLN A 1979 32.05 32.23 73.05
CA GLN A 1979 32.65 31.13 73.85
C GLN A 1979 31.98 29.78 73.57
N ALA A 1980 32.31 29.16 72.43
CA ALA A 1980 32.45 27.71 72.22
C ALA A 1980 32.72 27.43 70.72
N PRO A 1981 33.98 27.26 70.29
CA PRO A 1981 34.29 26.85 68.93
C PRO A 1981 34.47 25.32 68.84
N PRO A 1982 33.66 24.58 68.07
CA PRO A 1982 34.07 23.30 67.53
C PRO A 1982 34.80 23.55 66.21
N ALA A 1983 36.09 23.27 66.26
CA ALA A 1983 37.02 23.25 65.15
C ALA A 1983 36.64 22.19 64.09
N ILE A 1984 36.86 22.52 62.81
CA ILE A 1984 37.27 21.67 61.66
C ILE A 1984 37.45 22.67 60.50
N SER A 1985 38.63 23.28 60.34
CA SER A 1985 39.79 22.81 59.56
C SER A 1985 39.54 22.75 58.04
N LYS A 1986 40.01 23.79 57.33
CA LYS A 1986 40.80 23.74 56.07
C LYS A 1986 41.15 25.15 55.55
N ASN A 1987 42.28 25.69 56.01
CA ASN A 1987 43.44 26.17 55.22
C ASN A 1987 43.16 26.97 53.92
N THR A 1988 43.31 28.32 53.95
CA THR A 1988 44.48 29.15 53.52
C THR A 1988 44.19 29.93 52.22
N PRO A 1989 44.80 31.10 51.95
CA PRO A 1989 45.01 32.27 52.82
C PRO A 1989 44.64 33.61 52.11
N SER A 1990 44.24 34.64 52.86
CA SER A 1990 44.25 36.03 52.36
C SER A 1990 44.65 37.03 53.47
N ILE A 1991 45.38 38.04 53.04
CA ILE A 1991 46.36 38.83 53.80
C ILE A 1991 45.73 39.98 54.60
N GLN A 1992 46.30 40.22 55.78
CA GLN A 1992 46.05 41.34 56.68
C GLN A 1992 46.49 42.69 56.08
N LEU A 1993 45.65 43.72 56.22
CA LEU A 1993 46.10 45.12 56.28
C LEU A 1993 45.50 45.78 57.53
N LYS A 1994 46.30 45.77 58.59
CA LYS A 1994 46.23 46.70 59.73
C LYS A 1994 46.52 48.11 59.22
N ILE A 1995 45.67 49.08 59.51
CA ILE A 1995 46.11 50.41 59.93
C ILE A 1995 45.15 50.87 61.04
N ASN A 1996 45.65 50.77 62.28
CA ASN A 1996 45.17 51.50 63.43
C ASN A 1996 45.72 52.93 63.39
N PHE A 1997 45.10 53.73 64.26
CA PHE A 1997 45.59 54.89 64.99
C PHE A 1997 45.17 56.25 64.41
N LEU A 1998 44.51 57.13 65.16
CA LEU A 1998 44.64 57.49 66.58
C LEU A 1998 45.07 56.47 67.63
#